data_AF-A0A368JKG3-F1
#
_entry.id   AF-A0A368JKG3-F1
#
_cell.length_a   1.000
_cell.length_b   1.000
_cell.length_c   1.000
_cell.angle_alpha   90.00
_cell.angle_beta   90.00
_cell.angle_gamma   90.00
#
_symmetry.space_group_name_H-M   'P 1'
#
loop_
_entity.id
_entity.type
_entity.pdbx_description
1 polymer ?
#
loop_
_entity_poly.entity_id
_entity_poly.type
_entity_poly.pdbx_seq_one_letter_code
_entity_poly.pdbx_strand_id
1 'polypeptide(L)'
;MKHISVLSRLFSAIAVFLFFVISVSFGQTQPVIISPERYQVDAGLKLIICHKTPAFPAGQSLPVIRFDKDYTFTQTVASFEVGQAYKIKNGAAEYTLFFTNLPLIKLSTVGKQAISNTDARTKGNFTLTNGNDPLFSASMGIRIRGNASRLFPKKQYNINLWKDPNGDDDLEKSLLNLREDSKWLLMAMYNEPLRLHNAASQNLWLNLHKLYYIDKEPDANSAIRTNYCDVFINDSYAGIYMLAEDLDRKQLKLKKTGSNGEVKGELYKTAGASEATAFNTLPAPPTNPDAEVWDLFEMDYPDPYWNNLYDLLNYAVKSPANEFRAKLSEKFKVDNLIDYFIFLNLIYATDHWGNNQFVARYKENEPYFLIPWDLDGTFGYTPTGSRSEETRRMNSNGLFDRLLALDPNGFKSKMRKRWFALRQTTLSLQALKTTISGNFNLLTSEGAYAREGMKWPGTVRPDDFPKVNTWIENRVAFLDDYFALFPEEMTGVQLAYFQGETVGNSKKLSWSFHQAEGVQKVEVEHSTNGTSFSYVGQVTGSSPNEPYQFTHANSASRAYYRLKIVTGNGFTHTAFLQIGANSCPGPPVAPSVEASLTEVTSGQSVVLTASGCDHTVVWNTGQTGTVVVIKPTETAGYSAKCRQAAGCESASSASASVSVFAANALPGNYEGYLGQIDCGFIRGWAWDKTEPNTPVSVDILDGQQVIGTTIAGIYRQDLKDANKGNGSHSYIFAVPETVKDNKPHQISVRIHGTSYVLRDSPKRLICEAKVPLSSEAQAPAAPVVAPLSATVNAPFSTILPTFYDPDSPVLTYTLTGLPTGLSFLADTRTLSGMPTTTGTRSLTYAASDGTNTTVMTVSLVVEAQSSSPVTGNFEGYLDKVECGTIRGWVWDRNRPNEPLTVEFFANGQPIGTTDANIFRQDLLTAGKGNGYHVYQFATPNEAKTGQAVSISAKVRNSTYTLKESPKSLTCPRVNQPPLPPVSVDPLLATVSVAFSVTLPVFTDPDSPSLTYTLTGLPGGLGFAADTRTLSGTPTATGTWSLTYGASDGVNTTATTVSLIVEQPATPVTGDFEGFLDKVECGTIRGWVWDRRKPNEPLTVEFFANGLSIGTAKADMFRQDLLAAGKGNGAHVYQFTTPDVVKTGQTFQITANVKNSTYTLKGSPKPLSCAPAARLSVVSAEDESTGAEGLFVTPNPAQGEFEVRFYTETTTESELSVVDELGRSWYSKSLKGTGFQRQKVHLSGAKGSYIVVLRQGTKVRSKRILIRR
;
A
#
# COMPACT_ATOMS: atom_id res chain seq x y z
N MET A 1 87.37 -29.15 -48.94
CA MET A 1 86.23 -28.69 -48.11
C MET A 1 85.14 -28.17 -49.03
N LYS A 2 83.91 -28.74 -48.92
CA LYS A 2 82.59 -28.09 -49.06
C LYS A 2 82.32 -27.27 -50.36
N HIS A 3 81.26 -27.46 -51.15
CA HIS A 3 79.93 -27.99 -50.93
C HIS A 3 79.29 -28.43 -52.27
N ILE A 4 78.56 -29.54 -52.20
CA ILE A 4 77.74 -30.16 -53.24
C ILE A 4 76.28 -29.65 -53.13
N SER A 5 75.57 -29.67 -54.28
CA SER A 5 74.11 -29.73 -54.47
C SER A 5 73.30 -28.43 -54.64
N VAL A 6 73.40 -27.86 -55.85
CA VAL A 6 72.32 -27.13 -56.53
C VAL A 6 71.63 -28.12 -57.48
N LEU A 7 70.67 -28.95 -57.01
CA LEU A 7 69.78 -29.73 -57.91
C LEU A 7 68.55 -30.42 -57.27
N SER A 8 68.21 -30.21 -55.98
CA SER A 8 67.03 -30.88 -55.37
C SER A 8 65.92 -29.98 -54.82
N ARG A 9 65.94 -28.66 -55.08
CA ARG A 9 64.93 -27.73 -54.51
C ARG A 9 64.01 -27.04 -55.50
N LEU A 10 64.03 -27.42 -56.79
CA LEU A 10 63.12 -26.87 -57.80
C LEU A 10 61.91 -27.78 -58.15
N PHE A 11 61.88 -29.02 -57.66
CA PHE A 11 60.78 -29.97 -57.95
C PHE A 11 59.79 -30.23 -56.79
N SER A 12 60.05 -29.72 -55.58
CA SER A 12 59.11 -29.85 -54.44
C SER A 12 58.22 -28.63 -54.22
N ALA A 13 58.44 -27.52 -54.94
CA ALA A 13 57.62 -26.30 -54.79
C ALA A 13 56.42 -26.25 -55.76
N ILE A 14 56.41 -27.06 -56.83
CA ILE A 14 55.32 -27.08 -57.82
C ILE A 14 54.31 -28.21 -57.54
N ALA A 15 54.70 -29.26 -56.79
CA ALA A 15 53.79 -30.33 -56.36
C ALA A 15 52.95 -29.96 -55.11
N VAL A 16 53.39 -29.00 -54.29
CA VAL A 16 52.64 -28.54 -53.10
C VAL A 16 51.62 -27.45 -53.44
N PHE A 17 51.81 -26.72 -54.55
CA PHE A 17 50.86 -25.71 -55.00
C PHE A 17 49.73 -26.27 -55.89
N LEU A 18 49.90 -27.49 -56.45
CA LEU A 18 48.85 -28.18 -57.23
C LEU A 18 48.03 -29.21 -56.42
N PHE A 19 48.39 -29.50 -55.16
CA PHE A 19 47.59 -30.32 -54.25
C PHE A 19 46.77 -29.51 -53.23
N PHE A 20 46.82 -28.17 -53.29
CA PHE A 20 46.02 -27.26 -52.48
C PHE A 20 44.91 -26.57 -53.29
N VAL A 21 44.42 -27.23 -54.35
CA VAL A 21 43.31 -26.73 -55.20
C VAL A 21 42.10 -27.69 -55.20
N ILE A 22 42.13 -28.83 -54.49
CA ILE A 22 40.96 -29.72 -54.40
C ILE A 22 40.75 -30.19 -52.96
N SER A 23 40.11 -29.34 -52.15
CA SER A 23 39.24 -29.72 -51.02
C SER A 23 38.67 -28.48 -50.33
N VAL A 24 38.19 -27.50 -51.10
CA VAL A 24 37.04 -26.72 -50.61
C VAL A 24 35.86 -27.62 -50.84
N SER A 25 35.63 -28.53 -49.88
CA SER A 25 34.31 -29.11 -49.71
C SER A 25 33.38 -27.92 -49.57
N PHE A 26 32.64 -27.59 -50.62
CA PHE A 26 31.37 -26.89 -50.46
C PHE A 26 30.55 -27.82 -49.59
N GLY A 27 30.69 -27.69 -48.26
CA GLY A 27 29.82 -28.34 -47.31
C GLY A 27 28.44 -27.82 -47.66
N GLN A 28 27.66 -28.63 -48.38
CA GLN A 28 26.24 -28.37 -48.51
C GLN A 28 25.73 -28.20 -47.09
N THR A 29 25.32 -26.98 -46.74
CA THR A 29 24.73 -26.67 -45.45
C THR A 29 23.49 -27.53 -45.32
N GLN A 30 23.60 -28.66 -44.62
CA GLN A 30 22.46 -29.52 -44.38
C GLN A 30 21.46 -28.71 -43.54
N PRO A 31 20.19 -28.62 -43.97
CA PRO A 31 19.19 -27.90 -43.23
C PRO A 31 18.92 -28.61 -41.91
N VAL A 32 18.66 -27.84 -40.85
CA VAL A 32 18.14 -28.37 -39.59
C VAL A 32 16.70 -28.82 -39.84
N ILE A 33 16.44 -30.12 -39.86
CA ILE A 33 15.11 -30.68 -40.17
C ILE A 33 14.29 -30.76 -38.87
N ILE A 34 13.11 -30.15 -38.89
CA ILE A 34 12.16 -30.22 -37.78
C ILE A 34 11.01 -31.15 -38.16
N SER A 35 10.70 -32.10 -37.29
CA SER A 35 9.60 -33.03 -37.55
C SER A 35 8.23 -32.31 -37.61
N PRO A 36 7.32 -32.68 -38.52
CA PRO A 36 6.03 -32.01 -38.72
C PRO A 36 5.15 -31.88 -37.46
N GLU A 37 5.28 -32.81 -36.52
CA GLU A 37 4.55 -32.81 -35.24
C GLU A 37 5.08 -31.79 -34.21
N ARG A 38 6.24 -31.17 -34.49
CA ARG A 38 6.95 -30.27 -33.56
C ARG A 38 6.79 -28.79 -33.91
N TYR A 39 6.10 -28.43 -34.98
CA TYR A 39 5.89 -27.02 -35.33
C TYR A 39 4.50 -26.78 -35.90
N GLN A 40 4.09 -25.51 -35.93
CA GLN A 40 2.96 -25.05 -36.74
C GLN A 40 3.34 -23.76 -37.47
N VAL A 41 2.79 -23.58 -38.67
CA VAL A 41 3.01 -22.42 -39.54
C VAL A 41 1.68 -21.70 -39.73
N ASP A 42 1.59 -20.45 -39.28
CA ASP A 42 0.50 -19.53 -39.66
C ASP A 42 0.97 -18.68 -40.84
N ALA A 43 0.51 -19.04 -42.04
CA ALA A 43 0.85 -18.34 -43.27
C ALA A 43 0.23 -16.94 -43.38
N GLY A 44 -0.85 -16.66 -42.65
CA GLY A 44 -1.54 -15.37 -42.63
C GLY A 44 -0.83 -14.37 -41.70
N LEU A 45 -0.50 -14.80 -40.48
CA LEU A 45 0.24 -14.01 -39.50
C LEU A 45 1.75 -13.94 -39.78
N LYS A 46 2.25 -14.79 -40.71
CA LYS A 46 3.68 -14.96 -40.98
C LYS A 46 4.44 -15.36 -39.71
N LEU A 47 3.91 -16.36 -39.00
CA LEU A 47 4.43 -16.85 -37.73
C LEU A 47 4.71 -18.35 -37.83
N ILE A 48 5.87 -18.77 -37.33
CA ILE A 48 6.21 -20.19 -37.14
C ILE A 48 6.51 -20.42 -35.67
N ILE A 49 5.81 -21.38 -35.07
CA ILE A 49 6.05 -21.80 -33.68
C ILE A 49 6.64 -23.19 -33.72
N CYS A 50 7.84 -23.33 -33.19
CA CYS A 50 8.54 -24.60 -33.06
C CYS A 50 8.58 -25.00 -31.58
N HIS A 51 7.87 -26.07 -31.25
CA HIS A 51 7.94 -26.69 -29.93
C HIS A 51 9.27 -27.44 -29.82
N LYS A 52 10.06 -27.06 -28.80
CA LYS A 52 11.43 -27.47 -28.52
C LYS A 52 12.47 -26.83 -29.46
N THR A 53 13.57 -26.39 -28.86
CA THR A 53 14.71 -25.81 -29.56
C THR A 53 15.60 -26.92 -30.14
N PRO A 54 15.85 -26.93 -31.47
CA PRO A 54 16.78 -27.88 -32.08
C PRO A 54 18.23 -27.52 -31.75
N ALA A 55 19.16 -28.46 -31.98
CA ALA A 55 20.58 -28.17 -31.86
C ALA A 55 21.03 -27.15 -32.91
N PHE A 56 21.85 -26.19 -32.49
CA PHE A 56 22.42 -25.20 -33.40
C PHE A 56 23.53 -25.83 -34.27
N PRO A 57 23.53 -25.66 -35.61
CA PRO A 57 24.54 -26.26 -36.47
C PRO A 57 25.89 -25.53 -36.33
N ALA A 58 26.92 -26.25 -35.88
CA ALA A 58 28.25 -25.67 -35.64
C ALA A 58 28.86 -25.05 -36.91
N GLY A 59 29.46 -23.86 -36.76
CA GLY A 59 30.15 -23.14 -37.84
C GLY A 59 29.23 -22.42 -38.84
N GLN A 60 27.91 -22.42 -38.63
CA GLN A 60 26.97 -21.68 -39.47
C GLN A 60 26.54 -20.37 -38.81
N SER A 61 26.53 -19.26 -39.57
CA SER A 61 26.02 -17.96 -39.12
C SER A 61 24.61 -17.66 -39.64
N LEU A 62 24.21 -18.26 -40.77
CA LEU A 62 22.89 -18.16 -41.40
C LEU A 62 22.36 -19.57 -41.71
N PRO A 63 21.94 -20.33 -40.68
CA PRO A 63 21.50 -21.70 -40.90
C PRO A 63 20.24 -21.75 -41.79
N VAL A 64 20.05 -22.88 -42.47
CA VAL A 64 18.77 -23.20 -43.11
C VAL A 64 18.01 -24.13 -42.19
N ILE A 65 16.75 -23.82 -41.91
CA ILE A 65 15.85 -24.66 -41.12
C ILE A 65 14.70 -25.14 -42.00
N ARG A 66 14.41 -26.45 -41.96
CA ARG A 66 13.36 -27.08 -42.74
C ARG A 66 12.17 -27.39 -41.86
N PHE A 67 11.08 -26.67 -42.10
CA PHE A 67 9.75 -26.96 -41.57
C PHE A 67 8.93 -27.65 -42.66
N ASP A 68 7.88 -26.99 -43.17
CA ASP A 68 7.14 -27.42 -44.37
C ASP A 68 7.95 -27.15 -45.65
N LYS A 69 8.87 -26.19 -45.57
CA LYS A 69 9.80 -25.75 -46.61
C LYS A 69 11.13 -25.36 -45.98
N ASP A 70 12.11 -25.03 -46.82
CA ASP A 70 13.37 -24.43 -46.37
C ASP A 70 13.20 -22.95 -46.06
N TYR A 71 13.64 -22.54 -44.87
CA TYR A 71 13.68 -21.16 -44.44
C TYR A 71 15.11 -20.75 -44.10
N THR A 72 15.52 -19.57 -44.54
CA THR A 72 16.85 -19.01 -44.27
C THR A 72 16.72 -17.83 -43.32
N PHE A 73 17.62 -17.74 -42.33
CA PHE A 73 17.66 -16.59 -41.42
C PHE A 73 18.08 -15.33 -42.17
N THR A 74 17.51 -14.19 -41.76
CA THR A 74 17.78 -12.89 -42.39
C THR A 74 18.93 -12.13 -41.74
N GLN A 75 19.35 -12.56 -40.55
CA GLN A 75 20.41 -11.97 -39.75
C GLN A 75 21.27 -13.09 -39.16
N THR A 76 22.54 -12.79 -38.88
CA THR A 76 23.45 -13.74 -38.24
C THR A 76 22.90 -14.21 -36.90
N VAL A 77 22.88 -15.53 -36.69
CA VAL A 77 22.46 -16.17 -35.45
C VAL A 77 23.63 -16.96 -34.88
N ALA A 78 23.88 -16.84 -33.58
CA ALA A 78 24.95 -17.57 -32.87
C ALA A 78 24.43 -18.83 -32.15
N SER A 79 23.16 -18.83 -31.76
CA SER A 79 22.47 -19.88 -31.00
C SER A 79 20.97 -19.81 -31.27
N PHE A 80 20.28 -20.95 -31.11
CA PHE A 80 18.83 -20.95 -31.01
C PHE A 80 18.42 -20.88 -29.53
N GLU A 81 17.52 -19.95 -29.21
CA GLU A 81 17.09 -19.62 -27.87
C GLU A 81 15.57 -19.65 -27.79
N VAL A 82 15.08 -20.15 -26.64
CA VAL A 82 13.66 -20.17 -26.34
C VAL A 82 13.16 -18.74 -26.16
N GLY A 83 11.97 -18.45 -26.69
CA GLY A 83 11.31 -17.15 -26.55
C GLY A 83 11.88 -16.02 -27.40
N GLN A 84 13.04 -16.20 -28.03
CA GLN A 84 13.61 -15.22 -28.95
C GLN A 84 12.86 -15.24 -30.30
N ALA A 85 12.61 -14.04 -30.84
CA ALA A 85 12.02 -13.86 -32.17
C ALA A 85 13.12 -13.88 -33.24
N TYR A 86 12.98 -14.76 -34.22
CA TYR A 86 13.89 -14.83 -35.37
C TYR A 86 13.18 -14.46 -36.67
N LYS A 87 13.82 -13.63 -37.51
CA LYS A 87 13.33 -13.31 -38.84
C LYS A 87 13.91 -14.28 -39.86
N ILE A 88 13.04 -15.07 -40.51
CA ILE A 88 13.40 -16.10 -41.49
C ILE A 88 12.62 -15.90 -42.80
N LYS A 89 13.16 -16.35 -43.93
CA LYS A 89 12.55 -16.20 -45.25
C LYS A 89 12.38 -17.53 -45.97
N ASN A 90 11.25 -17.67 -46.66
CA ASN A 90 11.04 -18.65 -47.72
C ASN A 90 10.72 -17.89 -49.02
N GLY A 91 11.68 -17.82 -49.94
CA GLY A 91 11.59 -16.94 -51.11
C GLY A 91 11.49 -15.47 -50.72
N ALA A 92 10.47 -14.76 -51.22
CA ALA A 92 10.22 -13.35 -50.88
C ALA A 92 9.44 -13.16 -49.56
N ALA A 93 8.84 -14.22 -49.02
CA ALA A 93 8.01 -14.12 -47.81
C ALA A 93 8.88 -14.22 -46.55
N GLU A 94 8.76 -13.22 -45.67
CA GLU A 94 9.41 -13.19 -44.37
C GLU A 94 8.44 -13.65 -43.27
N TYR A 95 8.94 -14.45 -42.32
CA TYR A 95 8.24 -15.01 -41.19
C TYR A 95 8.98 -14.67 -39.90
N THR A 96 8.24 -14.63 -38.79
CA THR A 96 8.81 -14.61 -37.44
C THR A 96 8.75 -16.02 -36.87
N LEU A 97 9.89 -16.56 -36.44
CA LEU A 97 10.04 -17.87 -35.80
C LEU A 97 10.26 -17.69 -34.31
N PHE A 98 9.59 -18.51 -33.51
CA PHE A 98 9.86 -18.68 -32.08
C PHE A 98 10.10 -20.17 -31.75
N PHE A 99 11.09 -20.43 -30.91
CA PHE A 99 11.21 -21.71 -30.19
C PHE A 99 10.55 -21.58 -28.82
N THR A 100 9.78 -22.59 -28.41
CA THR A 100 9.08 -22.60 -27.12
C THR A 100 9.06 -23.98 -26.48
N ASN A 101 9.08 -24.06 -25.15
CA ASN A 101 8.81 -25.29 -24.43
C ASN A 101 7.34 -25.44 -24.05
N LEU A 102 6.50 -24.43 -24.30
CA LEU A 102 5.07 -24.54 -24.05
C LEU A 102 4.47 -25.65 -24.94
N PRO A 103 3.59 -26.51 -24.39
CA PRO A 103 2.85 -27.49 -25.17
C PRO A 103 2.11 -26.84 -26.34
N LEU A 104 2.09 -27.55 -27.46
CA LEU A 104 1.47 -27.08 -28.70
C LEU A 104 0.17 -27.85 -28.94
N ILE A 105 -0.96 -27.15 -28.95
CA ILE A 105 -2.28 -27.71 -29.24
C ILE A 105 -2.73 -27.26 -30.62
N LYS A 106 -3.21 -28.20 -31.43
CA LYS A 106 -3.87 -27.92 -32.72
C LYS A 106 -5.30 -28.43 -32.70
N LEU A 107 -6.22 -27.55 -33.09
CA LEU A 107 -7.64 -27.79 -33.21
C LEU A 107 -8.03 -27.67 -34.68
N SER A 108 -8.43 -28.78 -35.29
CA SER A 108 -8.81 -28.81 -36.71
C SER A 108 -10.28 -29.20 -36.83
N THR A 109 -11.14 -28.24 -37.19
CA THR A 109 -12.57 -28.51 -37.41
C THR A 109 -12.80 -29.13 -38.79
N VAL A 110 -13.81 -30.00 -38.90
CA VAL A 110 -14.19 -30.59 -40.18
C VAL A 110 -14.55 -29.48 -41.16
N GLY A 111 -13.91 -29.48 -42.34
CA GLY A 111 -14.12 -28.45 -43.37
C GLY A 111 -13.75 -27.03 -42.94
N LYS A 112 -12.93 -26.85 -41.88
CA LYS A 112 -12.57 -25.53 -41.31
C LYS A 112 -13.78 -24.69 -40.89
N GLN A 113 -14.87 -25.34 -40.47
CA GLN A 113 -16.08 -24.68 -40.01
C GLN A 113 -15.82 -23.78 -38.78
N ALA A 114 -16.65 -22.74 -38.63
CA ALA A 114 -16.66 -21.94 -37.42
C ALA A 114 -17.07 -22.79 -36.21
N ILE A 115 -16.41 -22.55 -35.07
CA ILE A 115 -16.72 -23.27 -33.83
C ILE A 115 -18.07 -22.79 -33.30
N SER A 116 -18.93 -23.75 -32.95
CA SER A 116 -20.29 -23.53 -32.48
C SER A 116 -20.31 -22.71 -31.19
N ASN A 117 -21.33 -21.86 -31.09
CA ASN A 117 -21.64 -21.08 -29.90
C ASN A 117 -22.80 -21.70 -29.10
N THR A 118 -23.11 -22.98 -29.30
CA THR A 118 -24.19 -23.71 -28.60
C THR A 118 -23.66 -25.06 -28.12
N ASP A 119 -24.47 -25.84 -27.39
CA ASP A 119 -24.09 -27.19 -26.99
C ASP A 119 -24.02 -28.20 -28.15
N ALA A 120 -24.52 -27.84 -29.34
CA ALA A 120 -24.23 -28.57 -30.57
C ALA A 120 -22.76 -28.36 -30.97
N ARG A 121 -21.88 -29.24 -30.48
CA ARG A 121 -20.41 -29.15 -30.65
C ARG A 121 -19.98 -29.26 -32.10
N THR A 122 -19.02 -28.43 -32.52
CA THR A 122 -18.36 -28.56 -33.82
C THR A 122 -17.40 -29.74 -33.79
N LYS A 123 -17.53 -30.64 -34.76
CA LYS A 123 -16.68 -31.84 -34.87
C LYS A 123 -15.30 -31.48 -35.43
N GLY A 124 -14.28 -32.18 -34.97
CA GLY A 124 -12.91 -31.97 -35.43
C GLY A 124 -11.91 -32.96 -34.85
N ASN A 125 -10.63 -32.64 -35.00
CA ASN A 125 -9.50 -33.38 -34.43
C ASN A 125 -8.67 -32.48 -33.53
N PHE A 126 -8.33 -33.00 -32.35
CA PHE A 126 -7.44 -32.40 -31.37
C PHE A 126 -6.07 -33.06 -31.48
N THR A 127 -4.99 -32.27 -31.49
CA THR A 127 -3.64 -32.81 -31.27
C THR A 127 -2.89 -32.03 -30.21
N LEU A 128 -2.03 -32.73 -29.46
CA LEU A 128 -1.18 -32.15 -28.42
C LEU A 128 0.25 -32.69 -28.55
N THR A 129 1.21 -31.78 -28.54
CA THR A 129 2.64 -32.07 -28.50
C THR A 129 3.25 -31.46 -27.23
N ASN A 130 4.04 -32.23 -26.49
CA ASN A 130 4.73 -31.79 -25.28
C ASN A 130 6.08 -32.51 -25.09
N GLY A 131 7.15 -31.79 -24.78
CA GLY A 131 8.48 -32.33 -24.53
C GLY A 131 8.96 -33.31 -25.61
N ASN A 132 9.35 -34.51 -25.21
CA ASN A 132 9.70 -35.61 -26.11
C ASN A 132 8.55 -36.60 -26.32
N ASP A 133 7.37 -36.31 -25.77
CA ASP A 133 6.24 -37.23 -25.82
C ASP A 133 5.80 -37.43 -27.29
N PRO A 134 5.27 -38.63 -27.63
CA PRO A 134 4.62 -38.85 -28.92
C PRO A 134 3.46 -37.88 -29.12
N LEU A 135 3.21 -37.49 -30.37
CA LEU A 135 2.03 -36.69 -30.72
C LEU A 135 0.76 -37.41 -30.26
N PHE A 136 -0.01 -36.76 -29.40
CA PHE A 136 -1.35 -37.22 -29.05
C PHE A 136 -2.36 -36.68 -30.05
N SER A 137 -3.29 -37.53 -30.50
CA SER A 137 -4.39 -37.15 -31.41
C SER A 137 -5.69 -37.84 -31.00
N ALA A 138 -6.80 -37.14 -31.12
CA ALA A 138 -8.15 -37.68 -30.88
C ALA A 138 -9.21 -36.91 -31.68
N SER A 139 -10.31 -37.59 -32.01
CA SER A 139 -11.53 -36.91 -32.42
C SER A 139 -12.02 -36.00 -31.29
N MET A 140 -12.65 -34.89 -31.64
CA MET A 140 -13.16 -33.93 -30.66
C MET A 140 -14.47 -33.28 -31.06
N GLY A 141 -15.25 -32.91 -30.04
CA GLY A 141 -16.33 -31.94 -30.12
C GLY A 141 -15.96 -30.66 -29.39
N ILE A 142 -15.87 -29.54 -30.09
CA ILE A 142 -15.50 -28.24 -29.53
C ILE A 142 -16.64 -27.23 -29.61
N ARG A 143 -16.80 -26.42 -28.56
CA ARG A 143 -17.69 -25.25 -28.56
C ARG A 143 -17.08 -24.06 -27.83
N ILE A 144 -17.59 -22.88 -28.15
CA ILE A 144 -17.30 -21.66 -27.38
C ILE A 144 -17.95 -21.80 -25.98
N ARG A 145 -17.26 -21.33 -24.94
CA ARG A 145 -17.75 -21.30 -23.55
C ARG A 145 -17.66 -19.91 -22.93
N GLY A 146 -18.25 -19.77 -21.74
CA GLY A 146 -18.27 -18.54 -20.95
C GLY A 146 -19.62 -17.83 -21.03
N ASN A 147 -19.69 -16.64 -20.44
CA ASN A 147 -20.85 -15.75 -20.58
C ASN A 147 -20.40 -14.46 -21.29
N ALA A 148 -19.86 -13.49 -20.54
CA ALA A 148 -19.31 -12.26 -21.10
C ALA A 148 -18.13 -12.53 -22.05
N SER A 149 -17.25 -13.48 -21.72
CA SER A 149 -16.05 -13.80 -22.51
C SER A 149 -16.34 -14.36 -23.90
N ARG A 150 -17.57 -14.80 -24.17
CA ARG A 150 -18.01 -15.21 -25.51
C ARG A 150 -18.04 -14.04 -26.49
N LEU A 151 -18.11 -12.81 -26.00
CA LEU A 151 -18.09 -11.59 -26.80
C LEU A 151 -16.67 -11.12 -27.14
N PHE A 152 -15.64 -11.58 -26.41
CA PHE A 152 -14.26 -11.17 -26.65
C PHE A 152 -13.72 -11.66 -28.00
N PRO A 153 -12.84 -10.91 -28.69
CA PRO A 153 -12.22 -11.35 -29.94
C PRO A 153 -11.54 -12.73 -29.84
N LYS A 154 -10.81 -12.97 -28.74
CA LYS A 154 -10.22 -14.27 -28.43
C LYS A 154 -11.19 -15.10 -27.59
N LYS A 155 -11.68 -16.21 -28.15
CA LYS A 155 -12.74 -17.03 -27.53
C LYS A 155 -12.15 -18.05 -26.57
N GLN A 156 -12.90 -18.40 -25.54
CA GLN A 156 -12.61 -19.55 -24.68
C GLN A 156 -13.37 -20.78 -25.18
N TYR A 157 -12.81 -21.98 -24.98
CA TYR A 157 -13.40 -23.22 -25.51
C TYR A 157 -13.61 -24.28 -24.43
N ASN A 158 -14.66 -25.08 -24.62
CA ASN A 158 -14.85 -26.37 -23.97
C ASN A 158 -14.72 -27.47 -25.04
N ILE A 159 -13.87 -28.45 -24.77
CA ILE A 159 -13.52 -29.55 -25.67
C ILE A 159 -14.02 -30.85 -25.03
N ASN A 160 -14.64 -31.71 -25.83
CA ASN A 160 -14.89 -33.10 -25.48
C ASN A 160 -14.07 -33.99 -26.40
N LEU A 161 -13.27 -34.90 -25.85
CA LEU A 161 -12.50 -35.88 -26.62
C LEU A 161 -13.36 -37.12 -26.88
N TRP A 162 -13.26 -37.65 -28.09
CA TRP A 162 -14.06 -38.78 -28.55
C TRP A 162 -13.19 -39.89 -29.11
N LYS A 163 -13.67 -41.14 -28.96
CA LYS A 163 -13.04 -42.32 -29.58
C LYS A 163 -13.31 -42.38 -31.08
N ASP A 164 -14.44 -41.84 -31.50
CA ASP A 164 -14.92 -41.86 -32.88
C ASP A 164 -15.20 -40.43 -33.40
N PRO A 165 -15.22 -40.22 -34.73
CA PRO A 165 -15.49 -38.89 -35.31
C PRO A 165 -16.93 -38.37 -35.12
N ASN A 166 -17.89 -39.22 -34.77
CA ASN A 166 -19.28 -38.81 -34.58
C ASN A 166 -19.56 -38.24 -33.19
N GLY A 167 -18.75 -38.64 -32.21
CA GLY A 167 -18.92 -38.28 -30.81
C GLY A 167 -19.92 -39.17 -30.09
N ASP A 168 -19.99 -40.44 -30.51
CA ASP A 168 -20.86 -41.45 -29.91
C ASP A 168 -20.27 -41.95 -28.58
N ASP A 169 -18.94 -42.04 -28.49
CA ASP A 169 -18.21 -42.46 -27.28
C ASP A 169 -17.14 -41.45 -26.82
N ASP A 170 -17.22 -41.06 -25.55
CA ASP A 170 -16.21 -40.21 -24.90
C ASP A 170 -14.87 -40.94 -24.71
N LEU A 171 -13.77 -40.21 -24.92
CA LEU A 171 -12.40 -40.66 -24.69
C LEU A 171 -11.84 -40.00 -23.42
N GLU A 172 -11.82 -40.77 -22.34
CA GLU A 172 -11.13 -40.39 -21.10
C GLU A 172 -9.61 -40.45 -21.29
N LYS A 173 -8.90 -39.35 -21.05
CA LYS A 173 -7.44 -39.29 -21.20
C LYS A 173 -6.83 -38.27 -20.25
N SER A 174 -5.75 -38.59 -19.55
CA SER A 174 -4.96 -37.58 -18.83
C SER A 174 -4.09 -36.78 -19.82
N LEU A 175 -4.18 -35.45 -19.75
CA LEU A 175 -3.37 -34.51 -20.53
C LEU A 175 -2.50 -33.66 -19.60
N LEU A 176 -1.19 -33.52 -19.89
CA LEU A 176 -0.27 -32.65 -19.15
C LEU A 176 -0.30 -32.84 -17.62
N ASN A 177 -0.37 -34.10 -17.16
CA ASN A 177 -0.46 -34.51 -15.74
C ASN A 177 -1.71 -33.99 -15.00
N LEU A 178 -2.75 -33.61 -15.75
CA LEU A 178 -4.08 -33.33 -15.22
C LEU A 178 -4.86 -34.66 -15.05
N ARG A 179 -6.02 -34.61 -14.39
CA ARG A 179 -6.84 -35.80 -14.13
C ARG A 179 -7.23 -36.49 -15.43
N GLU A 180 -7.51 -37.78 -15.38
CA GLU A 180 -8.07 -38.46 -16.54
C GLU A 180 -9.48 -37.90 -16.81
N ASP A 181 -9.69 -37.35 -18.00
CA ASP A 181 -10.98 -36.75 -18.37
C ASP A 181 -11.24 -36.76 -19.88
N SER A 182 -12.51 -36.74 -20.25
CA SER A 182 -12.95 -36.51 -21.64
C SER A 182 -13.16 -35.02 -21.94
N LYS A 183 -13.48 -34.22 -20.92
CA LYS A 183 -13.79 -32.79 -21.07
C LYS A 183 -12.62 -31.91 -20.62
N TRP A 184 -12.30 -30.90 -21.43
CA TRP A 184 -11.18 -30.00 -21.22
C TRP A 184 -11.56 -28.55 -21.50
N LEU A 185 -11.03 -27.62 -20.70
CA LEU A 185 -11.20 -26.19 -20.88
C LEU A 185 -9.96 -25.58 -21.53
N LEU A 186 -10.15 -24.70 -22.52
CA LEU A 186 -9.12 -23.78 -23.00
C LEU A 186 -9.51 -22.36 -22.62
N MET A 187 -8.81 -21.81 -21.63
CA MET A 187 -9.06 -20.47 -21.11
C MET A 187 -8.18 -19.45 -21.83
N ALA A 188 -8.80 -18.45 -22.45
CA ALA A 188 -8.14 -17.49 -23.34
C ALA A 188 -7.38 -16.37 -22.61
N MET A 189 -7.75 -16.08 -21.36
CA MET A 189 -7.19 -15.00 -20.52
C MET A 189 -7.16 -13.63 -21.22
N TYR A 190 -8.13 -13.37 -22.11
CA TYR A 190 -8.06 -12.23 -23.03
C TYR A 190 -8.10 -10.87 -22.30
N ASN A 191 -8.89 -10.80 -21.24
CA ASN A 191 -9.07 -9.64 -20.37
C ASN A 191 -7.98 -9.51 -19.30
N GLU A 192 -7.00 -10.41 -19.25
CA GLU A 192 -5.86 -10.32 -18.32
C GLU A 192 -4.61 -9.80 -19.05
N PRO A 193 -4.18 -8.54 -18.90
CA PRO A 193 -3.05 -8.00 -19.67
C PRO A 193 -1.73 -8.73 -19.46
N LEU A 194 -1.58 -9.44 -18.34
CA LEU A 194 -0.42 -10.27 -17.99
C LEU A 194 -0.64 -11.78 -18.20
N ARG A 195 -1.86 -12.23 -18.55
CA ARG A 195 -2.19 -13.65 -18.79
C ARG A 195 -1.83 -14.58 -17.63
N LEU A 196 -1.88 -14.13 -16.37
CA LEU A 196 -1.36 -14.91 -15.23
C LEU A 196 -2.23 -14.92 -13.98
N HIS A 197 -3.23 -14.04 -13.86
CA HIS A 197 -3.95 -13.84 -12.61
C HIS A 197 -4.80 -15.06 -12.25
N ASN A 198 -5.54 -15.60 -13.22
CA ASN A 198 -6.37 -16.76 -12.96
C ASN A 198 -5.49 -18.00 -12.65
N ALA A 199 -4.38 -18.20 -13.36
CA ALA A 199 -3.42 -19.27 -13.05
C ALA A 199 -2.87 -19.16 -11.63
N ALA A 200 -2.41 -17.96 -11.25
CA ALA A 200 -1.84 -17.70 -9.94
C ALA A 200 -2.88 -17.87 -8.82
N SER A 201 -4.10 -17.37 -9.01
CA SER A 201 -5.19 -17.45 -8.03
C SER A 201 -5.66 -18.89 -7.80
N GLN A 202 -5.80 -19.70 -8.85
CA GLN A 202 -6.16 -21.12 -8.73
C GLN A 202 -5.09 -21.90 -7.96
N ASN A 203 -3.80 -21.68 -8.29
CA ASN A 203 -2.69 -22.31 -7.58
C ASN A 203 -2.64 -21.88 -6.09
N LEU A 204 -2.83 -20.59 -5.83
CA LEU A 204 -2.86 -20.06 -4.48
C LEU A 204 -3.98 -20.68 -3.63
N TRP A 205 -5.19 -20.83 -4.19
CA TRP A 205 -6.30 -21.49 -3.50
C TRP A 205 -6.01 -22.96 -3.18
N LEU A 206 -5.45 -23.72 -4.13
CA LEU A 206 -5.05 -25.12 -3.92
C LEU A 206 -4.03 -25.28 -2.78
N ASN A 207 -3.15 -24.29 -2.58
CA ASN A 207 -2.15 -24.29 -1.52
C ASN A 207 -2.71 -23.82 -0.17
N LEU A 208 -3.66 -22.89 -0.19
CA LEU A 208 -4.26 -22.31 1.00
C LEU A 208 -5.29 -23.25 1.65
N HIS A 209 -6.20 -23.80 0.84
CA HIS A 209 -7.37 -24.52 1.33
C HIS A 209 -7.38 -26.00 0.92
N LYS A 210 -7.54 -26.89 1.91
CA LYS A 210 -7.76 -28.31 1.69
C LYS A 210 -9.20 -28.68 2.07
N LEU A 211 -9.81 -29.53 1.25
CA LEU A 211 -11.14 -30.06 1.52
C LEU A 211 -11.12 -30.83 2.84
N TYR A 212 -12.12 -30.62 3.70
CA TYR A 212 -12.16 -31.22 5.05
C TYR A 212 -12.23 -32.76 5.05
N TYR A 213 -12.48 -33.37 3.90
CA TYR A 213 -12.57 -34.81 3.68
C TYR A 213 -11.41 -35.35 2.83
N ILE A 214 -10.33 -34.57 2.65
CA ILE A 214 -9.18 -34.94 1.81
C ILE A 214 -8.56 -36.28 2.24
N ASP A 215 -8.55 -36.60 3.54
CA ASP A 215 -8.01 -37.88 4.04
C ASP A 215 -8.79 -39.11 3.55
N LYS A 216 -10.06 -38.91 3.15
CA LYS A 216 -10.92 -39.97 2.58
C LYS A 216 -10.84 -40.02 1.05
N GLU A 217 -10.50 -38.91 0.43
CA GLU A 217 -10.49 -38.72 -1.02
C GLU A 217 -9.20 -37.96 -1.40
N PRO A 218 -8.02 -38.60 -1.35
CA PRO A 218 -6.73 -37.92 -1.50
C PRO A 218 -6.55 -37.26 -2.88
N ASP A 219 -7.33 -37.68 -3.88
CA ASP A 219 -7.34 -37.11 -5.22
C ASP A 219 -8.36 -35.95 -5.39
N ALA A 220 -9.05 -35.53 -4.33
CA ALA A 220 -10.01 -34.43 -4.39
C ALA A 220 -9.28 -33.07 -4.39
N ASN A 221 -9.69 -32.17 -5.27
CA ASN A 221 -9.11 -30.83 -5.37
C ASN A 221 -10.18 -29.75 -5.20
N SER A 222 -9.87 -28.72 -4.42
CA SER A 222 -10.74 -27.57 -4.14
C SER A 222 -10.74 -26.52 -5.27
N ALA A 223 -10.00 -26.74 -6.35
CA ALA A 223 -9.86 -25.84 -7.49
C ALA A 223 -9.51 -26.63 -8.77
N ILE A 224 -9.37 -25.93 -9.89
CA ILE A 224 -8.85 -26.49 -11.14
C ILE A 224 -7.33 -26.35 -11.21
N ARG A 225 -6.69 -27.29 -11.90
CA ARG A 225 -5.27 -27.20 -12.27
C ARG A 225 -5.15 -26.74 -13.72
N THR A 226 -4.10 -25.98 -14.01
CA THR A 226 -3.91 -25.27 -15.28
C THR A 226 -2.50 -25.47 -15.86
N ASN A 227 -2.38 -25.59 -17.18
CA ASN A 227 -1.11 -25.59 -17.92
C ASN A 227 -1.16 -24.61 -19.10
N TYR A 228 -0.14 -23.76 -19.27
CA TYR A 228 -0.05 -22.89 -20.46
C TYR A 228 0.24 -23.69 -21.73
N CYS A 229 -0.33 -23.25 -22.85
CA CYS A 229 -0.13 -23.87 -24.16
C CYS A 229 -0.26 -22.84 -25.30
N ASP A 230 0.48 -23.08 -26.38
CA ASP A 230 0.26 -22.39 -27.66
C ASP A 230 -0.86 -23.12 -28.43
N VAL A 231 -1.85 -22.38 -28.92
CA VAL A 231 -3.02 -22.97 -29.60
C VAL A 231 -3.12 -22.50 -31.05
N PHE A 232 -3.33 -23.47 -31.94
CA PHE A 232 -3.67 -23.24 -33.34
C PHE A 232 -5.09 -23.75 -33.63
N ILE A 233 -5.88 -22.95 -34.35
CA ILE A 233 -7.23 -23.32 -34.80
C ILE A 233 -7.29 -23.19 -36.31
N ASN A 234 -7.60 -24.30 -36.99
CA ASN A 234 -7.68 -24.37 -38.46
C ASN A 234 -6.44 -23.76 -39.17
N ASP A 235 -5.25 -24.08 -38.65
CA ASP A 235 -3.93 -23.59 -39.09
C ASP A 235 -3.61 -22.11 -38.79
N SER A 236 -4.48 -21.37 -38.09
CA SER A 236 -4.16 -20.02 -37.59
C SER A 236 -3.80 -20.04 -36.12
N TYR A 237 -2.77 -19.27 -35.75
CA TYR A 237 -2.41 -19.06 -34.37
C TYR A 237 -3.53 -18.32 -33.63
N ALA A 238 -4.00 -18.93 -32.54
CA ALA A 238 -5.04 -18.38 -31.68
C ALA A 238 -4.48 -17.67 -30.44
N GLY A 239 -3.20 -17.88 -30.12
CA GLY A 239 -2.54 -17.32 -28.95
C GLY A 239 -2.21 -18.34 -27.87
N ILE A 240 -1.85 -17.82 -26.70
CA ILE A 240 -1.53 -18.54 -25.47
C ILE A 240 -2.81 -18.82 -24.69
N TYR A 241 -3.04 -20.06 -24.28
CA TYR A 241 -4.20 -20.46 -23.48
C TYR A 241 -3.75 -21.21 -22.23
N MET A 242 -4.62 -21.32 -21.24
CA MET A 242 -4.51 -22.36 -20.21
C MET A 242 -5.39 -23.55 -20.58
N LEU A 243 -4.79 -24.73 -20.70
CA LEU A 243 -5.50 -26.00 -20.63
C LEU A 243 -5.84 -26.28 -19.16
N ALA A 244 -7.12 -26.52 -18.87
CA ALA A 244 -7.58 -26.74 -17.51
C ALA A 244 -8.64 -27.85 -17.41
N GLU A 245 -8.73 -28.42 -16.21
CA GLU A 245 -9.79 -29.31 -15.77
C GLU A 245 -11.11 -28.54 -15.57
N ASP A 246 -12.23 -29.24 -15.48
CA ASP A 246 -13.51 -28.63 -15.06
C ASP A 246 -13.68 -28.70 -13.53
N LEU A 247 -14.38 -27.71 -12.97
CA LEU A 247 -14.73 -27.73 -11.54
C LEU A 247 -16.11 -28.37 -11.38
N ASP A 248 -16.10 -29.69 -11.19
CA ASP A 248 -17.29 -30.52 -11.15
C ASP A 248 -17.27 -31.51 -9.96
N ARG A 249 -18.32 -32.33 -9.87
CA ARG A 249 -18.40 -33.43 -8.90
C ARG A 249 -17.18 -34.36 -8.92
N LYS A 250 -16.58 -34.62 -10.10
CA LYS A 250 -15.42 -35.51 -10.25
C LYS A 250 -14.17 -34.88 -9.65
N GLN A 251 -14.03 -33.56 -9.71
CA GLN A 251 -12.89 -32.80 -9.17
C GLN A 251 -12.91 -32.81 -7.65
N LEU A 252 -14.09 -32.55 -7.11
CA LEU A 252 -14.33 -32.48 -5.66
C LEU A 252 -14.53 -33.86 -5.03
N LYS A 253 -14.63 -34.93 -5.82
CA LYS A 253 -14.93 -36.31 -5.39
C LYS A 253 -16.21 -36.40 -4.53
N LEU A 254 -17.22 -35.57 -4.81
CA LEU A 254 -18.49 -35.63 -4.07
C LEU A 254 -19.16 -37.00 -4.25
N LYS A 255 -19.86 -37.46 -3.21
CA LYS A 255 -20.53 -38.77 -3.24
C LYS A 255 -21.61 -38.79 -4.30
N LYS A 256 -21.61 -39.85 -5.10
CA LYS A 256 -22.59 -40.07 -6.15
C LYS A 256 -23.97 -40.30 -5.54
N THR A 257 -25.00 -39.78 -6.18
CA THR A 257 -26.40 -40.15 -5.94
C THR A 257 -26.56 -41.67 -6.03
N GLY A 258 -27.32 -42.23 -5.10
CA GLY A 258 -27.61 -43.66 -5.08
C GLY A 258 -28.36 -44.09 -6.34
N SER A 259 -28.28 -45.37 -6.69
CA SER A 259 -29.04 -45.95 -7.81
C SER A 259 -30.56 -45.85 -7.63
N ASN A 260 -31.03 -45.56 -6.41
CA ASN A 260 -32.40 -45.28 -6.03
C ASN A 260 -32.79 -43.79 -6.10
N GLY A 261 -31.90 -42.91 -6.59
CA GLY A 261 -32.12 -41.46 -6.65
C GLY A 261 -31.82 -40.71 -5.35
N GLU A 262 -31.28 -41.37 -4.32
CA GLU A 262 -30.89 -40.71 -3.06
C GLU A 262 -29.75 -39.71 -3.28
N VAL A 263 -30.04 -38.42 -3.14
CA VAL A 263 -29.05 -37.33 -3.27
C VAL A 263 -28.05 -37.40 -2.13
N LYS A 264 -26.76 -37.54 -2.48
CA LYS A 264 -25.65 -37.60 -1.53
C LYS A 264 -24.86 -36.31 -1.55
N GLY A 265 -23.96 -36.17 -2.53
CA GLY A 265 -23.24 -34.94 -2.78
C GLY A 265 -24.05 -33.96 -3.61
N GLU A 266 -23.78 -32.68 -3.43
CA GLU A 266 -24.46 -31.58 -4.14
C GLU A 266 -23.44 -30.54 -4.59
N LEU A 267 -23.67 -29.99 -5.78
CA LEU A 267 -22.86 -28.90 -6.32
C LEU A 267 -23.77 -27.89 -7.02
N TYR A 268 -23.81 -26.69 -6.46
CA TYR A 268 -24.51 -25.54 -7.02
C TYR A 268 -23.49 -24.51 -7.47
N LYS A 269 -23.76 -23.83 -8.57
CA LYS A 269 -22.93 -22.79 -9.16
C LYS A 269 -23.76 -21.53 -9.31
N THR A 270 -23.18 -20.36 -9.07
CA THR A 270 -23.86 -19.11 -9.42
C THR A 270 -23.73 -18.87 -10.93
N ALA A 271 -24.87 -18.76 -11.62
CA ALA A 271 -24.99 -18.36 -13.02
C ALA A 271 -24.92 -16.84 -13.22
N GLY A 272 -25.07 -16.06 -12.15
CA GLY A 272 -24.94 -14.61 -12.12
C GLY A 272 -25.15 -14.04 -10.71
N ALA A 273 -25.07 -12.71 -10.58
CA ALA A 273 -25.30 -12.01 -9.32
C ALA A 273 -26.78 -11.71 -9.08
N SER A 274 -27.31 -12.13 -7.93
CA SER A 274 -28.60 -11.74 -7.36
C SER A 274 -28.45 -11.43 -5.86
N GLU A 275 -29.50 -10.86 -5.26
CA GLU A 275 -29.55 -10.68 -3.80
C GLU A 275 -29.57 -12.02 -3.05
N ALA A 276 -30.04 -13.12 -3.64
CA ALA A 276 -29.99 -14.44 -3.00
C ALA A 276 -28.61 -15.08 -3.11
N THR A 277 -27.97 -15.01 -4.28
CA THR A 277 -26.61 -15.53 -4.46
C THR A 277 -25.59 -14.76 -3.61
N ALA A 278 -25.87 -13.49 -3.30
CA ALA A 278 -25.14 -12.69 -2.33
C ALA A 278 -25.55 -12.94 -0.85
N PHE A 279 -26.48 -13.84 -0.57
CA PHE A 279 -27.02 -14.10 0.77
C PHE A 279 -27.63 -12.86 1.46
N ASN A 280 -28.08 -11.86 0.71
CA ASN A 280 -28.71 -10.65 1.25
C ASN A 280 -30.21 -10.86 1.50
N THR A 281 -30.86 -11.64 0.64
CA THR A 281 -32.31 -11.90 0.72
C THR A 281 -32.63 -13.38 0.53
N LEU A 282 -33.77 -13.81 1.08
CA LEU A 282 -34.33 -15.14 0.84
C LEU A 282 -35.23 -15.04 -0.40
N PRO A 283 -34.94 -15.77 -1.50
CA PRO A 283 -35.81 -15.81 -2.67
C PRO A 283 -37.11 -16.55 -2.37
N ALA A 284 -38.08 -16.45 -3.28
CA ALA A 284 -39.29 -17.27 -3.18
C ALA A 284 -38.93 -18.77 -3.24
N PRO A 285 -39.67 -19.65 -2.52
CA PRO A 285 -39.45 -21.08 -2.59
C PRO A 285 -39.48 -21.60 -4.03
N PRO A 286 -38.67 -22.61 -4.37
CA PRO A 286 -38.64 -23.19 -5.71
C PRO A 286 -40.02 -23.79 -6.04
N THR A 287 -40.65 -23.32 -7.13
CA THR A 287 -41.96 -23.79 -7.58
C THR A 287 -41.87 -24.87 -8.65
N ASN A 288 -40.72 -25.01 -9.31
CA ASN A 288 -40.43 -26.04 -10.30
C ASN A 288 -39.20 -26.83 -9.85
N PRO A 289 -39.36 -28.08 -9.39
CA PRO A 289 -38.23 -28.90 -8.96
C PRO A 289 -37.28 -29.24 -10.11
N ASP A 290 -37.78 -29.34 -11.35
CA ASP A 290 -37.01 -29.74 -12.54
C ASP A 290 -36.27 -28.57 -13.21
N ALA A 291 -36.33 -27.35 -12.65
CA ALA A 291 -35.67 -26.19 -13.24
C ALA A 291 -34.14 -26.30 -13.11
N GLU A 292 -33.43 -26.17 -14.23
CA GLU A 292 -31.95 -26.17 -14.25
C GLU A 292 -31.34 -24.95 -13.53
N VAL A 293 -32.10 -23.85 -13.44
CA VAL A 293 -31.70 -22.60 -12.78
C VAL A 293 -32.79 -22.11 -11.83
N TRP A 294 -32.40 -21.71 -10.61
CA TRP A 294 -33.27 -21.10 -9.60
C TRP A 294 -32.58 -19.91 -8.93
N ASP A 295 -33.17 -18.71 -9.06
CA ASP A 295 -32.61 -17.42 -8.59
C ASP A 295 -31.13 -17.22 -8.93
N LEU A 296 -30.75 -17.49 -10.18
CA LEU A 296 -29.37 -17.44 -10.69
C LEU A 296 -28.39 -18.41 -10.03
N PHE A 297 -28.87 -19.41 -9.30
CA PHE A 297 -28.12 -20.65 -9.07
C PHE A 297 -28.42 -21.65 -10.19
N GLU A 298 -27.37 -22.29 -10.70
CA GLU A 298 -27.38 -23.43 -11.61
C GLU A 298 -26.99 -24.67 -10.79
N MET A 299 -27.76 -25.75 -10.90
CA MET A 299 -27.43 -27.00 -10.21
C MET A 299 -26.57 -27.87 -11.12
N ASP A 300 -25.29 -28.02 -10.77
CA ASP A 300 -24.32 -28.77 -11.57
C ASP A 300 -24.37 -30.28 -11.28
N TYR A 301 -24.75 -30.68 -10.06
CA TYR A 301 -24.91 -32.09 -9.67
C TYR A 301 -25.85 -32.27 -8.47
N PRO A 302 -26.68 -33.35 -8.38
CA PRO A 302 -26.87 -34.45 -9.37
C PRO A 302 -27.93 -34.25 -10.46
N ASP A 303 -29.10 -33.75 -10.10
CA ASP A 303 -30.27 -33.40 -10.91
C ASP A 303 -31.03 -32.32 -10.12
N PRO A 304 -31.81 -31.41 -10.74
CA PRO A 304 -32.44 -30.28 -10.05
C PRO A 304 -33.21 -30.66 -8.76
N TYR A 305 -32.68 -30.19 -7.62
CA TYR A 305 -33.29 -30.31 -6.29
C TYR A 305 -32.89 -29.11 -5.42
N TRP A 306 -33.83 -28.19 -5.24
CA TRP A 306 -33.58 -26.85 -4.70
C TRP A 306 -33.91 -26.69 -3.21
N ASN A 307 -34.66 -27.61 -2.61
CA ASN A 307 -35.15 -27.46 -1.24
C ASN A 307 -34.02 -27.35 -0.21
N ASN A 308 -32.94 -28.13 -0.37
CA ASN A 308 -31.80 -28.07 0.56
C ASN A 308 -31.07 -26.72 0.48
N LEU A 309 -30.90 -26.17 -0.74
CA LEU A 309 -30.31 -24.84 -0.92
C LEU A 309 -31.23 -23.75 -0.38
N TYR A 310 -32.55 -23.86 -0.60
CA TYR A 310 -33.53 -22.96 0.00
C TYR A 310 -33.46 -22.96 1.53
N ASP A 311 -33.40 -24.12 2.16
CA ASP A 311 -33.27 -24.24 3.61
C ASP A 311 -31.95 -23.65 4.14
N LEU A 312 -30.86 -23.83 3.39
CA LEU A 312 -29.57 -23.20 3.69
C LEU A 312 -29.66 -21.67 3.63
N LEU A 313 -30.26 -21.11 2.57
CA LEU A 313 -30.45 -19.67 2.40
C LEU A 313 -31.39 -19.10 3.48
N ASN A 314 -32.49 -19.80 3.77
CA ASN A 314 -33.42 -19.41 4.82
C ASN A 314 -32.72 -19.38 6.18
N TYR A 315 -31.91 -20.38 6.50
CA TYR A 315 -31.08 -20.37 7.70
C TYR A 315 -30.09 -19.19 7.68
N ALA A 316 -29.33 -18.99 6.60
CA ALA A 316 -28.30 -17.95 6.55
C ALA A 316 -28.89 -16.54 6.70
N VAL A 317 -30.01 -16.27 6.04
CA VAL A 317 -30.63 -14.94 5.93
C VAL A 317 -31.64 -14.66 7.04
N LYS A 318 -32.49 -15.63 7.42
CA LYS A 318 -33.68 -15.39 8.25
C LYS A 318 -33.63 -15.98 9.65
N SER A 319 -32.73 -16.92 9.96
CA SER A 319 -32.66 -17.49 11.31
C SER A 319 -32.43 -16.40 12.36
N PRO A 320 -32.96 -16.51 13.59
CA PRO A 320 -32.60 -15.62 14.70
C PRO A 320 -31.11 -15.70 15.06
N ALA A 321 -30.55 -14.66 15.69
CA ALA A 321 -29.11 -14.58 15.98
C ALA A 321 -28.57 -15.72 16.86
N ASN A 322 -29.35 -16.19 17.84
CA ASN A 322 -29.01 -17.33 18.70
C ASN A 322 -28.99 -18.65 17.91
N GLU A 323 -29.97 -18.88 17.05
CA GLU A 323 -30.03 -20.07 16.20
C GLU A 323 -28.89 -20.07 15.18
N PHE A 324 -28.60 -18.94 14.56
CA PHE A 324 -27.47 -18.79 13.65
C PHE A 324 -26.16 -19.17 14.33
N ARG A 325 -25.88 -18.63 15.53
CA ARG A 325 -24.68 -18.97 16.30
C ARG A 325 -24.58 -20.47 16.63
N ALA A 326 -25.68 -21.05 17.10
CA ALA A 326 -25.71 -22.43 17.57
C ALA A 326 -25.53 -23.44 16.43
N LYS A 327 -26.17 -23.22 15.28
CA LYS A 327 -26.24 -24.20 14.19
C LYS A 327 -25.23 -23.95 13.05
N LEU A 328 -24.34 -22.96 13.16
CA LEU A 328 -23.43 -22.60 12.07
C LEU A 328 -22.60 -23.78 11.57
N SER A 329 -21.99 -24.56 12.47
CA SER A 329 -21.16 -25.71 12.10
C SER A 329 -21.95 -26.89 11.54
N GLU A 330 -23.26 -26.95 11.77
CA GLU A 330 -24.15 -27.95 11.15
C GLU A 330 -24.48 -27.58 9.71
N LYS A 331 -24.44 -26.28 9.37
CA LYS A 331 -24.84 -25.75 8.06
C LYS A 331 -23.64 -25.45 7.16
N PHE A 332 -22.53 -24.96 7.72
CA PHE A 332 -21.32 -24.60 6.97
C PHE A 332 -20.03 -25.13 7.61
N LYS A 333 -19.05 -25.45 6.75
CA LYS A 333 -17.67 -25.69 7.16
C LYS A 333 -17.00 -24.36 7.50
N VAL A 334 -16.87 -24.10 8.81
CA VAL A 334 -16.35 -22.82 9.33
C VAL A 334 -14.94 -22.51 8.83
N ASP A 335 -14.03 -23.48 8.82
CA ASP A 335 -12.65 -23.26 8.35
C ASP A 335 -12.61 -22.90 6.86
N ASN A 336 -13.50 -23.48 6.04
CA ASN A 336 -13.65 -23.11 4.64
C ASN A 336 -14.19 -21.67 4.50
N LEU A 337 -15.20 -21.27 5.29
CA LEU A 337 -15.68 -19.88 5.26
C LEU A 337 -14.56 -18.87 5.62
N ILE A 338 -13.71 -19.21 6.59
CA ILE A 338 -12.56 -18.39 6.98
C ILE A 338 -11.56 -18.28 5.83
N ASP A 339 -11.11 -19.42 5.29
CA ASP A 339 -10.16 -19.47 4.19
C ASP A 339 -10.70 -18.75 2.94
N TYR A 340 -11.98 -18.94 2.63
CA TYR A 340 -12.67 -18.30 1.50
C TYR A 340 -12.69 -16.77 1.64
N PHE A 341 -13.06 -16.25 2.81
CA PHE A 341 -13.08 -14.81 3.07
C PHE A 341 -11.69 -14.18 2.99
N ILE A 342 -10.69 -14.85 3.58
CA ILE A 342 -9.29 -14.42 3.52
C ILE A 342 -8.81 -14.38 2.08
N PHE A 343 -9.02 -15.46 1.33
CA PHE A 343 -8.54 -15.61 -0.04
C PHE A 343 -9.13 -14.56 -1.00
N LEU A 344 -10.46 -14.40 -1.02
CA LEU A 344 -11.10 -13.44 -1.92
C LEU A 344 -10.72 -12.00 -1.61
N ASN A 345 -10.58 -11.66 -0.34
CA ASN A 345 -10.10 -10.34 0.03
C ASN A 345 -8.61 -10.16 -0.26
N LEU A 346 -7.77 -11.18 -0.07
CA LEU A 346 -6.34 -11.12 -0.41
C LEU A 346 -6.09 -10.74 -1.88
N ILE A 347 -6.76 -11.44 -2.80
CA ILE A 347 -6.62 -11.21 -4.24
C ILE A 347 -7.54 -10.08 -4.75
N TYR A 348 -8.37 -9.52 -3.86
CA TYR A 348 -9.39 -8.52 -4.11
C TYR A 348 -10.33 -8.87 -5.28
N ALA A 349 -10.93 -10.06 -5.22
CA ALA A 349 -11.88 -10.54 -6.19
C ALA A 349 -13.24 -9.84 -6.02
N THR A 350 -13.48 -8.77 -6.78
CA THR A 350 -14.65 -7.89 -6.60
C THR A 350 -15.97 -8.51 -7.08
N ASP A 351 -15.94 -9.47 -7.99
CA ASP A 351 -17.13 -10.08 -8.62
C ASP A 351 -17.57 -11.40 -7.95
N HIS A 352 -17.09 -11.70 -6.73
CA HIS A 352 -17.34 -13.00 -6.08
C HIS A 352 -18.37 -12.97 -4.94
N TRP A 353 -18.89 -11.79 -4.59
CA TRP A 353 -19.72 -11.59 -3.40
C TRP A 353 -21.21 -11.88 -3.64
N GLY A 354 -21.49 -12.71 -4.63
CA GLY A 354 -22.79 -13.00 -5.18
C GLY A 354 -22.71 -13.65 -6.57
N ASN A 355 -21.52 -13.79 -7.14
CA ASN A 355 -21.30 -14.46 -8.41
C ASN A 355 -19.99 -15.28 -8.34
N ASN A 356 -19.65 -16.00 -9.40
CA ASN A 356 -18.39 -16.72 -9.56
C ASN A 356 -18.01 -17.62 -8.36
N GLN A 357 -19.01 -18.30 -7.79
CA GLN A 357 -18.82 -19.19 -6.64
C GLN A 357 -19.63 -20.49 -6.80
N PHE A 358 -19.12 -21.55 -6.20
CA PHE A 358 -19.86 -22.79 -6.00
C PHE A 358 -20.21 -22.97 -4.52
N VAL A 359 -21.39 -23.55 -4.28
CA VAL A 359 -21.85 -24.03 -2.98
C VAL A 359 -21.94 -25.54 -3.08
N ALA A 360 -21.16 -26.25 -2.26
CA ALA A 360 -21.00 -27.69 -2.38
C ALA A 360 -21.21 -28.40 -1.04
N ARG A 361 -21.63 -29.67 -1.11
CA ARG A 361 -21.72 -30.60 0.02
C ARG A 361 -21.17 -31.96 -0.39
N TYR A 362 -20.30 -32.55 0.43
CA TYR A 362 -19.65 -33.83 0.12
C TYR A 362 -20.63 -35.01 0.07
N LYS A 363 -21.52 -35.10 1.07
CA LYS A 363 -22.58 -36.11 1.19
C LYS A 363 -23.73 -35.61 2.07
N GLU A 364 -24.83 -36.37 2.10
CA GLU A 364 -26.03 -36.07 2.86
C GLU A 364 -25.74 -35.81 4.35
N ASN A 365 -26.47 -34.86 4.94
CA ASN A 365 -26.36 -34.45 6.35
C ASN A 365 -24.98 -33.90 6.78
N GLU A 366 -24.09 -33.57 5.85
CA GLU A 366 -22.87 -32.83 6.14
C GLU A 366 -23.03 -31.33 5.80
N PRO A 367 -22.25 -30.43 6.43
CA PRO A 367 -22.36 -29.00 6.17
C PRO A 367 -21.79 -28.60 4.80
N TYR A 368 -22.27 -27.47 4.27
CA TYR A 368 -21.86 -26.90 3.00
C TYR A 368 -20.50 -26.18 3.09
N PHE A 369 -19.85 -26.03 1.95
CA PHE A 369 -18.63 -25.26 1.78
C PHE A 369 -18.65 -24.49 0.45
N LEU A 370 -17.88 -23.40 0.39
CA LEU A 370 -17.78 -22.50 -0.74
C LEU A 370 -16.48 -22.72 -1.52
N ILE A 371 -16.54 -22.57 -2.84
CA ILE A 371 -15.39 -22.68 -3.73
C ILE A 371 -15.39 -21.48 -4.70
N PRO A 372 -14.26 -20.76 -4.84
CA PRO A 372 -14.16 -19.65 -5.77
C PRO A 372 -13.99 -20.15 -7.21
N TRP A 373 -14.49 -19.38 -8.18
CA TRP A 373 -14.40 -19.67 -9.60
C TRP A 373 -14.12 -18.39 -10.40
N ASP A 374 -13.64 -18.47 -11.63
CA ASP A 374 -13.45 -17.31 -12.52
C ASP A 374 -12.61 -16.16 -11.90
N LEU A 375 -11.31 -16.42 -11.70
CA LEU A 375 -10.39 -15.60 -10.90
C LEU A 375 -9.48 -14.67 -11.74
N ASP A 376 -9.94 -14.29 -12.94
CA ASP A 376 -9.22 -13.45 -13.89
C ASP A 376 -9.19 -11.96 -13.47
N GLY A 377 -10.27 -11.45 -12.88
CA GLY A 377 -10.37 -10.11 -12.31
C GLY A 377 -9.81 -9.99 -10.89
N THR A 378 -8.50 -10.15 -10.72
CA THR A 378 -7.80 -10.12 -9.42
C THR A 378 -6.50 -9.31 -9.46
N PHE A 379 -5.87 -9.09 -8.30
CA PHE A 379 -4.58 -8.40 -8.15
C PHE A 379 -4.53 -6.98 -8.73
N GLY A 380 -5.57 -6.19 -8.46
CA GLY A 380 -5.69 -4.83 -8.96
C GLY A 380 -6.25 -4.73 -10.38
N TYR A 381 -6.81 -5.82 -10.93
CA TYR A 381 -7.59 -5.79 -12.16
C TYR A 381 -9.05 -6.16 -11.90
N THR A 382 -9.93 -5.49 -12.64
CA THR A 382 -11.36 -5.79 -12.68
C THR A 382 -11.64 -6.89 -13.71
N PRO A 383 -12.80 -7.57 -13.66
CA PRO A 383 -13.17 -8.57 -14.67
C PRO A 383 -13.21 -8.05 -16.11
N THR A 384 -13.32 -6.74 -16.31
CA THR A 384 -13.26 -6.12 -17.65
C THR A 384 -11.83 -5.93 -18.18
N GLY A 385 -10.81 -6.22 -17.36
CA GLY A 385 -9.40 -5.98 -17.66
C GLY A 385 -8.92 -4.55 -17.36
N SER A 386 -9.79 -3.72 -16.74
CA SER A 386 -9.41 -2.37 -16.29
C SER A 386 -8.66 -2.44 -14.97
N ARG A 387 -7.64 -1.59 -14.79
CA ARG A 387 -6.80 -1.57 -13.60
C ARG A 387 -7.42 -0.71 -12.49
N SER A 388 -7.28 -1.15 -11.24
CA SER A 388 -7.75 -0.49 -10.02
C SER A 388 -6.63 -0.53 -8.97
N GLU A 389 -6.32 0.61 -8.37
CA GLU A 389 -5.32 0.73 -7.29
C GLU A 389 -5.90 0.54 -5.90
N GLU A 390 -7.16 0.13 -5.81
CA GLU A 390 -7.84 -0.12 -4.55
C GLU A 390 -7.17 -1.29 -3.82
N THR A 391 -6.66 -1.02 -2.63
CA THR A 391 -5.95 -1.99 -1.77
C THR A 391 -6.50 -2.02 -0.35
N ARG A 392 -7.39 -1.09 0.02
CA ARG A 392 -7.85 -0.82 1.39
C ARG A 392 -9.33 -1.13 1.62
N ARG A 393 -10.05 -1.56 0.59
CA ARG A 393 -11.44 -1.98 0.73
C ARG A 393 -11.57 -3.46 1.05
N MET A 394 -12.43 -3.79 2.00
CA MET A 394 -12.93 -5.15 2.18
C MET A 394 -14.20 -5.33 1.37
N ASN A 395 -14.32 -6.50 0.74
CA ASN A 395 -15.56 -6.93 0.13
C ASN A 395 -16.23 -7.96 1.04
N SER A 396 -17.55 -8.02 0.98
CA SER A 396 -18.40 -8.85 1.81
C SER A 396 -19.75 -9.10 1.13
N ASN A 397 -20.54 -10.01 1.70
CA ASN A 397 -21.92 -10.30 1.30
C ASN A 397 -22.77 -10.57 2.56
N GLY A 398 -24.08 -10.78 2.42
CA GLY A 398 -24.98 -10.90 3.56
C GLY A 398 -24.63 -12.03 4.54
N LEU A 399 -24.04 -13.14 4.07
CA LEU A 399 -23.55 -14.21 4.95
C LEU A 399 -22.36 -13.75 5.79
N PHE A 400 -21.34 -13.17 5.15
CA PHE A 400 -20.13 -12.71 5.84
C PHE A 400 -20.38 -11.48 6.72
N ASP A 401 -21.25 -10.56 6.30
CA ASP A 401 -21.69 -9.43 7.12
C ASP A 401 -22.32 -9.93 8.42
N ARG A 402 -23.14 -10.97 8.34
CA ARG A 402 -23.76 -11.58 9.50
C ARG A 402 -22.77 -12.35 10.38
N LEU A 403 -21.82 -13.08 9.78
CA LEU A 403 -20.73 -13.75 10.50
C LEU A 403 -19.85 -12.73 11.24
N LEU A 404 -19.54 -11.59 10.63
CA LEU A 404 -18.75 -10.53 11.24
C LEU A 404 -19.55 -9.75 12.28
N ALA A 405 -20.84 -9.50 12.06
CA ALA A 405 -21.67 -8.78 13.03
C ALA A 405 -21.94 -9.61 14.28
N LEU A 406 -22.23 -10.90 14.12
CA LEU A 406 -22.53 -11.78 15.23
C LEU A 406 -21.26 -12.38 15.84
N ASP A 407 -20.20 -12.62 15.10
CA ASP A 407 -19.00 -13.31 15.61
C ASP A 407 -19.33 -14.65 16.31
N PRO A 408 -20.02 -15.58 15.62
CA PRO A 408 -20.43 -16.85 16.22
C PRO A 408 -19.21 -17.69 16.58
N ASN A 409 -19.13 -18.16 17.84
CA ASN A 409 -18.08 -19.05 18.32
C ASN A 409 -16.65 -18.52 18.03
N GLY A 410 -16.45 -17.21 18.19
CA GLY A 410 -15.18 -16.52 17.97
C GLY A 410 -14.68 -16.59 16.53
N PHE A 411 -15.58 -16.49 15.56
CA PHE A 411 -15.27 -16.50 14.13
C PHE A 411 -14.16 -15.52 13.74
N LYS A 412 -14.21 -14.28 14.25
CA LYS A 412 -13.17 -13.26 14.04
C LYS A 412 -11.82 -13.67 14.63
N SER A 413 -11.82 -14.21 15.84
CA SER A 413 -10.59 -14.69 16.48
C SER A 413 -9.95 -15.83 15.69
N LYS A 414 -10.75 -16.79 15.21
CA LYS A 414 -10.28 -17.87 14.34
C LYS A 414 -9.71 -17.34 13.03
N MET A 415 -10.37 -16.34 12.43
CA MET A 415 -9.91 -15.71 11.19
C MET A 415 -8.57 -14.98 11.39
N ARG A 416 -8.41 -14.24 12.49
CA ARG A 416 -7.12 -13.64 12.86
C ARG A 416 -6.01 -14.67 13.00
N LYS A 417 -6.24 -15.71 13.82
CA LYS A 417 -5.27 -16.79 14.06
C LYS A 417 -4.87 -17.44 12.73
N ARG A 418 -5.85 -17.69 11.86
CA ARG A 418 -5.62 -18.28 10.54
C ARG A 418 -4.81 -17.35 9.62
N TRP A 419 -5.15 -16.06 9.54
CA TRP A 419 -4.41 -15.07 8.76
C TRP A 419 -2.93 -15.03 9.16
N PHE A 420 -2.64 -14.77 10.44
CA PHE A 420 -1.25 -14.63 10.87
C PHE A 420 -0.45 -15.94 10.79
N ALA A 421 -1.09 -17.11 10.92
CA ALA A 421 -0.43 -18.39 10.64
C ALA A 421 -0.05 -18.55 9.16
N LEU A 422 -0.95 -18.17 8.25
CA LEU A 422 -0.68 -18.19 6.81
C LEU A 422 0.39 -17.17 6.41
N ARG A 423 0.47 -16.02 7.08
CA ARG A 423 1.49 -14.98 6.85
C ARG A 423 2.91 -15.45 7.15
N GLN A 424 3.09 -16.42 8.03
CA GLN A 424 4.40 -17.05 8.29
C GLN A 424 4.82 -18.05 7.19
N THR A 425 3.90 -18.41 6.28
CA THR A 425 4.11 -19.50 5.31
C THR A 425 3.59 -19.11 3.93
N THR A 426 2.48 -19.72 3.49
CA THR A 426 1.91 -19.65 2.13
C THR A 426 1.55 -18.23 1.70
N LEU A 427 1.19 -17.36 2.65
CA LEU A 427 0.80 -15.98 2.39
C LEU A 427 1.87 -14.97 2.80
N SER A 428 3.12 -15.39 3.06
CA SER A 428 4.23 -14.44 3.24
C SER A 428 4.36 -13.54 2.00
N LEU A 429 4.85 -12.30 2.17
CA LEU A 429 4.96 -11.36 1.04
C LEU A 429 5.87 -11.93 -0.06
N GLN A 430 6.97 -12.58 0.35
CA GLN A 430 7.88 -13.26 -0.56
C GLN A 430 7.19 -14.41 -1.30
N ALA A 431 6.41 -15.25 -0.62
CA ALA A 431 5.70 -16.36 -1.27
C ALA A 431 4.71 -15.87 -2.33
N LEU A 432 3.90 -14.85 -2.01
CA LEU A 432 2.95 -14.25 -2.94
C LEU A 432 3.63 -13.66 -4.17
N LYS A 433 4.68 -12.86 -3.97
CA LYS A 433 5.47 -12.30 -5.08
C LYS A 433 6.12 -13.39 -5.92
N THR A 434 6.58 -14.48 -5.30
CA THR A 434 7.19 -15.62 -6.00
C THR A 434 6.17 -16.33 -6.90
N THR A 435 4.94 -16.56 -6.43
CA THR A 435 3.87 -17.17 -7.24
C THR A 435 3.54 -16.34 -8.49
N ILE A 436 3.43 -15.02 -8.35
CA ILE A 436 3.13 -14.11 -9.47
C ILE A 436 4.32 -13.98 -10.42
N SER A 437 5.54 -13.79 -9.87
CA SER A 437 6.78 -13.70 -10.65
C SER A 437 7.07 -14.98 -11.43
N GLY A 438 6.77 -16.16 -10.87
CA GLY A 438 7.00 -17.44 -11.54
C GLY A 438 6.24 -17.55 -12.87
N ASN A 439 4.95 -17.18 -12.88
CA ASN A 439 4.15 -17.16 -14.11
C ASN A 439 4.64 -16.09 -15.09
N PHE A 440 4.94 -14.89 -14.60
CA PHE A 440 5.43 -13.80 -15.45
C PHE A 440 6.76 -14.15 -16.11
N ASN A 441 7.70 -14.71 -15.35
CA ASN A 441 9.00 -15.14 -15.83
C ASN A 441 8.88 -16.24 -16.88
N LEU A 442 8.02 -17.24 -16.64
CA LEU A 442 7.74 -18.31 -17.61
C LEU A 442 7.24 -17.72 -18.95
N LEU A 443 6.20 -16.89 -18.91
CA LEU A 443 5.64 -16.30 -20.14
C LEU A 443 6.64 -15.38 -20.85
N THR A 444 7.46 -14.65 -20.11
CA THR A 444 8.52 -13.79 -20.66
C THR A 444 9.62 -14.62 -21.32
N SER A 445 10.17 -15.62 -20.62
CA SER A 445 11.24 -16.48 -21.14
C SER A 445 10.79 -17.32 -22.33
N GLU A 446 9.50 -17.66 -22.39
CA GLU A 446 8.92 -18.38 -23.52
C GLU A 446 8.60 -17.45 -24.70
N GLY A 447 8.80 -16.13 -24.61
CA GLY A 447 8.48 -15.18 -25.68
C GLY A 447 6.96 -15.05 -25.93
N ALA A 448 6.15 -15.45 -24.95
CA ALA A 448 4.70 -15.57 -25.09
C ALA A 448 4.04 -14.20 -25.34
N TYR A 449 4.49 -13.13 -24.67
CA TYR A 449 3.95 -11.78 -24.85
C TYR A 449 4.19 -11.23 -26.26
N ALA A 450 5.34 -11.53 -26.87
CA ALA A 450 5.62 -11.11 -28.24
C ALA A 450 4.65 -11.81 -29.22
N ARG A 451 4.42 -13.11 -29.05
CA ARG A 451 3.47 -13.87 -29.86
C ARG A 451 2.02 -13.42 -29.67
N GLU A 452 1.60 -13.25 -28.42
CA GLU A 452 0.29 -12.71 -28.09
C GLU A 452 0.10 -11.32 -28.70
N GLY A 453 1.08 -10.44 -28.59
CA GLY A 453 1.03 -9.08 -29.16
C GLY A 453 0.95 -9.08 -30.69
N MET A 454 1.54 -10.07 -31.37
CA MET A 454 1.40 -10.22 -32.83
C MET A 454 -0.04 -10.55 -33.24
N LYS A 455 -0.72 -11.44 -32.51
CA LYS A 455 -2.10 -11.86 -32.84
C LYS A 455 -3.17 -10.91 -32.27
N TRP A 456 -2.94 -10.39 -31.07
CA TRP A 456 -3.87 -9.61 -30.27
C TRP A 456 -3.22 -8.28 -29.82
N PRO A 457 -2.89 -7.38 -30.76
CA PRO A 457 -2.17 -6.15 -30.46
C PRO A 457 -2.93 -5.27 -29.46
N GLY A 458 -2.20 -4.64 -28.53
CA GLY A 458 -2.75 -3.74 -27.51
C GLY A 458 -3.42 -4.42 -26.30
N THR A 459 -3.49 -5.76 -26.28
CA THR A 459 -4.17 -6.50 -25.20
C THR A 459 -3.24 -7.01 -24.10
N VAL A 460 -1.93 -7.05 -24.35
CA VAL A 460 -0.90 -7.46 -23.39
C VAL A 460 -0.10 -6.25 -22.89
N ARG A 461 0.23 -6.22 -21.59
CA ARG A 461 0.95 -5.11 -20.94
C ARG A 461 1.95 -5.63 -19.91
N PRO A 462 3.06 -6.25 -20.35
CA PRO A 462 4.07 -6.79 -19.43
C PRO A 462 4.66 -5.74 -18.48
N ASP A 463 4.70 -4.47 -18.89
CA ASP A 463 5.18 -3.34 -18.07
C ASP A 463 4.31 -3.03 -16.84
N ASP A 464 3.10 -3.62 -16.75
CA ASP A 464 2.26 -3.49 -15.56
C ASP A 464 2.71 -4.40 -14.41
N PHE A 465 3.61 -5.37 -14.65
CA PHE A 465 4.04 -6.35 -13.64
C PHE A 465 4.62 -5.73 -12.36
N PRO A 466 5.50 -4.70 -12.40
CA PRO A 466 5.95 -4.02 -11.18
C PRO A 466 4.79 -3.41 -10.38
N LYS A 467 3.76 -2.91 -11.05
CA LYS A 467 2.60 -2.30 -10.41
C LYS A 467 1.75 -3.33 -9.67
N VAL A 468 1.62 -4.55 -10.22
CA VAL A 468 0.98 -5.68 -9.52
C VAL A 468 1.75 -6.05 -8.25
N ASN A 469 3.08 -6.05 -8.31
CA ASN A 469 3.92 -6.30 -7.13
C ASN A 469 3.73 -5.26 -6.03
N THR A 470 3.71 -3.97 -6.37
CA THR A 470 3.42 -2.89 -5.41
C THR A 470 1.98 -2.97 -4.88
N TRP A 471 1.02 -3.33 -5.72
CA TRP A 471 -0.36 -3.54 -5.29
C TRP A 471 -0.48 -4.65 -4.24
N ILE A 472 0.22 -5.79 -4.42
CA ILE A 472 0.25 -6.90 -3.47
C ILE A 472 0.84 -6.45 -2.12
N GLU A 473 1.94 -5.70 -2.12
CA GLU A 473 2.55 -5.16 -0.89
C GLU A 473 1.56 -4.33 -0.08
N ASN A 474 0.92 -3.36 -0.75
CA ASN A 474 -0.05 -2.47 -0.13
C ASN A 474 -1.29 -3.22 0.37
N ARG A 475 -1.78 -4.21 -0.40
CA ARG A 475 -2.93 -5.03 -0.02
C ARG A 475 -2.64 -5.89 1.20
N VAL A 476 -1.47 -6.52 1.24
CA VAL A 476 -1.05 -7.36 2.37
C VAL A 476 -0.87 -6.53 3.62
N ALA A 477 -0.24 -5.35 3.53
CA ALA A 477 -0.09 -4.44 4.66
C ALA A 477 -1.46 -4.04 5.24
N PHE A 478 -2.41 -3.67 4.38
CA PHE A 478 -3.77 -3.37 4.80
C PHE A 478 -4.47 -4.56 5.48
N LEU A 479 -4.32 -5.78 4.96
CA LEU A 479 -4.95 -6.96 5.54
C LEU A 479 -4.29 -7.38 6.86
N ASP A 480 -2.98 -7.20 7.00
CA ASP A 480 -2.27 -7.36 8.28
C ASP A 480 -2.89 -6.44 9.35
N ASP A 481 -3.13 -5.17 9.02
CA ASP A 481 -3.83 -4.23 9.92
C ASP A 481 -5.28 -4.64 10.17
N TYR A 482 -6.04 -4.99 9.13
CA TYR A 482 -7.47 -5.33 9.24
C TYR A 482 -7.69 -6.55 10.16
N PHE A 483 -6.94 -7.63 9.96
CA PHE A 483 -7.06 -8.82 10.80
C PHE A 483 -6.43 -8.63 12.19
N ALA A 484 -5.50 -7.68 12.36
CA ALA A 484 -5.02 -7.24 13.67
C ALA A 484 -6.08 -6.51 14.52
N LEU A 485 -7.23 -6.14 13.95
CA LEU A 485 -8.35 -5.56 14.72
C LEU A 485 -9.26 -6.63 15.35
N PHE A 486 -9.13 -7.89 14.96
CA PHE A 486 -9.96 -8.97 15.46
C PHE A 486 -9.44 -9.48 16.83
N PRO A 487 -10.32 -9.97 17.72
CA PRO A 487 -9.93 -10.40 19.07
C PRO A 487 -9.02 -11.63 19.04
N GLU A 488 -8.04 -11.71 19.94
CA GLU A 488 -7.13 -12.88 20.02
C GLU A 488 -7.79 -14.12 20.66
N GLU A 489 -8.82 -13.96 21.49
CA GLU A 489 -9.54 -15.05 22.15
C GLU A 489 -11.08 -14.91 22.02
N MET A 490 -11.83 -15.99 22.28
CA MET A 490 -13.30 -15.99 22.18
C MET A 490 -13.94 -15.01 23.20
N THR A 491 -14.93 -14.24 22.76
CA THR A 491 -15.69 -13.31 23.61
C THR A 491 -16.52 -14.04 24.67
N GLY A 492 -16.43 -13.63 25.94
CA GLY A 492 -17.38 -14.02 27.02
C GLY A 492 -16.80 -14.80 28.21
N VAL A 493 -15.57 -15.31 28.13
CA VAL A 493 -14.86 -15.91 29.27
C VAL A 493 -13.50 -15.26 29.36
N GLN A 494 -13.29 -14.45 30.40
CA GLN A 494 -12.02 -13.75 30.61
C GLN A 494 -11.38 -14.24 31.90
N LEU A 495 -10.22 -14.87 31.80
CA LEU A 495 -9.44 -15.36 32.93
C LEU A 495 -8.81 -14.17 33.65
N ALA A 496 -9.03 -14.05 34.97
CA ALA A 496 -8.40 -13.01 35.79
C ALA A 496 -6.97 -13.38 36.16
N TYR A 497 -6.74 -14.65 36.50
CA TYR A 497 -5.41 -15.21 36.68
C TYR A 497 -5.47 -16.73 36.61
N PHE A 498 -4.33 -17.36 36.33
CA PHE A 498 -4.11 -18.79 36.52
C PHE A 498 -2.68 -19.00 36.99
N GLN A 499 -2.54 -19.54 38.19
CA GLN A 499 -1.28 -19.67 38.91
C GLN A 499 -1.19 -21.03 39.57
N GLY A 500 0.01 -21.39 40.03
CA GLY A 500 0.18 -22.63 40.77
C GLY A 500 1.55 -22.76 41.41
N GLU A 501 1.59 -23.58 42.44
CA GLU A 501 2.71 -23.75 43.35
C GLU A 501 2.95 -25.23 43.66
N THR A 502 4.17 -25.56 44.10
CA THR A 502 4.47 -26.90 44.60
C THR A 502 4.21 -26.95 46.10
N VAL A 503 3.32 -27.84 46.53
CA VAL A 503 3.00 -28.06 47.95
C VAL A 503 3.28 -29.53 48.28
N GLY A 504 4.37 -29.78 48.99
CA GLY A 504 4.89 -31.14 49.21
C GLY A 504 5.14 -31.86 47.88
N ASN A 505 4.59 -33.07 47.74
CA ASN A 505 4.66 -33.87 46.50
C ASN A 505 3.53 -33.56 45.50
N SER A 506 2.85 -32.42 45.63
CA SER A 506 1.71 -32.04 44.79
C SER A 506 1.90 -30.67 44.12
N LYS A 507 1.10 -30.42 43.09
CA LYS A 507 1.00 -29.14 42.38
C LYS A 507 -0.38 -28.57 42.67
N LYS A 508 -0.44 -27.44 43.38
CA LYS A 508 -1.67 -26.72 43.68
C LYS A 508 -1.86 -25.64 42.63
N LEU A 509 -3.01 -25.64 41.97
CA LEU A 509 -3.41 -24.71 40.92
C LEU A 509 -4.52 -23.82 41.46
N SER A 510 -4.50 -22.54 41.11
CA SER A 510 -5.53 -21.56 41.47
C SER A 510 -5.82 -20.64 40.29
N TRP A 511 -7.09 -20.35 40.03
CA TRP A 511 -7.50 -19.42 38.98
C TRP A 511 -8.77 -18.67 39.34
N SER A 512 -9.00 -17.56 38.67
CA SER A 512 -10.25 -16.80 38.74
C SER A 512 -10.61 -16.26 37.37
N PHE A 513 -11.85 -15.80 37.19
CA PHE A 513 -12.35 -15.18 35.98
C PHE A 513 -12.74 -13.72 36.25
N HIS A 514 -12.42 -12.82 35.34
CA HIS A 514 -13.01 -11.48 35.28
C HIS A 514 -14.48 -11.56 34.84
N GLN A 515 -14.81 -12.51 33.95
CA GLN A 515 -16.17 -12.85 33.53
C GLN A 515 -16.27 -14.36 33.35
N ALA A 516 -17.19 -15.00 34.09
CA ALA A 516 -17.43 -16.46 34.07
C ALA A 516 -18.81 -16.82 33.50
N GLU A 517 -19.47 -15.89 32.82
CA GLU A 517 -20.84 -16.10 32.35
C GLU A 517 -20.90 -17.29 31.37
N GLY A 518 -21.72 -18.29 31.70
CA GLY A 518 -21.86 -19.51 30.90
C GLY A 518 -20.78 -20.58 31.11
N VAL A 519 -19.82 -20.40 32.04
CA VAL A 519 -18.87 -21.46 32.43
C VAL A 519 -19.62 -22.56 33.19
N GLN A 520 -19.66 -23.77 32.62
CA GLN A 520 -20.30 -24.94 33.20
C GLN A 520 -19.31 -25.75 34.06
N LYS A 521 -18.08 -25.94 33.57
CA LYS A 521 -17.01 -26.64 34.29
C LYS A 521 -15.64 -26.26 33.75
N VAL A 522 -14.62 -26.43 34.57
CA VAL A 522 -13.22 -26.26 34.16
C VAL A 522 -12.49 -27.58 34.34
N GLU A 523 -12.05 -28.17 33.24
CA GLU A 523 -11.20 -29.36 33.23
C GLU A 523 -9.72 -28.93 33.34
N VAL A 524 -8.95 -29.59 34.19
CA VAL A 524 -7.51 -29.38 34.35
C VAL A 524 -6.79 -30.45 33.55
N GLU A 525 -5.88 -30.02 32.69
CA GLU A 525 -5.04 -30.90 31.89
C GLU A 525 -3.56 -30.70 32.25
N HIS A 526 -2.80 -31.78 32.26
CA HIS A 526 -1.40 -31.83 32.65
C HIS A 526 -0.53 -32.33 31.49
N SER A 527 0.70 -31.81 31.41
CA SER A 527 1.72 -32.26 30.48
C SER A 527 3.09 -32.33 31.17
N THR A 528 3.91 -33.29 30.75
CA THR A 528 5.32 -33.40 31.17
C THR A 528 6.28 -32.64 30.26
N ASN A 529 5.86 -32.31 29.04
CA ASN A 529 6.70 -31.71 27.99
C ASN A 529 6.17 -30.38 27.44
N GLY A 530 4.96 -29.95 27.85
CA GLY A 530 4.34 -28.70 27.41
C GLY A 530 3.69 -28.77 26.03
N THR A 531 3.67 -29.95 25.38
CA THR A 531 3.10 -30.15 24.04
C THR A 531 1.96 -31.16 24.03
N SER A 532 2.03 -32.22 24.84
CA SER A 532 0.98 -33.24 24.94
C SER A 532 0.28 -33.17 26.29
N PHE A 533 -1.00 -32.80 26.31
CA PHE A 533 -1.78 -32.60 27.53
C PHE A 533 -2.81 -33.73 27.73
N SER A 534 -2.89 -34.24 28.95
CA SER A 534 -3.87 -35.24 29.38
C SER A 534 -4.74 -34.70 30.51
N TYR A 535 -6.02 -35.04 30.51
CA TYR A 535 -6.96 -34.69 31.56
C TYR A 535 -6.53 -35.29 32.91
N VAL A 536 -6.54 -34.47 33.97
CA VAL A 536 -6.19 -34.89 35.34
C VAL A 536 -7.27 -34.59 36.39
N GLY A 537 -8.29 -33.81 36.04
CA GLY A 537 -9.46 -33.59 36.90
C GLY A 537 -10.29 -32.40 36.46
N GLN A 538 -11.34 -32.07 37.18
CA GLN A 538 -12.21 -30.93 36.88
C GLN A 538 -12.72 -30.26 38.15
N VAL A 539 -13.16 -29.01 38.00
CA VAL A 539 -13.87 -28.24 39.03
C VAL A 539 -15.20 -27.76 38.44
N THR A 540 -16.29 -28.09 39.12
CA THR A 540 -17.68 -27.72 38.75
C THR A 540 -18.27 -26.78 39.80
N GLY A 541 -18.67 -25.58 39.37
CA GLY A 541 -19.29 -24.55 40.21
C GLY A 541 -18.34 -23.83 41.18
N SER A 542 -18.32 -22.51 41.15
CA SER A 542 -17.96 -21.67 42.31
C SER A 542 -18.59 -20.28 42.20
N SER A 543 -18.80 -19.65 43.37
CA SER A 543 -19.31 -18.29 43.54
C SER A 543 -18.39 -17.26 42.87
N PRO A 544 -18.90 -16.16 42.29
CA PRO A 544 -18.09 -15.09 41.69
C PRO A 544 -17.05 -14.45 42.63
N ASN A 545 -17.09 -14.75 43.93
CA ASN A 545 -16.25 -14.14 44.94
C ASN A 545 -15.10 -15.03 45.48
N GLU A 546 -14.94 -16.28 45.01
CA GLU A 546 -13.86 -17.18 45.48
C GLU A 546 -13.10 -17.83 44.32
N PRO A 547 -11.76 -17.87 44.36
CA PRO A 547 -10.95 -18.45 43.29
C PRO A 547 -11.05 -19.98 43.24
N TYR A 548 -11.14 -20.50 42.03
CA TYR A 548 -11.12 -21.94 41.75
C TYR A 548 -9.76 -22.53 42.13
N GLN A 549 -9.77 -23.72 42.74
CA GLN A 549 -8.54 -24.42 43.10
C GLN A 549 -8.59 -25.88 42.69
N PHE A 550 -7.45 -26.42 42.29
CA PHE A 550 -7.27 -27.85 42.00
C PHE A 550 -5.88 -28.31 42.42
N THR A 551 -5.79 -29.45 43.11
CA THR A 551 -4.51 -30.02 43.54
C THR A 551 -4.27 -31.34 42.81
N HIS A 552 -3.14 -31.43 42.09
CA HIS A 552 -2.71 -32.62 41.40
C HIS A 552 -1.51 -33.26 42.12
N ALA A 553 -1.61 -34.53 42.53
CA ALA A 553 -0.49 -35.27 43.11
C ALA A 553 0.59 -35.50 42.04
N ASN A 554 1.63 -34.67 42.06
CA ASN A 554 2.69 -34.66 41.06
C ASN A 554 4.02 -34.16 41.66
N SER A 555 4.91 -35.10 41.92
CA SER A 555 6.23 -34.89 42.51
C SER A 555 7.30 -34.47 41.50
N ALA A 556 6.96 -34.30 40.21
CA ALA A 556 7.91 -33.88 39.21
C ALA A 556 8.51 -32.50 39.55
N SER A 557 9.82 -32.35 39.31
CA SER A 557 10.56 -31.10 39.50
C SER A 557 10.09 -29.99 38.56
N ARG A 558 9.40 -30.36 37.47
CA ARG A 558 8.74 -29.49 36.50
C ARG A 558 7.49 -30.17 35.96
N ALA A 559 6.39 -29.43 35.86
CA ALA A 559 5.12 -29.89 35.30
C ALA A 559 4.42 -28.73 34.59
N TYR A 560 3.63 -29.03 33.56
CA TYR A 560 2.85 -28.04 32.81
C TYR A 560 1.36 -28.33 32.99
N TYR A 561 0.56 -27.30 33.16
CA TYR A 561 -0.89 -27.41 33.37
C TYR A 561 -1.63 -26.42 32.50
N ARG A 562 -2.80 -26.77 31.98
CA ARG A 562 -3.71 -25.81 31.34
C ARG A 562 -5.14 -26.11 31.77
N LEU A 563 -6.01 -25.11 31.63
CA LEU A 563 -7.42 -25.24 31.93
C LEU A 563 -8.20 -25.36 30.63
N LYS A 564 -9.08 -26.35 30.53
CA LYS A 564 -10.10 -26.48 29.50
C LYS A 564 -11.43 -26.01 30.09
N ILE A 565 -11.80 -24.78 29.74
CA ILE A 565 -12.99 -24.11 30.25
C ILE A 565 -14.16 -24.50 29.36
N VAL A 566 -15.11 -25.25 29.91
CA VAL A 566 -16.29 -25.77 29.22
C VAL A 566 -17.49 -24.89 29.55
N THR A 567 -18.18 -24.45 28.51
CA THR A 567 -19.38 -23.61 28.56
C THR A 567 -20.54 -24.33 27.88
N GLY A 568 -21.76 -23.79 27.99
CA GLY A 568 -22.91 -24.29 27.23
C GLY A 568 -22.75 -24.26 25.70
N ASN A 569 -21.75 -23.53 25.19
CA ASN A 569 -21.49 -23.30 23.77
C ASN A 569 -20.18 -23.96 23.27
N GLY A 570 -19.54 -24.85 24.05
CA GLY A 570 -18.27 -25.51 23.70
C GLY A 570 -17.17 -25.33 24.76
N PHE A 571 -15.90 -25.53 24.40
CA PHE A 571 -14.77 -25.34 25.33
C PHE A 571 -13.63 -24.51 24.74
N THR A 572 -12.83 -23.90 25.62
CA THR A 572 -11.54 -23.25 25.27
C THR A 572 -10.43 -23.73 26.19
N HIS A 573 -9.18 -23.71 25.72
CA HIS A 573 -8.00 -24.01 26.54
C HIS A 573 -7.27 -22.72 26.90
N THR A 574 -6.84 -22.58 28.15
CA THR A 574 -5.90 -21.52 28.54
C THR A 574 -4.51 -21.82 27.97
N ALA A 575 -3.66 -20.79 27.95
CA ALA A 575 -2.21 -21.01 27.92
C ALA A 575 -1.80 -21.95 29.07
N PHE A 576 -0.73 -22.72 28.86
CA PHE A 576 -0.23 -23.62 29.90
C PHE A 576 0.65 -22.86 30.90
N LEU A 577 0.45 -23.18 32.18
CA LEU A 577 1.23 -22.78 33.33
C LEU A 577 2.31 -23.83 33.60
N GLN A 578 3.57 -23.42 33.71
CA GLN A 578 4.63 -24.28 34.22
C GLN A 578 4.77 -24.10 35.75
N ILE A 579 4.91 -25.21 36.49
CA ILE A 579 5.20 -25.21 37.92
C ILE A 579 6.44 -26.08 38.17
N GLY A 580 7.47 -25.49 38.80
CA GLY A 580 8.75 -26.15 39.08
C GLY A 580 9.92 -25.57 38.25
N ALA A 581 11.14 -26.03 38.53
CA ALA A 581 12.37 -25.31 38.22
C ALA A 581 12.62 -25.04 36.73
N ASN A 582 12.80 -23.74 36.40
CA ASN A 582 13.64 -23.25 35.30
C ASN A 582 14.73 -22.38 35.94
N SER A 583 16.00 -22.69 35.68
CA SER A 583 17.15 -21.84 36.04
C SER A 583 17.21 -20.65 35.09
N CYS A 584 16.85 -19.45 35.57
CA CYS A 584 16.96 -18.18 34.85
C CYS A 584 18.21 -17.44 35.38
N PRO A 585 19.31 -17.32 34.62
CA PRO A 585 20.55 -16.69 35.09
C PRO A 585 20.44 -15.17 35.26
N GLY A 586 19.39 -14.54 34.72
CA GLY A 586 19.06 -13.13 34.93
C GLY A 586 17.69 -12.82 34.31
N PRO A 587 16.66 -12.44 35.09
CA PRO A 587 15.36 -12.06 34.54
C PRO A 587 15.45 -10.74 33.73
N PRO A 588 14.65 -10.59 32.66
CA PRO A 588 14.63 -9.36 31.86
C PRO A 588 14.09 -8.16 32.66
N VAL A 589 14.33 -6.94 32.17
CA VAL A 589 13.88 -5.69 32.83
C VAL A 589 12.36 -5.51 32.61
N ALA A 590 11.68 -4.93 33.60
CA ALA A 590 10.25 -4.66 33.53
C ALA A 590 9.95 -3.53 32.52
N PRO A 591 8.92 -3.67 31.66
CA PRO A 591 8.57 -2.61 30.71
C PRO A 591 7.96 -1.40 31.41
N SER A 592 7.97 -0.23 30.77
CA SER A 592 7.11 0.91 31.12
C SER A 592 5.78 0.80 30.38
N VAL A 593 4.67 1.23 31.00
CA VAL A 593 3.33 1.14 30.40
C VAL A 593 2.56 2.45 30.47
N GLU A 594 1.75 2.74 29.46
CA GLU A 594 0.90 3.93 29.36
C GLU A 594 -0.49 3.60 28.78
N ALA A 595 -1.48 4.47 29.01
CA ALA A 595 -2.85 4.32 28.52
C ALA A 595 -3.27 5.53 27.67
N SER A 596 -3.87 5.28 26.51
CA SER A 596 -4.38 6.32 25.59
C SER A 596 -5.54 7.15 26.15
N LEU A 597 -6.28 6.61 27.12
CA LEU A 597 -7.33 7.30 27.87
C LEU A 597 -7.26 6.85 29.32
N THR A 598 -7.28 7.80 30.25
CA THR A 598 -7.26 7.53 31.69
C THR A 598 -8.64 7.69 32.34
N GLU A 599 -9.61 8.23 31.60
CA GLU A 599 -11.01 8.36 32.02
C GLU A 599 -11.93 7.95 30.88
N VAL A 600 -12.80 6.97 31.13
CA VAL A 600 -13.66 6.39 30.11
C VAL A 600 -15.04 6.02 30.65
N THR A 601 -16.00 5.83 29.76
CA THR A 601 -17.29 5.24 30.12
C THR A 601 -17.22 3.72 30.06
N SER A 602 -18.05 3.02 30.84
CA SER A 602 -18.01 1.54 30.90
C SER A 602 -18.07 0.88 29.52
N GLY A 603 -17.05 0.09 29.19
CA GLY A 603 -16.93 -0.66 27.93
C GLY A 603 -16.30 0.11 26.76
N GLN A 604 -15.86 1.35 26.97
CA GLN A 604 -15.13 2.15 25.99
C GLN A 604 -13.69 1.65 25.84
N SER A 605 -13.20 1.59 24.60
CA SER A 605 -11.84 1.09 24.30
C SER A 605 -10.75 2.03 24.80
N VAL A 606 -9.71 1.46 25.40
CA VAL A 606 -8.45 2.12 25.76
C VAL A 606 -7.29 1.30 25.21
N VAL A 607 -6.39 1.94 24.47
CA VAL A 607 -5.11 1.36 24.05
C VAL A 607 -4.10 1.51 25.19
N LEU A 608 -3.43 0.43 25.55
CA LEU A 608 -2.28 0.38 26.45
C LEU A 608 -1.02 0.07 25.66
N THR A 609 0.06 0.79 25.93
CA THR A 609 1.36 0.61 25.27
C THR A 609 2.40 0.24 26.30
N ALA A 610 3.24 -0.76 26.02
CA ALA A 610 4.37 -1.21 26.81
C ALA A 610 5.67 -1.04 26.03
N SER A 611 6.64 -0.37 26.62
CA SER A 611 7.96 -0.09 26.05
C SER A 611 9.08 -0.60 26.95
N GLY A 612 10.27 -0.88 26.39
CA GLY A 612 11.42 -1.36 27.16
C GLY A 612 11.44 -2.87 27.45
N CYS A 613 10.81 -3.69 26.61
CA CYS A 613 10.93 -5.14 26.65
C CYS A 613 11.45 -5.68 25.31
N ASP A 614 12.66 -6.25 25.32
CA ASP A 614 13.31 -6.85 24.14
C ASP A 614 12.79 -8.26 23.81
N HIS A 615 11.79 -8.71 24.58
CA HIS A 615 11.18 -10.03 24.48
C HIS A 615 9.64 -9.90 24.51
N THR A 616 8.93 -10.94 24.93
CA THR A 616 7.46 -10.93 24.89
C THR A 616 6.89 -10.13 26.07
N VAL A 617 6.20 -9.02 25.80
CA VAL A 617 5.42 -8.32 26.82
C VAL A 617 4.19 -9.15 27.21
N VAL A 618 3.93 -9.28 28.51
CA VAL A 618 2.78 -10.00 29.08
C VAL A 618 2.06 -9.07 30.05
N TRP A 619 0.84 -8.67 29.73
CA TRP A 619 0.02 -7.79 30.54
C TRP A 619 -0.67 -8.54 31.68
N ASN A 620 -1.00 -7.83 32.76
CA ASN A 620 -1.80 -8.36 33.87
C ASN A 620 -3.24 -8.71 33.47
N THR A 621 -3.66 -8.32 32.26
CA THR A 621 -4.90 -8.77 31.60
C THR A 621 -4.79 -10.16 30.97
N GLY A 622 -3.58 -10.74 30.92
CA GLY A 622 -3.26 -11.99 30.23
C GLY A 622 -2.93 -11.83 28.74
N GLN A 623 -3.12 -10.62 28.17
CA GLN A 623 -2.76 -10.29 26.79
C GLN A 623 -1.24 -10.20 26.62
N THR A 624 -0.72 -10.48 25.42
CA THR A 624 0.71 -10.35 25.11
C THR A 624 0.95 -9.41 23.94
N GLY A 625 2.07 -8.68 23.94
CA GLY A 625 2.43 -7.71 22.90
C GLY A 625 2.69 -6.32 23.46
N THR A 626 3.49 -5.52 22.74
CA THR A 626 3.89 -4.17 23.15
C THR A 626 2.74 -3.16 23.09
N VAL A 627 1.62 -3.49 22.45
CA VAL A 627 0.40 -2.67 22.44
C VAL A 627 -0.81 -3.60 22.61
N VAL A 628 -1.73 -3.28 23.53
CA VAL A 628 -2.97 -4.04 23.74
C VAL A 628 -4.16 -3.10 23.88
N VAL A 629 -5.34 -3.52 23.42
CA VAL A 629 -6.58 -2.74 23.60
C VAL A 629 -7.45 -3.42 24.66
N ILE A 630 -7.90 -2.63 25.63
CA ILE A 630 -8.79 -3.02 26.73
C ILE A 630 -10.12 -2.28 26.61
N LYS A 631 -11.19 -2.81 27.21
CA LYS A 631 -12.50 -2.16 27.33
C LYS A 631 -12.95 -2.18 28.79
N PRO A 632 -12.35 -1.36 29.65
CA PRO A 632 -12.62 -1.41 31.08
C PRO A 632 -14.08 -1.06 31.38
N THR A 633 -14.73 -1.88 32.20
CA THR A 633 -16.09 -1.65 32.72
C THR A 633 -16.08 -1.14 34.16
N GLU A 634 -14.93 -1.20 34.83
CA GLU A 634 -14.67 -0.71 36.16
C GLU A 634 -13.26 -0.09 36.22
N THR A 635 -13.04 0.87 37.12
CA THR A 635 -11.74 1.52 37.31
C THR A 635 -10.66 0.48 37.67
N ALA A 636 -9.59 0.41 36.89
CA ALA A 636 -8.54 -0.60 37.07
C ALA A 636 -7.14 -0.09 36.69
N GLY A 637 -6.12 -0.71 37.29
CA GLY A 637 -4.71 -0.49 36.98
C GLY A 637 -4.14 -1.59 36.07
N TYR A 638 -3.42 -1.18 35.02
CA TYR A 638 -2.87 -2.07 34.00
C TYR A 638 -1.35 -2.09 34.03
N SER A 639 -0.75 -3.27 34.16
CA SER A 639 0.71 -3.46 34.25
C SER A 639 1.17 -4.59 33.33
N ALA A 640 2.46 -4.63 33.00
CA ALA A 640 3.03 -5.67 32.14
C ALA A 640 4.38 -6.19 32.66
N LYS A 641 4.76 -7.38 32.20
CA LYS A 641 6.06 -8.03 32.43
C LYS A 641 6.74 -8.32 31.10
N CYS A 642 8.06 -8.35 31.09
CA CYS A 642 8.84 -8.83 29.96
C CYS A 642 9.15 -10.32 30.15
N ARG A 643 8.92 -11.16 29.13
CA ARG A 643 9.12 -12.61 29.18
C ARG A 643 10.12 -13.02 28.10
N GLN A 644 11.32 -13.44 28.52
CA GLN A 644 12.36 -13.98 27.66
C GLN A 644 12.07 -15.43 27.26
N ALA A 645 11.65 -16.24 28.22
CA ALA A 645 11.22 -17.62 28.05
C ALA A 645 10.21 -17.98 29.15
N ALA A 646 9.43 -19.05 28.99
CA ALA A 646 8.49 -19.49 30.03
C ALA A 646 9.24 -19.73 31.35
N GLY A 647 8.86 -19.03 32.43
CA GLY A 647 9.55 -19.08 33.73
C GLY A 647 10.77 -18.17 33.90
N CYS A 648 11.06 -17.29 32.94
CA CYS A 648 12.12 -16.26 33.01
C CYS A 648 11.50 -14.91 32.61
N GLU A 649 10.94 -14.22 33.62
CA GLU A 649 10.14 -12.99 33.48
C GLU A 649 10.66 -11.87 34.39
N SER A 650 10.42 -10.64 33.99
CA SER A 650 10.66 -9.45 34.80
C SER A 650 9.70 -9.35 35.99
N ALA A 651 10.00 -8.43 36.91
CA ALA A 651 8.98 -7.87 37.80
C ALA A 651 7.87 -7.16 36.99
N SER A 652 6.68 -6.97 37.59
CA SER A 652 5.60 -6.19 36.94
C SER A 652 5.98 -4.71 36.85
N SER A 653 5.58 -4.07 35.76
CA SER A 653 5.68 -2.62 35.58
C SER A 653 4.86 -1.85 36.62
N ALA A 654 5.11 -0.54 36.74
CA ALA A 654 4.12 0.36 37.33
C ALA A 654 2.79 0.27 36.55
N SER A 655 1.66 0.51 37.23
CA SER A 655 0.34 0.39 36.58
C SER A 655 -0.12 1.71 35.95
N ALA A 656 -0.66 1.67 34.74
CA ALA A 656 -1.45 2.75 34.14
C ALA A 656 -2.89 2.63 34.65
N SER A 657 -3.39 3.65 35.36
CA SER A 657 -4.75 3.65 35.92
C SER A 657 -5.75 4.21 34.93
N VAL A 658 -6.85 3.49 34.70
CA VAL A 658 -7.96 3.92 33.86
C VAL A 658 -9.24 3.94 34.71
N SER A 659 -9.81 5.12 34.88
CA SER A 659 -11.03 5.36 35.64
C SER A 659 -12.26 5.17 34.76
N VAL A 660 -13.23 4.38 35.24
CA VAL A 660 -14.46 4.08 34.50
C VAL A 660 -15.67 4.72 35.17
N PHE A 661 -16.41 5.50 34.40
CA PHE A 661 -17.61 6.21 34.83
C PHE A 661 -18.87 5.59 34.20
N ALA A 662 -20.01 5.75 34.89
CA ALA A 662 -21.31 5.38 34.34
C ALA A 662 -21.63 6.23 33.10
N ALA A 663 -22.40 5.68 32.16
CA ALA A 663 -22.83 6.43 30.98
C ALA A 663 -23.54 7.73 31.43
N ASN A 664 -23.01 8.87 30.99
CA ASN A 664 -23.43 10.25 31.31
C ASN A 664 -22.98 10.84 32.66
N ALA A 665 -21.93 10.33 33.29
CA ALA A 665 -21.41 10.86 34.56
C ALA A 665 -19.90 11.18 34.54
N LEU A 666 -19.43 12.01 33.58
CA LEU A 666 -18.04 12.52 33.60
C LEU A 666 -17.93 13.89 34.32
N PRO A 667 -16.86 14.13 35.09
CA PRO A 667 -16.64 15.38 35.82
C PRO A 667 -16.09 16.49 34.91
N GLY A 668 -16.96 17.43 34.56
CA GLY A 668 -16.59 18.72 33.97
C GLY A 668 -17.82 19.45 33.45
N ASN A 669 -17.91 20.76 33.72
CA ASN A 669 -19.04 21.58 33.29
C ASN A 669 -18.71 22.24 31.95
N TYR A 670 -18.52 21.38 30.95
CA TYR A 670 -18.15 21.79 29.61
C TYR A 670 -19.36 22.37 28.86
N GLU A 671 -19.10 23.38 28.04
CA GLU A 671 -19.98 23.87 26.98
C GLU A 671 -19.17 23.98 25.70
N GLY A 672 -19.75 23.66 24.56
CA GLY A 672 -19.08 23.86 23.28
C GLY A 672 -19.95 23.51 22.10
N TYR A 673 -19.52 23.95 20.93
CA TYR A 673 -20.31 23.92 19.71
C TYR A 673 -19.43 23.64 18.49
N LEU A 674 -19.80 22.63 17.70
CA LEU A 674 -19.27 22.39 16.38
C LEU A 674 -19.91 23.37 15.38
N GLY A 675 -19.11 24.36 14.96
CA GLY A 675 -19.51 25.46 14.09
C GLY A 675 -19.52 25.09 12.59
N GLN A 676 -18.81 25.88 11.79
CA GLN A 676 -18.66 25.61 10.36
C GLN A 676 -17.69 24.46 10.11
N ILE A 677 -18.07 23.60 9.17
CA ILE A 677 -17.22 22.56 8.60
C ILE A 677 -17.21 22.72 7.08
N ASP A 678 -16.03 22.72 6.48
CA ASP A 678 -15.80 22.71 5.03
C ASP A 678 -14.52 21.91 4.72
N CYS A 679 -14.18 21.74 3.44
CA CYS A 679 -13.05 20.92 3.02
C CYS A 679 -11.66 21.51 3.29
N GLY A 680 -11.61 22.72 3.81
CA GLY A 680 -10.40 23.31 4.38
C GLY A 680 -10.33 23.09 5.88
N PHE A 681 -11.41 23.36 6.61
CA PHE A 681 -11.36 23.47 8.07
C PHE A 681 -12.65 23.01 8.80
N ILE A 682 -12.45 22.41 9.97
CA ILE A 682 -13.46 22.15 11.00
C ILE A 682 -13.27 23.20 12.10
N ARG A 683 -14.32 23.96 12.39
CA ARG A 683 -14.28 25.10 13.32
C ARG A 683 -15.32 24.96 14.41
N GLY A 684 -15.02 25.47 15.60
CA GLY A 684 -15.98 25.53 16.68
C GLY A 684 -15.43 26.26 17.90
N TRP A 685 -16.07 26.05 19.04
CA TRP A 685 -15.57 26.53 20.32
C TRP A 685 -15.91 25.54 21.43
N ALA A 686 -15.08 25.51 22.46
CA ALA A 686 -15.25 24.66 23.62
C ALA A 686 -14.70 25.40 24.86
N TRP A 687 -15.42 25.29 25.96
CA TRP A 687 -15.21 26.07 27.17
C TRP A 687 -15.54 25.20 28.38
N ASP A 688 -14.67 25.20 29.39
CA ASP A 688 -15.01 24.65 30.69
C ASP A 688 -15.45 25.78 31.62
N LYS A 689 -16.69 25.72 32.10
CA LYS A 689 -17.22 26.71 33.04
C LYS A 689 -16.51 26.68 34.40
N THR A 690 -15.86 25.56 34.74
CA THR A 690 -15.09 25.40 35.97
C THR A 690 -13.68 26.00 35.87
N GLU A 691 -13.15 26.12 34.65
CA GLU A 691 -11.88 26.79 34.35
C GLU A 691 -12.08 27.89 33.28
N PRO A 692 -12.80 28.98 33.62
CA PRO A 692 -13.45 29.81 32.63
C PRO A 692 -12.50 30.58 31.72
N ASN A 693 -11.21 30.72 32.01
CA ASN A 693 -10.24 31.41 31.14
C ASN A 693 -9.20 30.47 30.52
N THR A 694 -9.31 29.16 30.77
CA THR A 694 -8.38 28.14 30.29
C THR A 694 -8.93 27.53 28.99
N PRO A 695 -8.17 27.59 27.88
CA PRO A 695 -8.52 26.86 26.66
C PRO A 695 -8.55 25.34 26.90
N VAL A 696 -9.59 24.67 26.43
CA VAL A 696 -9.72 23.21 26.50
C VAL A 696 -9.26 22.54 25.20
N SER A 697 -8.64 21.37 25.29
CA SER A 697 -8.28 20.56 24.12
C SER A 697 -9.49 19.77 23.62
N VAL A 698 -9.62 19.61 22.31
CA VAL A 698 -10.69 18.86 21.65
C VAL A 698 -10.14 17.84 20.66
N ASP A 699 -10.72 16.64 20.66
CA ASP A 699 -10.51 15.62 19.61
C ASP A 699 -11.52 15.83 18.50
N ILE A 700 -11.04 15.80 17.25
CA ILE A 700 -11.86 15.76 16.03
C ILE A 700 -11.98 14.30 15.61
N LEU A 701 -13.21 13.84 15.41
CA LEU A 701 -13.50 12.45 15.05
C LEU A 701 -14.20 12.39 13.70
N ASP A 702 -13.84 11.40 12.90
CA ASP A 702 -14.66 10.94 11.77
C ASP A 702 -15.23 9.57 12.12
N GLY A 703 -16.54 9.51 12.37
CA GLY A 703 -17.17 8.39 13.05
C GLY A 703 -16.66 8.25 14.49
N GLN A 704 -16.03 7.11 14.83
CA GLN A 704 -15.43 6.85 16.15
C GLN A 704 -13.91 7.02 16.18
N GLN A 705 -13.26 7.26 15.03
CA GLN A 705 -11.81 7.41 14.92
C GLN A 705 -11.42 8.87 15.17
N VAL A 706 -10.48 9.11 16.09
CA VAL A 706 -9.87 10.45 16.25
C VAL A 706 -8.96 10.70 15.07
N ILE A 707 -9.29 11.72 14.26
CA ILE A 707 -8.53 12.14 13.07
C ILE A 707 -7.58 13.31 13.37
N GLY A 708 -7.65 13.85 14.59
CA GLY A 708 -6.66 14.78 15.15
C GLY A 708 -7.18 15.47 16.40
N THR A 709 -6.30 16.17 17.10
CA THR A 709 -6.60 16.90 18.35
C THR A 709 -6.12 18.34 18.18
N THR A 710 -6.89 19.31 18.68
CA THR A 710 -6.54 20.74 18.63
C THR A 710 -6.98 21.45 19.92
N ILE A 711 -6.45 22.64 20.18
CA ILE A 711 -6.80 23.44 21.37
C ILE A 711 -7.82 24.51 20.98
N ALA A 712 -8.88 24.64 21.78
CA ALA A 712 -9.87 25.70 21.65
C ALA A 712 -9.37 27.00 22.30
N GLY A 713 -8.28 27.57 21.77
CA GLY A 713 -7.58 28.73 22.34
C GLY A 713 -7.65 30.02 21.52
N ILE A 714 -8.40 30.03 20.42
CA ILE A 714 -8.50 31.18 19.51
C ILE A 714 -9.51 32.19 20.07
N TYR A 715 -9.07 33.45 20.19
CA TYR A 715 -9.90 34.56 20.64
C TYR A 715 -11.06 34.86 19.69
N ARG A 716 -12.25 35.02 20.27
CA ARG A 716 -13.46 35.47 19.60
C ARG A 716 -14.20 36.48 20.47
N GLN A 717 -14.42 37.67 19.91
CA GLN A 717 -15.08 38.78 20.60
C GLN A 717 -16.49 38.40 21.07
N ASP A 718 -17.25 37.65 20.27
CA ASP A 718 -18.61 37.22 20.61
C ASP A 718 -18.66 36.22 21.78
N LEU A 719 -17.64 35.38 21.96
CA LEU A 719 -17.54 34.48 23.12
C LEU A 719 -17.26 35.27 24.40
N LYS A 720 -16.44 36.32 24.31
CA LYS A 720 -16.19 37.26 25.42
C LYS A 720 -17.46 38.02 25.79
N ASP A 721 -18.16 38.57 24.81
CA ASP A 721 -19.42 39.30 25.02
C ASP A 721 -20.53 38.39 25.58
N ALA A 722 -20.45 37.08 25.31
CA ALA A 722 -21.32 36.04 25.89
C ALA A 722 -20.86 35.51 27.27
N ASN A 723 -19.90 36.16 27.93
CA ASN A 723 -19.33 35.79 29.24
C ASN A 723 -18.67 34.40 29.27
N LYS A 724 -18.13 33.90 28.14
CA LYS A 724 -17.31 32.70 28.09
C LYS A 724 -15.85 33.12 28.32
N GLY A 725 -15.52 33.38 29.57
CA GLY A 725 -14.15 33.67 29.97
C GLY A 725 -13.54 34.92 29.34
N ASN A 726 -12.29 34.78 28.93
CA ASN A 726 -11.52 35.81 28.24
C ASN A 726 -11.82 35.88 26.73
N GLY A 727 -12.73 35.03 26.21
CA GLY A 727 -13.08 34.93 24.79
C GLY A 727 -12.19 34.01 23.95
N SER A 728 -11.12 33.46 24.51
CA SER A 728 -10.15 32.59 23.83
C SER A 728 -10.53 31.11 23.92
N HIS A 729 -11.71 30.78 23.39
CA HIS A 729 -12.30 29.45 23.52
C HIS A 729 -12.67 28.81 22.18
N SER A 730 -12.20 29.34 21.04
CA SER A 730 -12.49 28.81 19.70
C SER A 730 -11.37 27.92 19.16
N TYR A 731 -11.70 26.93 18.32
CA TYR A 731 -10.72 26.10 17.61
C TYR A 731 -10.94 26.13 16.10
N ILE A 732 -9.85 25.93 15.37
CA ILE A 732 -9.79 25.61 13.94
C ILE A 732 -8.94 24.36 13.79
N PHE A 733 -9.39 23.43 12.97
CA PHE A 733 -8.68 22.21 12.62
C PHE A 733 -8.72 22.04 11.11
N ALA A 734 -7.57 21.89 10.44
CA ALA A 734 -7.56 21.67 9.00
C ALA A 734 -8.10 20.27 8.67
N VAL A 735 -9.00 20.16 7.70
CA VAL A 735 -9.54 18.87 7.27
C VAL A 735 -8.42 18.08 6.59
N PRO A 736 -8.02 16.92 7.14
CA PRO A 736 -6.97 16.10 6.56
C PRO A 736 -7.36 15.60 5.17
N GLU A 737 -6.39 15.38 4.28
CA GLU A 737 -6.66 14.84 2.93
C GLU A 737 -7.35 13.46 2.97
N THR A 738 -7.22 12.71 4.08
CA THR A 738 -7.93 11.44 4.31
C THR A 738 -9.45 11.59 4.46
N VAL A 739 -9.95 12.80 4.71
CA VAL A 739 -11.39 13.16 4.78
C VAL A 739 -11.87 13.82 3.46
N LYS A 740 -10.96 13.99 2.49
CA LYS A 740 -11.23 14.55 1.15
C LYS A 740 -11.22 13.46 0.09
N ASP A 741 -12.01 12.42 0.30
CA ASP A 741 -12.06 11.23 -0.55
C ASP A 741 -13.34 11.16 -1.42
N ASN A 742 -14.05 12.28 -1.50
CA ASN A 742 -15.35 12.46 -2.13
C ASN A 742 -16.49 11.60 -1.51
N LYS A 743 -16.31 11.07 -0.30
CA LYS A 743 -17.35 10.36 0.47
C LYS A 743 -17.90 11.22 1.61
N PRO A 744 -19.12 10.92 2.10
CA PRO A 744 -19.66 11.59 3.28
C PRO A 744 -19.04 11.08 4.57
N HIS A 745 -18.38 11.99 5.27
CA HIS A 745 -17.80 11.82 6.60
C HIS A 745 -18.73 12.37 7.68
N GLN A 746 -18.71 11.76 8.87
CA GLN A 746 -19.50 12.18 10.03
C GLN A 746 -18.57 12.77 11.09
N ILE A 747 -18.39 14.08 11.03
CA ILE A 747 -17.44 14.79 11.86
C ILE A 747 -18.06 15.12 13.21
N SER A 748 -17.49 14.56 14.27
CA SER A 748 -17.81 14.93 15.65
C SER A 748 -16.61 15.59 16.32
N VAL A 749 -16.86 16.40 17.35
CA VAL A 749 -15.80 16.96 18.19
C VAL A 749 -16.12 16.68 19.64
N ARG A 750 -15.14 16.23 20.43
CA ARG A 750 -15.28 16.02 21.88
C ARG A 750 -14.13 16.66 22.64
N ILE A 751 -14.29 16.88 23.95
CA ILE A 751 -13.19 17.34 24.81
C ILE A 751 -12.15 16.21 24.94
N HIS A 752 -10.89 16.52 24.63
CA HIS A 752 -9.76 15.58 24.62
C HIS A 752 -9.60 14.88 25.96
N GLY A 753 -9.37 13.56 25.94
CA GLY A 753 -9.25 12.75 27.16
C GLY A 753 -10.58 12.45 27.87
N THR A 754 -11.72 12.87 27.31
CA THR A 754 -13.06 12.63 27.87
C THR A 754 -14.03 12.09 26.80
N SER A 755 -15.28 11.78 27.18
CA SER A 755 -16.36 11.48 26.23
C SER A 755 -17.35 12.64 25.98
N TYR A 756 -17.10 13.86 26.49
CA TYR A 756 -18.00 15.00 26.31
C TYR A 756 -17.97 15.49 24.85
N VAL A 757 -19.00 15.17 24.07
CA VAL A 757 -19.16 15.59 22.67
C VAL A 757 -19.80 16.98 22.59
N LEU A 758 -19.22 17.86 21.78
CA LEU A 758 -19.70 19.23 21.60
C LEU A 758 -21.04 19.27 20.87
N ARG A 759 -21.87 20.26 21.20
CA ARG A 759 -23.20 20.47 20.60
C ARG A 759 -23.10 20.66 19.08
N ASP A 760 -24.10 20.18 18.35
CA ASP A 760 -24.17 20.10 16.88
C ASP A 760 -23.17 19.12 16.24
N SER A 761 -22.59 18.20 17.02
CA SER A 761 -21.94 16.99 16.50
C SER A 761 -22.90 15.80 16.45
N PRO A 762 -22.81 14.90 15.45
CA PRO A 762 -21.96 14.97 14.27
C PRO A 762 -22.50 15.93 13.18
N LYS A 763 -21.60 16.50 12.36
CA LYS A 763 -21.95 17.15 11.08
C LYS A 763 -21.40 16.39 9.88
N ARG A 764 -22.20 16.35 8.81
CA ARG A 764 -21.83 15.68 7.56
C ARG A 764 -20.89 16.55 6.74
N LEU A 765 -19.73 16.01 6.35
CA LEU A 765 -18.74 16.67 5.50
C LEU A 765 -18.50 15.80 4.25
N ILE A 766 -18.55 16.38 3.05
CA ILE A 766 -18.15 15.69 1.81
C ILE A 766 -17.15 16.59 1.12
N CYS A 767 -15.99 16.04 0.78
CA CYS A 767 -14.88 16.80 0.22
C CYS A 767 -14.25 16.07 -0.95
N GLU A 768 -14.20 16.71 -2.11
CA GLU A 768 -13.65 16.11 -3.32
C GLU A 768 -12.14 15.86 -3.19
N ALA A 769 -11.71 14.69 -3.67
CA ALA A 769 -10.30 14.36 -3.80
C ALA A 769 -9.65 15.17 -4.92
N LYS A 770 -8.49 15.76 -4.67
CA LYS A 770 -7.68 16.40 -5.72
C LYS A 770 -7.22 15.34 -6.74
N VAL A 771 -7.54 15.55 -8.01
CA VAL A 771 -7.02 14.75 -9.15
C VAL A 771 -5.54 15.07 -9.38
N PRO A 772 -4.64 14.08 -9.58
CA PRO A 772 -3.24 14.31 -9.93
C PRO A 772 -3.05 14.50 -11.45
N LEU A 773 -2.21 15.47 -11.85
CA LEU A 773 -1.75 15.66 -13.24
C LEU A 773 -0.20 15.69 -13.29
N SER A 774 0.36 14.66 -13.94
CA SER A 774 1.71 14.44 -14.51
C SER A 774 2.91 15.35 -14.17
N SER A 775 3.80 14.80 -13.33
CA SER A 775 5.28 14.73 -13.36
C SER A 775 6.16 15.85 -13.98
N GLU A 776 6.58 16.78 -13.12
CA GLU A 776 7.96 17.28 -12.99
C GLU A 776 8.18 17.49 -11.48
N ALA A 777 9.30 17.02 -10.91
CA ALA A 777 9.53 17.10 -9.45
C ALA A 777 9.66 18.57 -9.00
N GLN A 778 8.68 19.05 -8.26
CA GLN A 778 8.55 20.41 -7.77
C GLN A 778 9.35 20.59 -6.48
N ALA A 779 10.25 21.58 -6.43
CA ALA A 779 11.00 21.89 -5.21
C ALA A 779 10.04 22.28 -4.04
N PRO A 780 10.42 22.02 -2.77
CA PRO A 780 9.55 22.31 -1.63
C PRO A 780 9.15 23.79 -1.59
N ALA A 781 7.87 24.11 -1.54
CA ALA A 781 7.42 25.50 -1.47
C ALA A 781 7.54 26.05 -0.04
N ALA A 782 8.26 27.15 0.13
CA ALA A 782 8.44 27.80 1.43
C ALA A 782 7.12 28.40 1.97
N PRO A 783 6.82 28.20 3.26
CA PRO A 783 5.66 28.82 3.91
C PRO A 783 5.89 30.31 4.17
N VAL A 784 4.83 31.04 4.48
CA VAL A 784 4.95 32.41 5.03
C VAL A 784 5.16 32.30 6.54
N VAL A 785 6.25 32.87 7.04
CA VAL A 785 6.59 32.87 8.48
C VAL A 785 6.54 34.30 9.01
N ALA A 786 5.74 34.53 10.06
CA ALA A 786 5.76 35.80 10.78
C ALA A 786 7.08 35.94 11.58
N PRO A 787 7.60 37.18 11.78
CA PRO A 787 8.76 37.39 12.64
C PRO A 787 8.55 36.78 14.03
N LEU A 788 9.51 36.01 14.49
CA LEU A 788 9.51 35.39 15.81
C LEU A 788 9.98 36.42 16.85
N SER A 789 9.43 36.36 18.05
CA SER A 789 9.92 37.10 19.22
C SER A 789 10.24 36.13 20.36
N ALA A 790 11.40 36.30 20.98
CA ALA A 790 11.85 35.57 22.15
C ALA A 790 12.36 36.55 23.21
N THR A 791 12.48 36.10 24.46
CA THR A 791 13.01 36.94 25.54
C THR A 791 14.31 36.36 26.07
N VAL A 792 15.32 37.21 26.32
CA VAL A 792 16.61 36.76 26.84
C VAL A 792 16.45 35.98 28.15
N ASN A 793 17.14 34.84 28.26
CA ASN A 793 17.14 33.91 29.39
C ASN A 793 15.76 33.31 29.73
N ALA A 794 14.76 33.46 28.87
CA ALA A 794 13.49 32.78 28.98
C ALA A 794 13.50 31.53 28.07
N PRO A 795 12.89 30.41 28.51
CA PRO A 795 12.69 29.28 27.62
C PRO A 795 11.80 29.71 26.45
N PHE A 796 12.32 29.51 25.25
CA PHE A 796 11.67 29.76 23.98
C PHE A 796 11.50 28.42 23.28
N SER A 797 10.32 28.14 22.76
CA SER A 797 10.07 26.98 21.91
C SER A 797 8.98 27.33 20.91
N THR A 798 9.24 27.05 19.64
CA THR A 798 8.27 27.22 18.56
C THR A 798 8.54 26.18 17.49
N ILE A 799 7.52 25.78 16.76
CA ILE A 799 7.67 24.88 15.61
C ILE A 799 7.62 25.73 14.35
N LEU A 800 8.63 25.60 13.49
CA LEU A 800 8.64 26.26 12.20
C LEU A 800 7.70 25.52 11.22
N PRO A 801 6.91 26.23 10.41
CA PRO A 801 5.93 25.63 9.52
C PRO A 801 6.57 24.74 8.45
N THR A 802 5.83 23.76 7.95
CA THR A 802 6.31 22.85 6.90
C THR A 802 6.45 23.58 5.58
N PHE A 803 7.40 23.16 4.77
CA PHE A 803 7.37 23.45 3.35
C PHE A 803 6.36 22.51 2.70
N TYR A 804 5.74 22.96 1.62
CA TYR A 804 4.77 22.15 0.88
C TYR A 804 5.41 21.62 -0.40
N ASP A 805 5.57 20.31 -0.49
CA ASP A 805 6.04 19.65 -1.69
C ASP A 805 4.96 18.66 -2.16
N PRO A 806 4.35 18.89 -3.35
CA PRO A 806 3.31 18.02 -3.88
C PRO A 806 3.84 16.71 -4.46
N ASP A 807 5.14 16.60 -4.73
CA ASP A 807 5.77 15.46 -5.40
C ASP A 807 6.54 14.54 -4.44
N SER A 808 6.94 15.06 -3.27
CA SER A 808 7.61 14.27 -2.23
C SER A 808 6.95 14.44 -0.85
N PRO A 809 6.43 13.35 -0.23
CA PRO A 809 5.79 13.43 1.08
C PRO A 809 6.80 13.51 2.25
N VAL A 810 8.11 13.41 2.00
CA VAL A 810 9.16 13.41 3.02
C VAL A 810 10.16 14.53 2.72
N LEU A 811 10.21 15.52 3.61
CA LEU A 811 11.11 16.67 3.50
C LEU A 811 12.12 16.69 4.65
N THR A 812 13.38 16.97 4.33
CA THR A 812 14.45 17.18 5.32
C THR A 812 14.64 18.66 5.59
N TYR A 813 14.76 19.05 6.86
CA TYR A 813 14.76 20.45 7.26
C TYR A 813 16.09 20.87 7.87
N THR A 814 16.55 22.08 7.56
CA THR A 814 17.74 22.68 8.19
C THR A 814 17.46 24.12 8.59
N LEU A 815 18.04 24.56 9.71
CA LEU A 815 17.95 25.93 10.20
C LEU A 815 19.32 26.42 10.65
N THR A 816 19.79 27.53 10.11
CA THR A 816 21.11 28.10 10.41
C THR A 816 21.00 29.57 10.82
N GLY A 817 22.04 30.09 11.51
CA GLY A 817 22.06 31.48 12.01
C GLY A 817 21.50 31.69 13.41
N LEU A 818 21.32 30.62 14.20
CA LEU A 818 20.74 30.66 15.54
C LEU A 818 21.58 31.48 16.54
N PRO A 819 20.95 32.29 17.42
CA PRO A 819 21.65 32.91 18.55
C PRO A 819 22.03 31.87 19.60
N THR A 820 23.08 32.15 20.37
CA THR A 820 23.56 31.28 21.45
C THR A 820 22.44 30.92 22.42
N GLY A 821 22.30 29.62 22.69
CA GLY A 821 21.31 29.06 23.60
C GLY A 821 20.03 28.56 22.94
N LEU A 822 19.86 28.73 21.62
CA LEU A 822 18.80 28.05 20.84
C LEU A 822 19.36 26.89 20.01
N SER A 823 18.53 25.86 19.84
CA SER A 823 18.77 24.66 19.02
C SER A 823 17.57 24.37 18.13
N PHE A 824 17.80 23.63 17.04
CA PHE A 824 16.75 23.24 16.10
C PHE A 824 16.74 21.73 15.89
N LEU A 825 15.58 21.11 16.09
CA LEU A 825 15.33 19.70 15.82
C LEU A 825 14.61 19.56 14.48
N ALA A 826 15.29 19.01 13.47
CA ALA A 826 14.81 18.96 12.09
C ALA A 826 13.52 18.14 11.92
N ASP A 827 13.42 16.98 12.57
CA ASP A 827 12.29 16.04 12.42
C ASP A 827 10.97 16.64 12.89
N THR A 828 11.01 17.40 13.98
CA THR A 828 9.85 18.07 14.57
C THR A 828 9.73 19.54 14.14
N ARG A 829 10.73 20.06 13.42
CA ARG A 829 10.91 21.49 13.08
C ARG A 829 10.89 22.42 14.29
N THR A 830 11.26 21.91 15.46
CA THR A 830 11.19 22.65 16.72
C THR A 830 12.45 23.48 16.89
N LEU A 831 12.28 24.81 16.94
CA LEU A 831 13.30 25.75 17.40
C LEU A 831 13.07 25.99 18.90
N SER A 832 14.00 25.58 19.75
CA SER A 832 13.85 25.68 21.21
C SER A 832 15.14 26.00 21.93
N GLY A 833 15.05 26.50 23.16
CA GLY A 833 16.20 26.78 24.03
C GLY A 833 16.04 28.08 24.82
N MET A 834 17.12 28.59 25.40
CA MET A 834 17.14 29.86 26.15
C MET A 834 18.12 30.83 25.48
N PRO A 835 17.64 31.80 24.68
CA PRO A 835 18.54 32.72 24.00
C PRO A 835 19.21 33.64 25.03
N THR A 836 20.53 33.78 24.96
CA THR A 836 21.31 34.50 25.99
C THR A 836 21.69 35.94 25.61
N THR A 837 21.37 36.37 24.38
CA THR A 837 21.73 37.70 23.87
C THR A 837 20.55 38.38 23.18
N THR A 838 20.33 39.66 23.49
CA THR A 838 19.29 40.49 22.87
C THR A 838 19.67 40.86 21.42
N GLY A 839 18.68 41.03 20.55
CA GLY A 839 18.86 41.56 19.20
C GLY A 839 18.03 40.84 18.15
N THR A 840 17.95 41.43 16.95
CA THR A 840 17.28 40.81 15.80
C THR A 840 18.26 39.95 15.00
N ARG A 841 17.88 38.72 14.68
CA ARG A 841 18.62 37.77 13.86
C ARG A 841 17.81 37.37 12.64
N SER A 842 18.49 37.18 11.51
CA SER A 842 17.90 36.57 10.31
C SER A 842 18.40 35.13 10.22
N LEU A 843 17.49 34.18 10.43
CA LEU A 843 17.76 32.75 10.35
C LEU A 843 17.49 32.26 8.94
N THR A 844 18.28 31.29 8.46
CA THR A 844 18.05 30.65 7.15
C THR A 844 17.43 29.28 7.38
N TYR A 845 16.15 29.16 7.04
CA TYR A 845 15.35 27.94 7.18
C TYR A 845 15.18 27.29 5.80
N ALA A 846 15.48 26.00 5.66
CA ALA A 846 15.42 25.31 4.39
C ALA A 846 14.73 23.96 4.50
N ALA A 847 14.09 23.55 3.41
CA ALA A 847 13.57 22.20 3.24
C ALA A 847 14.08 21.60 1.93
N SER A 848 14.41 20.32 1.96
CA SER A 848 14.90 19.56 0.80
C SER A 848 14.09 18.28 0.62
N ASP A 849 13.71 18.00 -0.62
CA ASP A 849 13.00 16.78 -1.04
C ASP A 849 13.95 15.61 -1.39
N GLY A 850 15.26 15.82 -1.21
CA GLY A 850 16.34 14.90 -1.60
C GLY A 850 17.01 15.27 -2.93
N THR A 851 16.36 16.09 -3.77
CA THR A 851 16.82 16.51 -5.10
C THR A 851 16.93 18.04 -5.23
N ASN A 852 15.95 18.78 -4.70
CA ASN A 852 15.85 20.23 -4.69
C ASN A 852 15.81 20.76 -3.25
N THR A 853 16.43 21.92 -3.01
CA THR A 853 16.37 22.60 -1.71
C THR A 853 15.82 24.00 -1.86
N THR A 854 14.76 24.31 -1.12
CA THR A 854 14.22 25.66 -1.03
C THR A 854 14.61 26.27 0.29
N VAL A 855 15.16 27.50 0.24
CA VAL A 855 15.59 28.26 1.41
C VAL A 855 14.67 29.47 1.62
N MET A 856 14.42 29.83 2.88
CA MET A 856 13.70 31.04 3.27
C MET A 856 14.37 31.69 4.49
N THR A 857 14.15 32.99 4.66
CA THR A 857 14.64 33.72 5.84
C THR A 857 13.54 33.87 6.89
N VAL A 858 13.86 33.57 8.15
CA VAL A 858 12.99 33.78 9.31
C VAL A 858 13.63 34.82 10.22
N SER A 859 12.92 35.91 10.51
CA SER A 859 13.40 36.93 11.46
C SER A 859 13.09 36.50 12.89
N LEU A 860 14.06 36.58 13.80
CA LEU A 860 13.88 36.36 15.24
C LEU A 860 14.35 37.61 16.00
N VAL A 861 13.46 38.24 16.74
CA VAL A 861 13.74 39.36 17.65
C VAL A 861 13.88 38.81 19.06
N VAL A 862 15.07 38.90 19.66
CA VAL A 862 15.26 38.56 21.07
C VAL A 862 15.22 39.83 21.91
N GLU A 863 14.15 40.00 22.66
CA GLU A 863 13.86 41.15 23.50
C GLU A 863 14.45 40.99 24.93
N ALA A 864 14.74 42.10 25.59
CA ALA A 864 15.20 42.08 26.97
C ALA A 864 14.06 41.67 27.92
N GLN A 865 14.37 40.86 28.94
CA GLN A 865 13.37 40.44 29.92
C GLN A 865 12.91 41.65 30.77
N SER A 866 11.61 41.97 30.72
CA SER A 866 11.02 42.97 31.61
C SER A 866 10.81 42.37 33.00
N SER A 867 11.54 42.84 34.01
CA SER A 867 11.46 42.37 35.40
C SER A 867 10.64 43.34 36.26
N SER A 868 9.35 43.07 36.40
CA SER A 868 8.59 43.60 37.55
C SER A 868 8.72 42.59 38.70
N PRO A 869 9.26 42.96 39.87
CA PRO A 869 9.38 42.04 40.99
C PRO A 869 8.00 41.60 41.50
N VAL A 870 7.78 40.28 41.55
CA VAL A 870 6.57 39.65 42.08
C VAL A 870 6.63 39.70 43.60
N THR A 871 5.72 40.46 44.22
CA THR A 871 5.57 40.57 45.68
C THR A 871 4.25 39.94 46.10
N GLY A 872 4.26 39.13 47.16
CA GLY A 872 3.09 38.37 47.63
C GLY A 872 3.33 37.72 48.99
N ASN A 873 2.29 37.14 49.58
CA ASN A 873 2.34 36.47 50.89
C ASN A 873 2.38 34.95 50.66
N PHE A 874 3.55 34.50 50.20
CA PHE A 874 3.74 33.14 49.69
C PHE A 874 3.92 32.10 50.80
N GLU A 875 3.40 30.91 50.55
CA GLU A 875 3.63 29.71 51.32
C GLU A 875 3.78 28.53 50.36
N GLY A 876 4.86 27.75 50.49
CA GLY A 876 5.12 26.64 49.57
C GLY A 876 6.36 25.82 49.94
N TYR A 877 6.39 24.59 49.47
CA TYR A 877 7.37 23.56 49.79
C TYR A 877 7.90 22.86 48.54
N LEU A 878 9.19 22.53 48.56
CA LEU A 878 9.81 21.54 47.69
C LEU A 878 9.68 20.16 48.33
N ASP A 879 8.59 19.46 48.03
CA ASP A 879 8.25 18.20 48.70
C ASP A 879 9.27 17.10 48.34
N LYS A 880 9.54 16.90 47.04
CA LYS A 880 10.36 15.77 46.56
C LYS A 880 11.21 16.12 45.34
N VAL A 881 12.41 15.55 45.29
CA VAL A 881 13.37 15.66 44.18
C VAL A 881 13.83 14.24 43.84
N GLU A 882 13.52 13.77 42.63
CA GLU A 882 13.81 12.40 42.18
C GLU A 882 14.31 12.40 40.73
N CYS A 883 14.89 11.30 40.26
CA CYS A 883 15.43 11.22 38.89
C CYS A 883 14.36 11.34 37.79
N GLY A 884 13.10 11.09 38.11
CA GLY A 884 11.98 11.30 37.18
C GLY A 884 11.36 12.69 37.30
N THR A 885 11.11 13.17 38.52
CA THR A 885 10.35 14.42 38.75
C THR A 885 10.77 15.15 40.02
N ILE A 886 10.66 16.48 39.98
CA ILE A 886 10.72 17.41 41.10
C ILE A 886 9.29 17.91 41.38
N ARG A 887 8.81 17.81 42.62
CA ARG A 887 7.41 18.14 42.97
C ARG A 887 7.31 18.92 44.27
N GLY A 888 6.23 19.67 44.41
CA GLY A 888 5.92 20.45 45.59
C GLY A 888 4.67 21.28 45.39
N TRP A 889 4.49 22.31 46.20
CA TRP A 889 3.35 23.23 46.05
C TRP A 889 3.71 24.64 46.48
N VAL A 890 3.03 25.65 45.95
CA VAL A 890 3.16 27.04 46.39
C VAL A 890 1.87 27.83 46.16
N TRP A 891 1.56 28.70 47.12
CA TRP A 891 0.30 29.43 47.23
C TRP A 891 0.57 30.87 47.69
N ASP A 892 -0.15 31.85 47.14
CA ASP A 892 -0.16 33.23 47.65
C ASP A 892 -1.44 33.50 48.43
N ARG A 893 -1.33 33.79 49.73
CA ARG A 893 -2.48 34.14 50.59
C ARG A 893 -3.24 35.37 50.09
N ASN A 894 -2.54 36.32 49.47
CA ASN A 894 -3.15 37.57 49.00
C ASN A 894 -3.92 37.35 47.70
N ARG A 895 -3.59 36.30 46.97
CA ARG A 895 -4.19 35.93 45.69
C ARG A 895 -4.48 34.45 45.69
N PRO A 896 -5.41 34.02 46.56
CA PRO A 896 -5.50 32.64 47.00
C PRO A 896 -5.82 31.64 45.89
N ASN A 897 -6.27 32.08 44.72
CA ASN A 897 -6.57 31.20 43.59
C ASN A 897 -5.68 31.47 42.36
N GLU A 898 -4.69 32.37 42.46
CA GLU A 898 -3.77 32.66 41.35
C GLU A 898 -2.63 31.63 41.34
N PRO A 899 -2.41 30.89 40.24
CA PRO A 899 -1.29 29.96 40.13
C PRO A 899 0.04 30.74 40.05
N LEU A 900 1.05 30.26 40.75
CA LEU A 900 2.39 30.86 40.76
C LEU A 900 3.36 30.03 39.94
N THR A 901 4.20 30.69 39.14
CA THR A 901 5.32 30.02 38.46
C THR A 901 6.48 29.80 39.42
N VAL A 902 6.98 28.57 39.49
CA VAL A 902 8.17 28.17 40.25
C VAL A 902 9.35 28.02 39.31
N GLU A 903 10.51 28.53 39.72
CA GLU A 903 11.78 28.46 39.01
C GLU A 903 12.75 27.53 39.75
N PHE A 904 13.37 26.60 39.02
CA PHE A 904 14.27 25.56 39.57
C PHE A 904 15.71 25.79 39.18
N PHE A 905 16.63 25.44 40.08
CA PHE A 905 18.07 25.56 39.88
C PHE A 905 18.79 24.27 40.26
N ALA A 906 19.73 23.81 39.41
CA ALA A 906 20.71 22.78 39.72
C ALA A 906 22.07 23.42 39.99
N ASN A 907 22.63 23.21 41.18
CA ASN A 907 23.89 23.82 41.63
C ASN A 907 23.91 25.36 41.41
N GLY A 908 22.76 26.00 41.58
CA GLY A 908 22.58 27.45 41.37
C GLY A 908 22.36 27.89 39.92
N GLN A 909 22.40 26.98 38.94
CA GLN A 909 22.10 27.26 37.53
C GLN A 909 20.63 26.99 37.21
N PRO A 910 19.90 27.89 36.53
CA PRO A 910 18.49 27.69 36.21
C PRO A 910 18.34 26.49 35.26
N ILE A 911 17.44 25.57 35.61
CA ILE A 911 17.17 24.34 34.83
C ILE A 911 15.75 24.31 34.27
N GLY A 912 14.89 25.24 34.65
CA GLY A 912 13.55 25.40 34.09
C GLY A 912 12.55 26.00 35.07
N THR A 913 11.33 26.19 34.60
CA THR A 913 10.21 26.71 35.38
C THR A 913 8.97 25.85 35.16
N THR A 914 8.06 25.80 36.13
CA THR A 914 6.74 25.20 35.96
C THR A 914 5.70 25.96 36.77
N ASP A 915 4.42 25.86 36.40
CA ASP A 915 3.34 26.50 37.16
C ASP A 915 2.83 25.59 38.27
N ALA A 916 2.50 26.19 39.41
CA ALA A 916 1.89 25.53 40.55
C ALA A 916 0.36 25.58 40.41
N ASN A 917 -0.16 24.78 39.49
CA ASN A 917 -1.57 24.77 39.08
C ASN A 917 -2.20 23.37 39.12
N ILE A 918 -1.57 22.39 39.78
CA ILE A 918 -2.10 21.04 39.92
C ILE A 918 -2.93 20.95 41.22
N PHE A 919 -4.09 20.31 41.15
CA PHE A 919 -4.98 20.14 42.31
C PHE A 919 -4.44 19.12 43.32
N ARG A 920 -4.57 19.45 44.61
CA ARG A 920 -4.45 18.49 45.72
C ARG A 920 -5.54 18.71 46.74
N GLN A 921 -6.26 17.64 47.06
CA GLN A 921 -7.42 17.69 47.95
C GLN A 921 -7.07 18.14 49.38
N ASP A 922 -5.88 17.82 49.88
CA ASP A 922 -5.40 18.24 51.20
C ASP A 922 -5.15 19.75 51.27
N LEU A 923 -4.67 20.39 50.20
CA LEU A 923 -4.47 21.84 50.14
C LEU A 923 -5.80 22.59 50.15
N LEU A 924 -6.80 22.10 49.41
CA LEU A 924 -8.16 22.62 49.47
C LEU A 924 -8.76 22.46 50.89
N THR A 925 -8.61 21.27 51.48
CA THR A 925 -9.11 20.97 52.82
C THR A 925 -8.41 21.84 53.88
N ALA A 926 -7.14 22.19 53.67
CA ALA A 926 -6.36 23.10 54.51
C ALA A 926 -6.65 24.59 54.24
N GLY A 927 -7.65 24.92 53.42
CA GLY A 927 -8.06 26.29 53.11
C GLY A 927 -7.07 27.07 52.24
N LYS A 928 -6.18 26.38 51.52
CA LYS A 928 -5.24 26.99 50.58
C LYS A 928 -5.95 27.15 49.24
N GLY A 929 -6.68 28.25 49.12
CA GLY A 929 -7.32 28.63 47.86
C GLY A 929 -8.31 27.59 47.33
N ASN A 930 -8.21 27.34 46.04
CA ASN A 930 -8.98 26.31 45.33
C ASN A 930 -8.29 24.94 45.33
N GLY A 931 -7.14 24.80 46.00
CA GLY A 931 -6.35 23.57 46.05
C GLY A 931 -5.46 23.31 44.83
N TYR A 932 -5.50 24.16 43.80
CA TYR A 932 -4.67 24.08 42.58
C TYR A 932 -3.35 24.81 42.77
N HIS A 933 -2.52 24.30 43.67
CA HIS A 933 -1.26 24.94 44.08
C HIS A 933 -0.07 24.00 44.04
N VAL A 934 -0.23 22.77 43.53
CA VAL A 934 0.86 21.81 43.34
C VAL A 934 1.59 22.09 42.03
N TYR A 935 2.91 21.90 42.04
CA TYR A 935 3.72 21.86 40.84
C TYR A 935 4.41 20.51 40.68
N GLN A 936 4.60 20.10 39.43
CA GLN A 936 5.39 18.94 39.06
C GLN A 936 6.27 19.32 37.86
N PHE A 937 7.58 19.16 38.02
CA PHE A 937 8.60 19.49 37.03
C PHE A 937 9.37 18.22 36.68
N ALA A 938 9.45 17.84 35.41
CA ALA A 938 10.25 16.70 35.00
C ALA A 938 11.73 17.01 35.25
N THR A 939 12.46 16.08 35.88
CA THR A 939 13.87 16.31 36.21
C THR A 939 14.68 16.34 34.91
N PRO A 940 15.29 17.47 34.54
CA PRO A 940 16.03 17.58 33.28
C PRO A 940 17.29 16.70 33.28
N ASN A 941 17.75 16.30 32.09
CA ASN A 941 18.91 15.42 31.97
C ASN A 941 20.20 16.09 32.44
N GLU A 942 20.25 17.43 32.39
CA GLU A 942 21.31 18.29 32.92
C GLU A 942 21.48 18.12 34.44
N ALA A 943 20.45 17.66 35.15
CA ALA A 943 20.49 17.35 36.58
C ALA A 943 20.83 15.88 36.89
N LYS A 944 21.02 15.01 35.88
CA LYS A 944 21.24 13.55 36.02
C LYS A 944 22.70 13.17 35.72
N THR A 945 23.63 13.70 36.49
CA THR A 945 25.07 13.68 36.16
C THR A 945 25.83 12.43 36.65
N GLY A 946 25.17 11.46 37.31
CA GLY A 946 25.86 10.38 38.03
C GLY A 946 26.43 10.79 39.39
N GLN A 947 26.52 12.09 39.67
CA GLN A 947 27.01 12.68 40.93
C GLN A 947 25.87 13.40 41.67
N ALA A 948 26.07 13.72 42.96
CA ALA A 948 25.08 14.44 43.75
C ALA A 948 24.95 15.91 43.26
N VAL A 949 23.74 16.31 42.89
CA VAL A 949 23.37 17.64 42.40
C VAL A 949 22.42 18.33 43.39
N SER A 950 22.66 19.60 43.70
CA SER A 950 21.81 20.40 44.59
C SER A 950 20.66 21.06 43.82
N ILE A 951 19.42 20.70 44.13
CA ILE A 951 18.22 21.23 43.50
C ILE A 951 17.51 22.21 44.44
N SER A 952 17.30 23.45 43.98
CA SER A 952 16.53 24.47 44.71
C SER A 952 15.41 25.05 43.86
N ALA A 953 14.37 25.59 44.52
CA ALA A 953 13.21 26.17 43.86
C ALA A 953 12.77 27.47 44.53
N LYS A 954 12.31 28.46 43.75
CA LYS A 954 11.75 29.74 44.24
C LYS A 954 10.56 30.20 43.40
N VAL A 955 9.70 31.06 43.93
CA VAL A 955 8.65 31.72 43.13
C VAL A 955 9.31 32.69 42.14
N ARG A 956 9.03 32.51 40.85
CA ARG A 956 9.66 33.23 39.74
C ARG A 956 9.49 34.74 39.91
N ASN A 957 10.56 35.49 39.65
CA ASN A 957 10.62 36.95 39.82
C ASN A 957 10.36 37.45 41.25
N SER A 958 10.47 36.60 42.27
CA SER A 958 10.39 36.98 43.70
C SER A 958 11.68 36.60 44.45
N THR A 959 11.81 37.07 45.70
CA THR A 959 12.86 36.64 46.63
C THR A 959 12.45 35.42 47.47
N TYR A 960 11.26 34.85 47.27
CA TYR A 960 10.72 33.76 48.09
C TYR A 960 11.20 32.38 47.59
N THR A 961 12.16 31.80 48.30
CA THR A 961 12.61 30.41 48.12
C THR A 961 11.64 29.44 48.78
N LEU A 962 11.31 28.34 48.11
CA LEU A 962 10.39 27.34 48.64
C LEU A 962 11.00 26.63 49.85
N LYS A 963 10.17 26.33 50.85
CA LYS A 963 10.60 25.62 52.05
C LYS A 963 11.17 24.25 51.69
N GLU A 964 12.18 23.80 52.43
CA GLU A 964 12.96 22.58 52.15
C GLU A 964 13.84 22.60 50.89
N SER A 965 14.03 23.78 50.26
CA SER A 965 15.09 23.97 49.27
C SER A 965 16.40 24.42 49.93
N PRO A 966 17.58 23.94 49.48
CA PRO A 966 17.79 22.92 48.44
C PRO A 966 17.66 21.47 48.94
N LYS A 967 17.41 20.52 48.02
CA LYS A 967 17.54 19.06 48.23
C LYS A 967 18.57 18.44 47.30
N SER A 968 19.19 17.33 47.72
CA SER A 968 20.20 16.61 46.93
C SER A 968 19.56 15.55 46.01
N LEU A 969 20.09 15.41 44.79
CA LEU A 969 19.67 14.44 43.78
C LEU A 969 20.89 13.66 43.25
N THR A 970 20.82 12.32 43.22
CA THR A 970 21.85 11.47 42.59
C THR A 970 21.17 10.46 41.65
N CYS A 971 21.55 10.45 40.36
CA CYS A 971 20.93 9.60 39.33
C CYS A 971 21.98 8.88 38.47
N PRO A 972 21.87 7.56 38.23
CA PRO A 972 22.78 6.82 37.34
C PRO A 972 22.55 7.16 35.85
N ARG A 973 23.62 7.19 35.03
CA ARG A 973 23.58 7.44 33.58
C ARG A 973 23.39 6.11 32.82
N VAL A 974 22.48 6.07 31.84
CA VAL A 974 22.38 5.00 30.83
C VAL A 974 22.73 5.61 29.47
N ASN A 975 23.64 4.99 28.72
CA ASN A 975 24.17 5.51 27.45
C ASN A 975 23.51 4.78 26.27
N GLN A 976 22.83 5.50 25.39
CA GLN A 976 22.19 4.97 24.18
C GLN A 976 23.20 4.88 23.03
N PRO A 977 23.01 3.98 22.04
CA PRO A 977 23.89 3.90 20.88
C PRO A 977 23.61 5.01 19.85
N PRO A 978 24.61 5.39 19.02
CA PRO A 978 24.41 6.32 17.91
C PRO A 978 23.38 5.81 16.90
N LEU A 979 22.50 6.68 16.44
CA LEU A 979 21.47 6.34 15.46
C LEU A 979 21.97 6.61 14.03
N PRO A 980 21.82 5.64 13.10
CA PRO A 980 22.22 5.81 11.72
C PRO A 980 21.26 6.75 10.97
N PRO A 981 21.73 7.40 9.88
CA PRO A 981 20.86 8.16 9.00
C PRO A 981 19.81 7.25 8.35
N VAL A 982 18.59 7.78 8.17
CA VAL A 982 17.39 7.04 7.72
C VAL A 982 17.58 6.35 6.37
N SER A 983 18.40 6.91 5.47
CA SER A 983 18.88 6.27 4.24
C SER A 983 20.15 6.96 3.72
N VAL A 984 20.94 6.27 2.89
CA VAL A 984 22.09 6.85 2.18
C VAL A 984 21.97 6.49 0.70
N ASP A 985 21.87 7.48 -0.19
CA ASP A 985 21.74 7.28 -1.62
C ASP A 985 22.96 6.56 -2.24
N PRO A 986 22.78 5.80 -3.35
CA PRO A 986 23.90 5.26 -4.09
C PRO A 986 24.82 6.35 -4.63
N LEU A 987 26.12 6.22 -4.40
CA LEU A 987 27.15 7.14 -4.86
C LEU A 987 27.59 6.79 -6.29
N LEU A 988 27.80 7.79 -7.14
CA LEU A 988 28.27 7.62 -8.53
C LEU A 988 29.64 8.27 -8.73
N ALA A 989 30.59 7.54 -9.29
CA ALA A 989 31.93 8.02 -9.63
C ALA A 989 32.38 7.51 -11.02
N THR A 990 33.45 8.07 -11.57
CA THR A 990 34.03 7.65 -12.85
C THR A 990 35.47 7.19 -12.64
N VAL A 991 35.85 6.06 -13.24
CA VAL A 991 37.20 5.50 -13.13
C VAL A 991 38.22 6.50 -13.67
N SER A 992 39.34 6.63 -12.97
CA SER A 992 40.41 7.58 -13.29
C SER A 992 40.03 9.06 -13.20
N VAL A 993 38.87 9.40 -12.63
CA VAL A 993 38.44 10.79 -12.36
C VAL A 993 38.42 11.04 -10.85
N ALA A 994 38.91 12.21 -10.42
CA ALA A 994 38.87 12.58 -9.01
C ALA A 994 37.41 12.66 -8.51
N PHE A 995 37.14 12.01 -7.39
CA PHE A 995 35.84 11.88 -6.74
C PHE A 995 35.94 12.38 -5.29
N SER A 996 34.93 13.10 -4.82
CA SER A 996 34.84 13.56 -3.43
C SER A 996 33.38 13.77 -3.02
N VAL A 997 32.97 13.19 -1.89
CA VAL A 997 31.62 13.31 -1.31
C VAL A 997 31.68 13.23 0.21
N THR A 998 30.83 13.97 0.91
CA THR A 998 30.70 13.91 2.37
C THR A 998 29.48 13.06 2.76
N LEU A 999 29.68 12.09 3.65
CA LEU A 999 28.62 11.19 4.13
C LEU A 999 27.78 11.82 5.26
N PRO A 1000 26.48 11.47 5.34
CA PRO A 1000 25.55 12.03 6.33
C PRO A 1000 25.93 11.73 7.79
N VAL A 1001 25.46 12.53 8.74
CA VAL A 1001 25.85 12.44 10.16
C VAL A 1001 24.99 11.39 10.87
N PHE A 1002 25.56 10.70 11.87
CA PHE A 1002 24.77 9.94 12.85
C PHE A 1002 24.32 10.89 13.97
N THR A 1003 23.21 10.59 14.62
CA THR A 1003 22.71 11.38 15.76
C THR A 1003 22.81 10.56 17.04
N ASP A 1004 23.20 11.16 18.15
CA ASP A 1004 23.30 10.48 19.44
C ASP A 1004 22.59 11.29 20.54
N PRO A 1005 21.62 10.72 21.27
CA PRO A 1005 20.88 11.43 22.32
C PRO A 1005 21.72 11.83 23.53
N ASP A 1006 22.84 11.13 23.76
CA ASP A 1006 23.61 11.18 25.00
C ASP A 1006 25.03 11.75 24.81
N SER A 1007 25.51 11.85 23.57
CA SER A 1007 26.84 12.33 23.22
C SER A 1007 26.82 13.40 22.10
N PRO A 1008 27.40 14.59 22.33
CA PRO A 1008 27.50 15.62 21.30
C PRO A 1008 28.62 15.37 20.28
N SER A 1009 29.42 14.31 20.43
CA SER A 1009 30.58 14.03 19.57
C SER A 1009 30.67 12.54 19.20
N LEU A 1010 30.73 12.26 17.90
CA LEU A 1010 30.84 10.91 17.34
C LEU A 1010 32.12 10.73 16.53
N THR A 1011 32.67 9.52 16.56
CA THR A 1011 33.79 9.06 15.73
C THR A 1011 33.27 8.19 14.59
N TYR A 1012 33.80 8.33 13.39
CA TYR A 1012 33.29 7.69 12.17
C TYR A 1012 34.25 6.68 11.56
N THR A 1013 33.69 5.65 10.93
CA THR A 1013 34.45 4.62 10.21
C THR A 1013 33.76 4.28 8.88
N LEU A 1014 34.54 3.97 7.85
CA LEU A 1014 34.04 3.50 6.55
C LEU A 1014 34.95 2.39 6.04
N THR A 1015 34.38 1.23 5.70
CA THR A 1015 35.11 0.06 5.20
C THR A 1015 34.51 -0.47 3.89
N GLY A 1016 35.28 -1.24 3.11
CA GLY A 1016 34.84 -1.80 1.82
C GLY A 1016 35.21 -0.97 0.58
N LEU A 1017 36.09 0.03 0.73
CA LEU A 1017 36.43 0.99 -0.34
C LEU A 1017 37.17 0.35 -1.54
N PRO A 1018 36.84 0.76 -2.78
CA PRO A 1018 37.65 0.42 -3.95
C PRO A 1018 39.04 1.06 -3.93
N GLY A 1019 39.97 0.47 -4.68
CA GLY A 1019 41.32 1.01 -4.84
C GLY A 1019 41.31 2.45 -5.35
N GLY A 1020 42.10 3.31 -4.70
CA GLY A 1020 42.25 4.73 -5.05
C GLY A 1020 41.31 5.70 -4.32
N LEU A 1021 40.39 5.22 -3.49
CA LEU A 1021 39.57 6.05 -2.59
C LEU A 1021 40.01 5.94 -1.12
N GLY A 1022 39.88 7.02 -0.36
CA GLY A 1022 40.12 7.11 1.07
C GLY A 1022 39.02 7.86 1.81
N PHE A 1023 38.89 7.62 3.11
CA PHE A 1023 37.86 8.23 3.96
C PHE A 1023 38.47 9.04 5.11
N ALA A 1024 38.13 10.32 5.18
CA ALA A 1024 38.50 11.22 6.27
C ALA A 1024 37.37 11.26 7.32
N ALA A 1025 37.58 10.62 8.47
CA ALA A 1025 36.54 10.40 9.48
C ALA A 1025 36.06 11.67 10.20
N ASP A 1026 36.95 12.66 10.35
CA ASP A 1026 36.69 13.97 10.98
C ASP A 1026 35.71 14.83 10.16
N THR A 1027 35.82 14.75 8.84
CA THR A 1027 34.99 15.48 7.89
C THR A 1027 33.92 14.60 7.24
N ARG A 1028 33.95 13.28 7.49
CA ARG A 1028 33.13 12.25 6.84
C ARG A 1028 33.26 12.24 5.32
N THR A 1029 34.43 12.64 4.82
CA THR A 1029 34.64 12.82 3.38
C THR A 1029 35.27 11.57 2.77
N LEU A 1030 34.54 10.94 1.86
CA LEU A 1030 35.07 9.93 0.94
C LEU A 1030 35.66 10.64 -0.27
N SER A 1031 36.95 10.46 -0.56
CA SER A 1031 37.60 11.13 -1.70
C SER A 1031 38.76 10.33 -2.28
N GLY A 1032 39.14 10.61 -3.53
CA GLY A 1032 40.26 9.98 -4.21
C GLY A 1032 40.02 9.82 -5.71
N THR A 1033 40.75 8.92 -6.37
CA THR A 1033 40.55 8.60 -7.79
C THR A 1033 40.38 7.09 -7.93
N PRO A 1034 39.16 6.57 -8.19
CA PRO A 1034 38.93 5.15 -8.25
C PRO A 1034 39.64 4.53 -9.46
N THR A 1035 40.26 3.37 -9.28
CA THR A 1035 41.13 2.74 -10.29
C THR A 1035 40.47 1.62 -11.08
N ALA A 1036 39.25 1.21 -10.70
CA ALA A 1036 38.49 0.17 -11.39
C ALA A 1036 37.00 0.54 -11.45
N THR A 1037 36.30 0.02 -12.46
CA THR A 1037 34.85 0.12 -12.60
C THR A 1037 34.12 -1.01 -11.89
N GLY A 1038 32.92 -0.77 -11.38
CA GLY A 1038 32.13 -1.77 -10.67
C GLY A 1038 31.15 -1.18 -9.66
N THR A 1039 30.56 -2.04 -8.83
CA THR A 1039 29.69 -1.65 -7.72
C THR A 1039 30.23 -2.20 -6.41
N TRP A 1040 30.35 -1.35 -5.39
CA TRP A 1040 30.82 -1.69 -4.06
C TRP A 1040 29.73 -1.44 -3.01
N SER A 1041 29.69 -2.31 -2.00
CA SER A 1041 28.90 -2.11 -0.79
C SER A 1041 29.84 -1.73 0.35
N LEU A 1042 29.72 -0.50 0.83
CA LEU A 1042 30.56 0.08 1.87
C LEU A 1042 29.84 -0.01 3.22
N THR A 1043 30.56 -0.29 4.29
CA THR A 1043 30.00 -0.27 5.66
C THR A 1043 30.40 1.02 6.34
N TYR A 1044 29.44 1.90 6.59
CA TYR A 1044 29.59 3.21 7.22
C TYR A 1044 29.08 3.19 8.66
N GLY A 1045 29.92 3.52 9.64
CA GLY A 1045 29.54 3.45 11.06
C GLY A 1045 30.00 4.63 11.90
N ALA A 1046 29.34 4.83 13.04
CA ALA A 1046 29.67 5.84 14.04
C ALA A 1046 29.71 5.24 15.46
N SER A 1047 30.54 5.84 16.32
CA SER A 1047 30.67 5.49 17.74
C SER A 1047 30.73 6.73 18.64
N ASP A 1048 30.03 6.67 19.77
CA ASP A 1048 30.06 7.65 20.86
C ASP A 1048 31.20 7.41 21.88
N GLY A 1049 32.06 6.42 21.62
CA GLY A 1049 33.13 5.97 22.51
C GLY A 1049 32.75 4.80 23.44
N VAL A 1050 31.49 4.36 23.44
CA VAL A 1050 31.00 3.22 24.23
C VAL A 1050 30.27 2.21 23.34
N ASN A 1051 29.31 2.69 22.55
CA ASN A 1051 28.50 1.94 21.60
C ASN A 1051 28.94 2.24 20.16
N THR A 1052 28.62 1.35 19.22
CA THR A 1052 28.91 1.55 17.78
C THR A 1052 27.73 1.07 16.95
N THR A 1053 27.40 1.80 15.89
CA THR A 1053 26.32 1.47 14.96
C THR A 1053 26.77 1.69 13.52
N ALA A 1054 26.30 0.85 12.59
CA ALA A 1054 26.71 0.88 11.18
C ALA A 1054 25.53 0.69 10.22
N THR A 1055 25.68 1.20 9.00
CA THR A 1055 24.77 1.07 7.85
C THR A 1055 25.56 0.80 6.57
N THR A 1056 24.88 0.38 5.50
CA THR A 1056 25.52 0.09 4.19
C THR A 1056 25.30 1.22 3.19
N VAL A 1057 26.33 1.58 2.43
CA VAL A 1057 26.30 2.60 1.36
C VAL A 1057 26.75 1.97 0.04
N SER A 1058 26.00 2.15 -1.04
CA SER A 1058 26.38 1.65 -2.37
C SER A 1058 27.23 2.67 -3.12
N LEU A 1059 28.31 2.25 -3.80
CA LEU A 1059 29.12 3.07 -4.70
C LEU A 1059 29.24 2.40 -6.07
N ILE A 1060 28.92 3.12 -7.15
CA ILE A 1060 29.03 2.70 -8.54
C ILE A 1060 30.13 3.52 -9.22
N VAL A 1061 31.10 2.86 -9.85
CA VAL A 1061 32.18 3.50 -10.63
C VAL A 1061 32.08 3.10 -12.11
N GLU A 1062 31.95 4.10 -13.00
CA GLU A 1062 31.70 3.94 -14.44
C GLU A 1062 32.92 4.33 -15.33
N GLN A 1063 32.93 3.95 -16.61
CA GLN A 1063 33.99 4.32 -17.58
C GLN A 1063 33.82 5.77 -18.11
N PRO A 1064 34.90 6.50 -18.48
CA PRO A 1064 34.78 7.79 -19.16
C PRO A 1064 34.22 7.64 -20.58
N ALA A 1065 33.36 8.56 -21.02
CA ALA A 1065 32.78 8.53 -22.37
C ALA A 1065 33.84 8.83 -23.46
N THR A 1066 33.78 8.13 -24.60
CA THR A 1066 34.70 8.32 -25.73
C THR A 1066 34.39 9.59 -26.56
N PRO A 1067 35.41 10.34 -27.02
CA PRO A 1067 35.21 11.52 -27.87
C PRO A 1067 34.62 11.16 -29.24
N VAL A 1068 33.60 11.90 -29.67
CA VAL A 1068 32.93 11.77 -30.97
C VAL A 1068 33.58 12.71 -31.99
N THR A 1069 34.07 12.17 -33.11
CA THR A 1069 34.64 12.94 -34.23
C THR A 1069 33.85 12.65 -35.52
N GLY A 1070 33.60 13.66 -36.37
CA GLY A 1070 32.78 13.52 -37.58
C GLY A 1070 32.80 14.75 -38.49
N ASP A 1071 32.20 14.64 -39.68
CA ASP A 1071 32.03 15.76 -40.61
C ASP A 1071 30.61 16.30 -40.45
N PHE A 1072 30.43 17.04 -39.36
CA PHE A 1072 29.11 17.49 -38.91
C PHE A 1072 28.63 18.71 -39.70
N GLU A 1073 27.33 18.68 -39.98
CA GLU A 1073 26.58 19.82 -40.47
C GLU A 1073 25.24 19.87 -39.73
N GLY A 1074 24.96 20.99 -39.07
CA GLY A 1074 23.69 21.16 -38.37
C GLY A 1074 23.42 22.59 -37.97
N PHE A 1075 22.17 22.87 -37.64
CA PHE A 1075 21.68 24.20 -37.34
C PHE A 1075 20.78 24.20 -36.11
N LEU A 1076 20.89 25.26 -35.30
CA LEU A 1076 19.95 25.61 -34.23
C LEU A 1076 18.85 26.49 -34.82
N ASP A 1077 17.76 25.88 -35.28
CA ASP A 1077 16.72 26.56 -36.06
C ASP A 1077 15.96 27.56 -35.19
N LYS A 1078 15.45 27.12 -34.04
CA LYS A 1078 14.57 27.93 -33.19
C LYS A 1078 14.77 27.63 -31.72
N VAL A 1079 14.68 28.68 -30.91
CA VAL A 1079 14.81 28.65 -29.45
C VAL A 1079 13.62 29.44 -28.89
N GLU A 1080 12.68 28.76 -28.25
CA GLU A 1080 11.42 29.32 -27.75
C GLU A 1080 11.10 28.77 -26.36
N CYS A 1081 10.24 29.45 -25.61
CA CYS A 1081 9.93 29.07 -24.22
C CYS A 1081 9.29 27.67 -24.06
N GLY A 1082 8.75 27.10 -25.12
CA GLY A 1082 8.25 25.72 -25.10
C GLY A 1082 9.26 24.70 -25.64
N THR A 1083 10.03 25.07 -26.66
CA THR A 1083 10.88 24.12 -27.39
C THR A 1083 12.08 24.79 -28.04
N ILE A 1084 13.20 24.08 -28.02
CA ILE A 1084 14.41 24.32 -28.80
C ILE A 1084 14.46 23.24 -29.88
N ARG A 1085 14.65 23.63 -31.15
CA ARG A 1085 14.63 22.67 -32.25
C ARG A 1085 15.63 23.05 -33.33
N GLY A 1086 16.06 22.02 -34.06
CA GLY A 1086 16.98 22.17 -35.16
C GLY A 1086 17.29 20.82 -35.77
N TRP A 1087 18.40 20.71 -36.48
CA TRP A 1087 18.83 19.47 -37.10
C TRP A 1087 20.35 19.34 -37.08
N VAL A 1088 20.85 18.11 -37.09
CA VAL A 1088 22.27 17.83 -37.23
C VAL A 1088 22.48 16.50 -37.95
N TRP A 1089 23.49 16.48 -38.80
CA TRP A 1089 23.81 15.38 -39.69
C TRP A 1089 25.32 15.19 -39.77
N ASP A 1090 25.80 13.96 -39.92
CA ASP A 1090 27.19 13.65 -40.23
C ASP A 1090 27.29 13.15 -41.67
N ARG A 1091 28.07 13.85 -42.50
CA ARG A 1091 28.29 13.49 -43.91
C ARG A 1091 28.91 12.11 -44.08
N ARG A 1092 29.72 11.68 -43.11
CA ARG A 1092 30.40 10.37 -43.13
C ARG A 1092 29.49 9.23 -42.72
N LYS A 1093 28.39 9.55 -42.01
CA LYS A 1093 27.43 8.59 -41.47
C LYS A 1093 26.01 9.04 -41.81
N PRO A 1094 25.65 9.05 -43.10
CA PRO A 1094 24.53 9.83 -43.59
C PRO A 1094 23.16 9.43 -43.04
N ASN A 1095 22.99 8.26 -42.44
CA ASN A 1095 21.72 7.82 -41.85
C ASN A 1095 21.80 7.58 -40.33
N GLU A 1096 22.93 7.89 -39.69
CA GLU A 1096 23.11 7.67 -38.25
C GLU A 1096 22.63 8.91 -37.48
N PRO A 1097 21.64 8.77 -36.56
CA PRO A 1097 21.15 9.89 -35.78
C PRO A 1097 22.15 10.28 -34.68
N LEU A 1098 22.48 11.56 -34.60
CA LEU A 1098 23.41 12.12 -33.60
C LEU A 1098 22.66 12.60 -32.35
N THR A 1099 23.37 12.71 -31.23
CA THR A 1099 22.84 13.34 -30.02
C THR A 1099 23.41 14.75 -29.88
N VAL A 1100 22.54 15.71 -29.60
CA VAL A 1100 22.87 17.12 -29.38
C VAL A 1100 22.76 17.44 -27.89
N GLU A 1101 23.72 18.17 -27.35
CA GLU A 1101 23.74 18.69 -25.99
C GLU A 1101 23.52 20.20 -26.01
N PHE A 1102 22.66 20.69 -25.13
CA PHE A 1102 22.28 22.10 -25.06
C PHE A 1102 22.89 22.74 -23.81
N PHE A 1103 23.34 23.99 -23.94
CA PHE A 1103 23.89 24.75 -22.81
C PHE A 1103 23.20 26.10 -22.69
N ALA A 1104 22.97 26.53 -21.45
CA ALA A 1104 22.52 27.88 -21.12
C ALA A 1104 23.66 28.62 -20.42
N ASN A 1105 24.17 29.69 -21.04
CA ASN A 1105 25.33 30.43 -20.54
C ASN A 1105 26.55 29.53 -20.21
N GLY A 1106 26.72 28.42 -20.94
CA GLY A 1106 27.81 27.47 -20.77
C GLY A 1106 27.53 26.29 -19.83
N LEU A 1107 26.38 26.26 -19.14
CA LEU A 1107 25.97 25.12 -18.30
C LEU A 1107 25.09 24.16 -19.10
N SER A 1108 25.39 22.86 -19.06
CA SER A 1108 24.59 21.85 -19.77
C SER A 1108 23.18 21.77 -19.17
N ILE A 1109 22.16 21.88 -20.02
CA ILE A 1109 20.73 21.86 -19.62
C ILE A 1109 19.99 20.63 -20.14
N GLY A 1110 20.66 19.75 -20.89
CA GLY A 1110 20.09 18.49 -21.37
C GLY A 1110 20.56 18.09 -22.77
N THR A 1111 20.07 16.94 -23.25
CA THR A 1111 20.42 16.39 -24.57
C THR A 1111 19.18 15.92 -25.33
N ALA A 1112 19.21 16.01 -26.66
CA ALA A 1112 18.17 15.47 -27.54
C ALA A 1112 18.78 14.70 -28.71
N LYS A 1113 18.12 13.61 -29.11
CA LYS A 1113 18.51 12.83 -30.29
C LYS A 1113 17.92 13.45 -31.55
N ALA A 1114 18.70 13.46 -32.62
CA ALA A 1114 18.33 14.00 -33.92
C ALA A 1114 17.85 12.87 -34.85
N ASP A 1115 16.67 12.32 -34.57
CA ASP A 1115 16.10 11.16 -35.29
C ASP A 1115 14.69 11.43 -35.87
N MET A 1116 14.19 12.66 -35.79
CA MET A 1116 12.91 13.02 -36.37
C MET A 1116 13.05 13.41 -37.85
N PHE A 1117 12.03 13.07 -38.65
CA PHE A 1117 12.02 13.28 -40.10
C PHE A 1117 11.62 14.70 -40.51
N ARG A 1118 12.36 15.27 -41.48
CA ARG A 1118 11.96 16.47 -42.24
C ARG A 1118 12.15 16.27 -43.73
N GLN A 1119 11.10 16.56 -44.51
CA GLN A 1119 11.07 16.37 -45.95
C GLN A 1119 12.09 17.23 -46.71
N ASP A 1120 12.38 18.44 -46.23
CA ASP A 1120 13.34 19.36 -46.84
C ASP A 1120 14.80 18.90 -46.66
N LEU A 1121 15.13 18.25 -45.54
CA LEU A 1121 16.45 17.67 -45.32
C LEU A 1121 16.69 16.48 -46.27
N LEU A 1122 15.68 15.64 -46.48
CA LEU A 1122 15.72 14.58 -47.48
C LEU A 1122 15.89 15.16 -48.90
N ALA A 1123 15.12 16.20 -49.25
CA ALA A 1123 15.22 16.87 -50.55
C ALA A 1123 16.58 17.56 -50.78
N ALA A 1124 17.24 18.02 -49.71
CA ALA A 1124 18.58 18.59 -49.72
C ALA A 1124 19.70 17.53 -49.71
N GLY A 1125 19.37 16.24 -49.84
CA GLY A 1125 20.33 15.13 -49.90
C GLY A 1125 20.97 14.76 -48.56
N LYS A 1126 20.34 15.14 -47.43
CA LYS A 1126 20.84 14.84 -46.08
C LYS A 1126 20.26 13.50 -45.62
N GLY A 1127 20.92 12.43 -46.03
CA GLY A 1127 20.60 11.08 -45.54
C GLY A 1127 19.18 10.62 -45.86
N ASN A 1128 18.55 10.00 -44.86
CA ASN A 1128 17.15 9.58 -44.89
C ASN A 1128 16.17 10.70 -44.45
N GLY A 1129 16.66 11.93 -44.24
CA GLY A 1129 15.87 13.06 -43.76
C GLY A 1129 15.53 13.02 -42.26
N ALA A 1130 15.90 11.97 -41.53
CA ALA A 1130 15.63 11.78 -40.10
C ALA A 1130 16.76 12.33 -39.23
N HIS A 1131 16.95 13.65 -39.29
CA HIS A 1131 18.08 14.36 -38.68
C HIS A 1131 17.65 15.56 -37.82
N VAL A 1132 16.37 15.66 -37.49
CA VAL A 1132 15.82 16.75 -36.68
C VAL A 1132 15.83 16.35 -35.22
N TYR A 1133 16.24 17.29 -34.36
CA TYR A 1133 16.08 17.18 -32.91
C TYR A 1133 15.07 18.23 -32.43
N GLN A 1134 14.35 17.86 -31.39
CA GLN A 1134 13.51 18.77 -30.63
C GLN A 1134 13.75 18.52 -29.15
N PHE A 1135 14.06 19.58 -28.43
CA PHE A 1135 14.38 19.60 -27.02
C PHE A 1135 13.37 20.50 -26.31
N THR A 1136 12.58 19.94 -25.40
CA THR A 1136 11.69 20.75 -24.57
C THR A 1136 12.53 21.71 -23.74
N THR A 1137 12.23 23.00 -23.82
CA THR A 1137 13.01 24.01 -23.10
C THR A 1137 12.77 23.84 -21.61
N PRO A 1138 13.81 23.55 -20.80
CA PRO A 1138 13.65 23.24 -19.39
C PRO A 1138 13.33 24.51 -18.59
N ASP A 1139 12.63 24.36 -17.46
CA ASP A 1139 12.18 25.50 -16.67
C ASP A 1139 13.33 26.28 -16.02
N VAL A 1140 14.52 25.67 -15.89
CA VAL A 1140 15.76 26.32 -15.44
C VAL A 1140 16.17 27.53 -16.29
N VAL A 1141 15.72 27.63 -17.55
CA VAL A 1141 15.97 28.80 -18.42
C VAL A 1141 14.74 29.71 -18.61
N LYS A 1142 13.64 29.49 -17.86
CA LYS A 1142 12.38 30.28 -17.94
C LYS A 1142 12.17 31.20 -16.74
N THR A 1143 13.20 31.98 -16.42
CA THR A 1143 13.25 32.81 -15.20
C THR A 1143 12.83 34.27 -15.41
N GLY A 1144 12.40 34.64 -16.62
CA GLY A 1144 12.27 36.03 -17.07
C GLY A 1144 13.60 36.66 -17.51
N GLN A 1145 14.75 36.05 -17.19
CA GLN A 1145 16.06 36.50 -17.65
C GLN A 1145 16.39 35.96 -19.05
N THR A 1146 17.26 36.65 -19.78
CA THR A 1146 17.72 36.23 -21.10
C THR A 1146 18.92 35.29 -21.00
N PHE A 1147 18.79 34.04 -21.45
CA PHE A 1147 19.88 33.06 -21.54
C PHE A 1147 20.43 32.96 -22.96
N GLN A 1148 21.74 32.75 -23.10
CA GLN A 1148 22.36 32.40 -24.37
C GLN A 1148 22.38 30.87 -24.51
N ILE A 1149 21.56 30.35 -25.43
CA ILE A 1149 21.43 28.92 -25.68
C ILE A 1149 22.38 28.51 -26.79
N THR A 1150 23.32 27.61 -26.48
CA THR A 1150 24.16 26.93 -27.47
C THR A 1150 23.78 25.45 -27.59
N ALA A 1151 24.03 24.86 -28.75
CA ALA A 1151 23.80 23.45 -29.01
C ALA A 1151 25.06 22.83 -29.64
N ASN A 1152 25.57 21.74 -29.07
CA ASN A 1152 26.78 21.04 -29.51
C ASN A 1152 26.47 19.58 -29.83
N VAL A 1153 27.25 18.94 -30.70
CA VAL A 1153 27.20 17.47 -30.82
C VAL A 1153 27.79 16.87 -29.54
N LYS A 1154 27.06 15.97 -28.88
CA LYS A 1154 27.47 15.40 -27.59
C LYS A 1154 28.81 14.68 -27.74
N ASN A 1155 29.70 14.89 -26.77
CA ASN A 1155 31.09 14.38 -26.76
C ASN A 1155 31.97 14.85 -27.93
N SER A 1156 31.63 15.97 -28.57
CA SER A 1156 32.38 16.58 -29.69
C SER A 1156 32.65 18.08 -29.40
N THR A 1157 33.66 18.66 -30.06
CA THR A 1157 33.92 20.12 -30.03
C THR A 1157 33.06 20.91 -31.02
N TYR A 1158 32.18 20.24 -31.77
CA TYR A 1158 31.37 20.86 -32.81
C TYR A 1158 30.11 21.53 -32.25
N THR A 1159 30.06 22.87 -32.34
CA THR A 1159 28.88 23.69 -32.05
C THR A 1159 28.04 23.89 -33.31
N LEU A 1160 26.71 23.69 -33.19
CA LEU A 1160 25.77 23.83 -34.30
C LEU A 1160 25.69 25.28 -34.78
N LYS A 1161 25.59 25.46 -36.10
CA LYS A 1161 25.42 26.79 -36.72
C LYS A 1161 24.15 27.46 -36.20
N GLY A 1162 24.20 28.76 -35.98
CA GLY A 1162 23.09 29.51 -35.39
C GLY A 1162 23.12 29.56 -33.85
N SER A 1163 24.07 28.90 -33.18
CA SER A 1163 24.37 29.09 -31.76
C SER A 1163 25.39 30.23 -31.53
N PRO A 1164 25.32 30.99 -30.42
CA PRO A 1164 24.24 31.02 -29.44
C PRO A 1164 22.98 31.75 -29.95
N LYS A 1165 21.80 31.42 -29.42
CA LYS A 1165 20.57 32.22 -29.56
C LYS A 1165 20.04 32.69 -28.20
N PRO A 1166 19.55 33.93 -28.10
CA PRO A 1166 18.93 34.42 -26.87
C PRO A 1166 17.57 33.76 -26.65
N LEU A 1167 17.27 33.42 -25.40
CA LEU A 1167 15.98 32.95 -24.92
C LEU A 1167 15.57 33.78 -23.71
N SER A 1168 14.44 34.48 -23.80
CA SER A 1168 13.82 35.18 -22.67
C SER A 1168 12.38 34.74 -22.53
N CYS A 1169 12.04 34.21 -21.36
CA CYS A 1169 10.75 33.57 -21.11
C CYS A 1169 10.21 33.99 -19.76
N ALA A 1170 9.02 34.58 -19.75
CA ALA A 1170 8.34 34.95 -18.51
C ALA A 1170 7.93 33.70 -17.70
N PRO A 1171 7.92 33.78 -16.35
CA PRO A 1171 7.31 32.75 -15.52
C PRO A 1171 5.83 32.56 -15.90
N ALA A 1172 5.36 31.33 -16.00
CA ALA A 1172 4.04 31.01 -16.56
C ALA A 1172 2.87 31.62 -15.76
N ALA A 1173 2.17 32.61 -16.34
CA ALA A 1173 0.90 33.14 -15.83
C ALA A 1173 -0.28 32.49 -16.57
N ARG A 1174 -1.23 31.86 -15.83
CA ARG A 1174 -2.38 31.16 -16.43
C ARG A 1174 -3.54 32.12 -16.78
N LEU A 1175 -3.95 32.09 -18.05
CA LEU A 1175 -5.29 32.42 -18.55
C LEU A 1175 -6.10 31.11 -18.66
N SER A 1176 -7.30 31.07 -18.08
CA SER A 1176 -8.16 29.86 -18.04
C SER A 1176 -8.91 29.62 -19.35
N VAL A 1177 -8.85 28.39 -19.87
CA VAL A 1177 -9.84 27.86 -20.82
C VAL A 1177 -10.34 26.53 -20.26
N VAL A 1178 -11.67 26.40 -20.17
CA VAL A 1178 -12.38 25.20 -19.71
C VAL A 1178 -12.59 24.27 -20.91
N SER A 1179 -12.22 23.00 -20.80
CA SER A 1179 -12.61 21.95 -21.76
C SER A 1179 -13.62 21.00 -21.13
N ALA A 1180 -14.57 20.60 -21.96
CA ALA A 1180 -15.75 19.83 -21.66
C ALA A 1180 -15.45 18.35 -21.42
N GLU A 1181 -16.02 17.78 -20.37
CA GLU A 1181 -16.51 16.40 -20.29
C GLU A 1181 -17.24 16.22 -18.95
N ASP A 1182 -18.55 16.45 -18.96
CA ASP A 1182 -19.48 16.03 -17.89
C ASP A 1182 -20.90 15.98 -18.48
N GLU A 1183 -21.29 14.83 -19.01
CA GLU A 1183 -22.69 14.51 -19.32
C GLU A 1183 -23.03 13.11 -18.79
N SER A 1184 -23.41 13.03 -17.51
CA SER A 1184 -24.51 12.21 -16.97
C SER A 1184 -24.44 12.23 -15.44
N THR A 1185 -25.23 13.05 -14.77
CA THR A 1185 -26.44 12.61 -14.05
C THR A 1185 -27.26 13.85 -13.65
N GLY A 1186 -28.59 13.80 -13.79
CA GLY A 1186 -29.46 14.98 -13.75
C GLY A 1186 -29.91 15.42 -12.36
N ALA A 1187 -29.67 16.69 -12.04
CA ALA A 1187 -30.65 17.72 -11.67
C ALA A 1187 -29.87 19.04 -11.46
N GLU A 1188 -30.29 20.16 -12.07
CA GLU A 1188 -29.71 21.52 -11.96
C GLU A 1188 -28.69 22.04 -13.03
N GLY A 1189 -28.67 21.53 -14.27
CA GLY A 1189 -27.87 22.12 -15.36
C GLY A 1189 -28.59 23.15 -16.25
N LEU A 1190 -27.84 24.10 -16.86
CA LEU A 1190 -28.27 24.92 -18.02
C LEU A 1190 -27.94 24.15 -19.31
N PHE A 1191 -28.94 23.64 -20.00
CA PHE A 1191 -28.81 22.83 -21.21
C PHE A 1191 -29.22 23.61 -22.45
N VAL A 1192 -28.50 23.44 -23.56
CA VAL A 1192 -28.85 24.05 -24.84
C VAL A 1192 -28.77 22.99 -25.94
N THR A 1193 -29.86 22.79 -26.68
CA THR A 1193 -29.96 21.75 -27.72
C THR A 1193 -30.76 22.23 -28.93
N PRO A 1194 -30.34 21.93 -30.18
CA PRO A 1194 -29.09 21.28 -30.55
C PRO A 1194 -27.88 22.24 -30.41
N ASN A 1195 -26.68 21.69 -30.25
CA ASN A 1195 -25.42 22.44 -30.36
C ASN A 1195 -24.40 21.57 -31.11
N PRO A 1196 -24.01 21.90 -32.36
CA PRO A 1196 -24.28 23.14 -33.09
C PRO A 1196 -25.75 23.30 -33.52
N ALA A 1197 -26.24 24.55 -33.59
CA ALA A 1197 -27.60 24.89 -34.02
C ALA A 1197 -27.61 25.63 -35.38
N GLN A 1198 -28.71 25.52 -36.14
CA GLN A 1198 -28.93 26.24 -37.41
C GLN A 1198 -29.81 27.47 -37.18
N GLY A 1199 -29.42 28.31 -36.21
CA GLY A 1199 -30.15 29.53 -35.85
C GLY A 1199 -31.31 29.32 -34.85
N GLU A 1200 -31.84 28.10 -34.69
CA GLU A 1200 -32.80 27.74 -33.64
C GLU A 1200 -32.24 26.75 -32.62
N PHE A 1201 -32.50 26.99 -31.34
CA PHE A 1201 -32.16 26.08 -30.24
C PHE A 1201 -33.09 26.25 -29.03
N GLU A 1202 -33.19 25.20 -28.22
CA GLU A 1202 -33.94 25.18 -26.97
C GLU A 1202 -32.99 25.24 -25.78
N VAL A 1203 -33.28 26.14 -24.84
CA VAL A 1203 -32.59 26.27 -23.57
C VAL A 1203 -33.45 25.67 -22.46
N ARG A 1204 -32.91 24.71 -21.70
CA ARG A 1204 -33.59 24.06 -20.58
C ARG A 1204 -32.83 24.29 -19.28
N PHE A 1205 -33.52 24.67 -18.22
CA PHE A 1205 -32.90 24.92 -16.91
C PHE A 1205 -33.92 24.76 -15.78
N TYR A 1206 -33.49 24.66 -14.52
CA TYR A 1206 -34.37 24.52 -13.37
C TYR A 1206 -34.47 25.83 -12.57
N THR A 1207 -35.62 26.08 -11.96
CA THR A 1207 -35.91 27.24 -11.12
C THR A 1207 -36.42 26.78 -9.75
N GLU A 1208 -35.63 26.95 -8.70
CA GLU A 1208 -35.96 26.49 -7.34
C GLU A 1208 -37.05 27.33 -6.65
N THR A 1209 -37.12 28.63 -6.96
CA THR A 1209 -38.09 29.59 -6.38
C THR A 1209 -38.72 30.43 -7.49
N THR A 1210 -39.85 31.11 -7.24
CA THR A 1210 -40.56 31.93 -8.23
C THR A 1210 -39.81 33.21 -8.66
N THR A 1211 -38.52 33.31 -8.36
CA THR A 1211 -37.69 34.47 -8.68
C THR A 1211 -37.49 34.64 -10.20
N GLU A 1212 -37.45 35.90 -10.63
CA GLU A 1212 -37.34 36.30 -12.03
C GLU A 1212 -35.96 35.89 -12.60
N SER A 1213 -35.95 35.00 -13.59
CA SER A 1213 -34.75 34.47 -14.24
C SER A 1213 -34.54 35.17 -15.58
N GLU A 1214 -33.38 35.78 -15.80
CA GLU A 1214 -33.05 36.46 -17.06
C GLU A 1214 -32.18 35.55 -17.94
N LEU A 1215 -32.71 35.14 -19.09
CA LEU A 1215 -32.01 34.37 -20.10
C LEU A 1215 -31.57 35.29 -21.24
N SER A 1216 -30.28 35.39 -21.48
CA SER A 1216 -29.71 36.17 -22.59
C SER A 1216 -28.75 35.35 -23.46
N VAL A 1217 -28.48 35.80 -24.67
CA VAL A 1217 -27.48 35.22 -25.56
C VAL A 1217 -26.60 36.34 -26.09
N VAL A 1218 -25.29 36.21 -25.95
CA VAL A 1218 -24.31 37.22 -26.34
C VAL A 1218 -23.31 36.65 -27.35
N ASP A 1219 -22.71 37.51 -28.19
CA ASP A 1219 -21.59 37.12 -29.05
C ASP A 1219 -20.24 37.17 -28.30
N GLU A 1220 -19.15 36.75 -28.95
CA GLU A 1220 -17.80 36.72 -28.36
C GLU A 1220 -17.25 38.12 -27.96
N LEU A 1221 -17.91 39.20 -28.41
CA LEU A 1221 -17.59 40.58 -28.01
C LEU A 1221 -18.49 41.08 -26.88
N GLY A 1222 -19.39 40.23 -26.35
CA GLY A 1222 -20.29 40.53 -25.25
C GLY A 1222 -21.58 41.27 -25.66
N ARG A 1223 -21.87 41.44 -26.95
CA ARG A 1223 -23.10 42.12 -27.41
C ARG A 1223 -24.28 41.17 -27.31
N SER A 1224 -25.43 41.63 -26.78
CA SER A 1224 -26.63 40.80 -26.61
C SER A 1224 -27.44 40.67 -27.91
N TRP A 1225 -27.78 39.43 -28.27
CA TRP A 1225 -28.56 39.03 -29.44
C TRP A 1225 -29.97 38.53 -29.08
N TYR A 1226 -30.17 38.13 -27.83
CA TYR A 1226 -31.45 37.70 -27.28
C TYR A 1226 -31.44 37.99 -25.78
N SER A 1227 -32.54 38.47 -25.22
CA SER A 1227 -32.76 38.51 -23.76
C SER A 1227 -34.24 38.33 -23.45
N LYS A 1228 -34.55 37.59 -22.38
CA LYS A 1228 -35.91 37.33 -21.92
C LYS A 1228 -35.94 37.04 -20.42
N SER A 1229 -36.78 37.74 -19.68
CA SER A 1229 -37.11 37.42 -18.28
C SER A 1229 -38.24 36.40 -18.18
N LEU A 1230 -38.07 35.43 -17.27
CA LEU A 1230 -38.96 34.30 -17.08
C LEU A 1230 -39.30 34.17 -15.58
N LYS A 1231 -40.59 34.01 -15.23
CA LYS A 1231 -41.07 33.76 -13.86
C LYS A 1231 -41.73 32.39 -13.77
N GLY A 1232 -41.28 31.55 -12.84
CA GLY A 1232 -41.84 30.22 -12.58
C GLY A 1232 -40.94 29.38 -11.66
N THR A 1233 -41.49 28.28 -11.15
CA THR A 1233 -40.75 27.25 -10.39
C THR A 1233 -40.77 25.93 -11.15
N GLY A 1234 -39.73 25.12 -11.01
CA GLY A 1234 -39.58 23.85 -11.72
C GLY A 1234 -38.70 23.94 -12.96
N PHE A 1235 -38.78 22.94 -13.84
CA PHE A 1235 -38.01 22.92 -15.09
C PHE A 1235 -38.60 23.86 -16.15
N GLN A 1236 -37.80 24.84 -16.58
CA GLN A 1236 -38.08 25.78 -17.65
C GLN A 1236 -37.51 25.29 -18.97
N ARG A 1237 -38.24 25.54 -20.07
CA ARG A 1237 -37.76 25.32 -21.45
C ARG A 1237 -38.10 26.53 -22.31
N GLN A 1238 -37.12 27.08 -23.02
CA GLN A 1238 -37.29 28.25 -23.85
C GLN A 1238 -36.65 28.02 -25.23
N LYS A 1239 -37.45 28.09 -26.28
CA LYS A 1239 -36.93 28.14 -27.66
C LYS A 1239 -36.43 29.54 -27.99
N VAL A 1240 -35.27 29.59 -28.64
CA VAL A 1240 -34.55 30.80 -29.04
C VAL A 1240 -34.20 30.71 -30.52
N HIS A 1241 -34.53 31.76 -31.28
CA HIS A 1241 -34.18 31.91 -32.68
C HIS A 1241 -33.28 33.13 -32.85
N LEU A 1242 -32.08 32.94 -33.41
CA LEU A 1242 -31.11 33.99 -33.69
C LEU A 1242 -30.96 34.16 -35.21
N SER A 1243 -31.79 35.01 -35.80
CA SER A 1243 -31.79 35.24 -37.25
C SER A 1243 -30.48 35.88 -37.71
N GLY A 1244 -29.84 35.28 -38.72
CA GLY A 1244 -28.59 35.79 -39.31
C GLY A 1244 -27.31 35.53 -38.52
N ALA A 1245 -27.39 34.88 -37.34
CA ALA A 1245 -26.25 34.57 -36.49
C ALA A 1245 -25.30 33.51 -37.11
N LYS A 1246 -23.98 33.71 -36.99
CA LYS A 1246 -22.95 32.81 -37.51
C LYS A 1246 -21.72 32.85 -36.61
N GLY A 1247 -21.21 31.67 -36.25
CA GLY A 1247 -20.07 31.56 -35.33
C GLY A 1247 -20.51 31.23 -33.92
N SER A 1248 -19.68 31.56 -32.93
CA SER A 1248 -19.95 31.15 -31.55
C SER A 1248 -20.62 32.25 -30.73
N TYR A 1249 -21.53 31.81 -29.86
CA TYR A 1249 -22.30 32.65 -28.96
C TYR A 1249 -22.28 32.02 -27.56
N ILE A 1250 -22.63 32.82 -26.55
CA ILE A 1250 -22.72 32.38 -25.16
C ILE A 1250 -24.15 32.62 -24.69
N VAL A 1251 -24.85 31.55 -24.33
CA VAL A 1251 -26.14 31.61 -23.64
C VAL A 1251 -25.86 31.85 -22.17
N VAL A 1252 -26.47 32.86 -21.57
CA VAL A 1252 -26.28 33.27 -20.17
C VAL A 1252 -27.62 33.27 -19.46
N LEU A 1253 -27.73 32.51 -18.38
CA LEU A 1253 -28.87 32.50 -17.48
C LEU A 1253 -28.47 33.16 -16.16
N ARG A 1254 -29.21 34.20 -15.75
CA ARG A 1254 -29.00 34.92 -14.50
C ARG A 1254 -30.22 34.74 -13.58
N GLN A 1255 -29.97 34.29 -12.36
CA GLN A 1255 -30.99 34.05 -11.32
C GLN A 1255 -30.47 34.66 -10.02
N GLY A 1256 -30.84 35.91 -9.75
CA GLY A 1256 -30.23 36.70 -8.68
C GLY A 1256 -28.73 36.95 -8.92
N THR A 1257 -27.88 36.55 -7.98
CA THR A 1257 -26.41 36.65 -8.10
C THR A 1257 -25.77 35.47 -8.83
N LYS A 1258 -26.51 34.37 -9.04
CA LYS A 1258 -26.03 33.20 -9.80
C LYS A 1258 -26.12 33.50 -11.29
N VAL A 1259 -24.99 33.43 -11.99
CA VAL A 1259 -24.90 33.52 -13.45
C VAL A 1259 -24.32 32.21 -13.97
N ARG A 1260 -25.02 31.57 -14.91
CA ARG A 1260 -24.59 30.34 -15.57
C ARG A 1260 -24.50 30.61 -17.07
N SER A 1261 -23.53 30.03 -17.76
CA SER A 1261 -23.37 30.25 -19.19
C SER A 1261 -22.98 28.99 -19.95
N LYS A 1262 -23.45 28.84 -21.19
CA LYS A 1262 -23.10 27.73 -22.08
C LYS A 1262 -22.77 28.26 -23.48
N ARG A 1263 -21.61 27.85 -24.02
CA ARG A 1263 -21.19 28.22 -25.38
C ARG A 1263 -21.97 27.41 -26.40
N ILE A 1264 -22.46 28.08 -27.43
CA ILE A 1264 -23.15 27.47 -28.57
C ILE A 1264 -22.48 27.87 -29.88
N LEU A 1265 -22.57 27.01 -30.88
CA LEU A 1265 -22.09 27.26 -32.23
C LEU A 1265 -23.27 27.32 -33.20
N ILE A 1266 -23.44 28.45 -33.90
CA ILE A 1266 -24.46 28.60 -34.93
C ILE A 1266 -23.83 28.40 -36.32
N ARG A 1267 -24.27 27.35 -37.02
CA ARG A 1267 -23.83 26.98 -38.37
C ARG A 1267 -24.84 27.46 -39.42
N ARG A 1268 -24.34 27.76 -40.62
CA ARG A 1268 -25.16 28.18 -41.77
C ARG A 1268 -26.15 27.11 -42.20
#